data_AF-A0A0W0VGX1-F1
#
_entry.id   AF-A0A0W0VGX1-F1
#
_cell.length_a   1.000
_cell.length_b   1.000
_cell.length_c   1.000
_cell.angle_alpha   90.00
_cell.angle_beta   90.00
_cell.angle_gamma   90.00
#
_symmetry.space_group_name_H-M   'P 1'
#
loop_
_entity.id
_entity.type
_entity.pdbx_description
1 polymer ?
#
loop_
_entity_poly.entity_id
_entity_poly.type
_entity_poly.pdbx_seq_one_letter_code
_entity_poly.pdbx_strand_id
1 'polypeptide(L)'
;MKPIVFFTDTGKDGDDLIATVHVILQAKSAGIIPLDTSIILVTADEIPANEKGIQDPNGQYGLRAQYLTMQLAKLKEEVPLPAGTFPQVIAGPRTTYYRYSEEKKAFSHEASGSEAFYLNNEVQTYFADKDCDNFSCTLSPIEEPLAWLETLKPMIFQEGATFISIAAFDAIGDVLKLIPGQHQENFSVITMGYNRPYSAEEYQQKTNDPNRLPYNARTTDPQKALQAITTLTELPHSFHVVSGTTRTLPKYDANSWLASFIEITSRAYPIYAGHYAKSLLISMIEFIKNSKYKGFWPHDVVASLMMLLEQGQWEKLGLPKLNREMLFTEVESLDAQRIRLRMIGNTGVLLDSTVPAEENDQAVSTENHAFTYGKELDVVFFSSLLHLLALEALPTTQKQELKILPYYKKIVELKARLFDSNNPEVKIALAQEIQINWNLVCLMELQQQLALQTQVKATESQELTAEYKLNLPDISYVLGSQGTAEFTLAKFSEGQAKFLYDLVTMVVNSASQNEASRSFLGEQVLKWLKDFAEIIQKLNIELEDYYLPYFTDAWAEASRNKTINPLTSFMYNCLRASMIPERVCDLLEQNGKLGVEFKRTGNSLLYAYEATIKDNLSIPFPEGVRGMSPAYKALLSLTQHSISNKLAFLFHLAIHDAGKGDTIKNAVKLHPGGFYMVKLEDSYYYIVKMNDGYFQYQTPNTLPEIDERIFKEANRHVDHDDALEIYARVGSMVANCSPTEFLLYGEVIDEELREDTRDAIALCDELISLCNEINIAQIVQGEIPFAGIKKGLDRFFEAYKQDPLKAELIFAHHCYDIFGAAPLDSLASVTAGNSKEIHLKINLLYETLLEVAEEDLGKEVSATAYHRYREKLAHAIPAILKSEDTPESSVVLAKTRLAQMLRCHLFKTRTDESEQMSIAEDGAYESRTTLFVESIDAAFQLLDHESQEKLVECLNRNIDSSGRPSVMLMYGPKLLLTATTGSEFAANDPTNKTKIAECLAPMLDLYTELYNLQAKKSAEYSFMDVGDLAKIVEKVFNWYKDASLQQKNCFASMLACLQATGRAEAFLNGLGDIKTQSSENQLAQIKECLSKTNLPFTVSEAGLVAVKLPDVEPVDDKVSESKPNPIEEIIKVIHSQNTKAKKQQVLLTHVREKNLSVEELNELYHQVKHIDALNTHRNPRWDNFFGVKNTASWRDTLAQFRKVALETLFAEVEYEEDRAEKLSKLETAKKMPLFAEHRNNSILTGAWGRTTAVRRIEEEEDVLYDAPVLE
;
A
#
# COMPACT_ATOMS: atom_id res chain seq x y z
N MET A 1 -34.14 44.24 -6.00
CA MET A 1 -34.01 42.79 -5.76
C MET A 1 -35.27 42.36 -5.03
N LYS A 2 -35.77 41.13 -5.22
CA LYS A 2 -37.01 40.71 -4.54
C LYS A 2 -36.77 40.58 -3.02
N PRO A 3 -37.76 40.87 -2.17
CA PRO A 3 -37.71 40.52 -0.76
C PRO A 3 -37.41 39.03 -0.54
N ILE A 4 -36.65 38.71 0.50
CA ILE A 4 -36.29 37.33 0.87
C ILE A 4 -36.94 36.98 2.20
N VAL A 5 -37.65 35.87 2.25
CA VAL A 5 -38.34 35.41 3.47
C VAL A 5 -37.88 33.99 3.80
N PHE A 6 -37.23 33.83 4.95
CA PHE A 6 -36.81 32.55 5.49
C PHE A 6 -37.88 32.00 6.44
N PHE A 7 -38.23 30.73 6.27
CA PHE A 7 -39.07 29.97 7.20
C PHE A 7 -38.21 28.93 7.91
N THR A 8 -38.21 28.94 9.24
CA THR A 8 -37.38 28.06 10.06
C THR A 8 -38.18 26.88 10.61
N ASP A 9 -37.50 25.80 11.02
CA ASP A 9 -38.12 24.56 11.54
C ASP A 9 -37.96 24.43 13.07
N THR A 10 -39.03 23.96 13.71
CA THR A 10 -39.19 23.53 15.13
C THR A 10 -38.14 22.56 15.67
N GLY A 11 -37.43 21.82 14.82
CA GLY A 11 -36.46 20.81 15.25
C GLY A 11 -34.99 21.25 15.24
N LYS A 12 -34.67 22.53 14.97
CA LYS A 12 -33.29 23.00 14.76
C LYS A 12 -32.75 23.92 15.85
N ASP A 13 -31.43 23.92 15.98
CA ASP A 13 -30.71 24.77 16.92
C ASP A 13 -30.65 26.22 16.40
N GLY A 14 -30.78 27.20 17.29
CA GLY A 14 -30.79 28.62 16.91
C GLY A 14 -29.50 29.10 16.22
N ASP A 15 -28.41 28.35 16.32
CA ASP A 15 -27.08 28.71 15.83
C ASP A 15 -26.92 28.51 14.30
N ASP A 16 -27.60 27.51 13.72
CA ASP A 16 -27.64 27.30 12.26
C ASP A 16 -28.25 28.52 11.55
N LEU A 17 -29.31 29.08 12.15
CA LEU A 17 -30.02 30.25 11.64
C LEU A 17 -29.17 31.50 11.73
N ILE A 18 -28.35 31.65 12.79
CA ILE A 18 -27.40 32.75 12.93
C ILE A 18 -26.33 32.68 11.85
N ALA A 19 -25.80 31.50 11.53
CA ALA A 19 -24.84 31.33 10.45
C ALA A 19 -25.45 31.74 9.09
N THR A 20 -26.69 31.32 8.81
CA THR A 20 -27.45 31.76 7.63
C THR A 20 -27.59 33.29 7.58
N VAL A 21 -27.98 33.92 8.68
CA VAL A 21 -28.10 35.39 8.79
C VAL A 21 -26.78 36.08 8.46
N HIS A 22 -25.68 35.56 9.00
CA HIS A 22 -24.36 36.13 8.76
C HIS A 22 -23.92 36.04 7.31
N VAL A 23 -24.13 34.90 6.64
CA VAL A 23 -23.80 34.77 5.22
C VAL A 23 -24.52 35.83 4.38
N ILE A 24 -25.76 36.16 4.74
CA ILE A 24 -26.52 37.20 4.04
C ILE A 24 -26.00 38.60 4.38
N LEU A 25 -25.67 38.87 5.65
CA LEU A 25 -25.06 40.14 6.06
C LEU A 25 -23.69 40.34 5.39
N GLN A 26 -22.88 39.28 5.29
CA GLN A 26 -21.63 39.25 4.53
C GLN A 26 -21.88 39.56 3.06
N ALA A 27 -22.91 38.97 2.43
CA ALA A 27 -23.28 39.28 1.05
C ALA A 27 -23.73 40.75 0.87
N LYS A 28 -24.41 41.34 1.87
CA LYS A 28 -24.73 42.78 1.90
C LYS A 28 -23.48 43.64 1.99
N SER A 29 -22.57 43.32 2.92
CA SER A 29 -21.29 44.01 3.09
C SER A 29 -20.41 43.91 1.84
N ALA A 30 -20.37 42.75 1.19
CA ALA A 30 -19.66 42.51 -0.07
C ALA A 30 -20.33 43.21 -1.28
N GLY A 31 -21.55 43.74 -1.12
CA GLY A 31 -22.29 44.42 -2.19
C GLY A 31 -22.90 43.48 -3.25
N ILE A 32 -22.95 42.17 -2.98
CA ILE A 32 -23.58 41.16 -3.84
C ILE A 32 -25.09 41.34 -3.84
N ILE A 33 -25.67 41.69 -2.70
CA ILE A 33 -27.07 42.09 -2.61
C ILE A 33 -27.18 43.53 -2.08
N PRO A 34 -28.11 44.34 -2.59
CA PRO A 34 -28.31 45.71 -2.12
C PRO A 34 -28.60 45.78 -0.61
N LEU A 35 -28.05 46.80 0.08
CA LEU A 35 -28.22 46.97 1.53
C LEU A 35 -29.68 47.09 1.97
N ASP A 36 -30.51 47.70 1.12
CA ASP A 36 -31.94 47.91 1.30
C ASP A 36 -32.82 46.69 0.94
N THR A 37 -32.21 45.60 0.46
CA THR A 37 -32.94 44.35 0.20
C THR A 37 -33.56 43.85 1.50
N SER A 38 -34.88 43.71 1.53
CA SER A 38 -35.58 43.28 2.74
C SER A 38 -35.39 41.79 3.01
N ILE A 39 -35.03 41.45 4.25
CA ILE A 39 -34.84 40.08 4.73
C ILE A 39 -35.74 39.87 5.93
N ILE A 40 -36.59 38.85 5.85
CA ILE A 40 -37.52 38.48 6.92
C ILE A 40 -37.20 37.06 7.38
N LEU A 41 -37.13 36.87 8.68
CA LEU A 41 -36.97 35.57 9.33
C LEU A 41 -38.26 35.23 10.05
N VAL A 42 -39.03 34.31 9.47
CA VAL A 42 -40.25 33.76 10.08
C VAL A 42 -39.85 32.52 10.87
N THR A 43 -39.96 32.61 12.18
CA THR A 43 -39.56 31.54 13.08
C THR A 43 -40.72 30.58 13.34
N ALA A 44 -40.45 29.28 13.32
CA ALA A 44 -41.35 28.32 13.93
C ALA A 44 -41.04 28.24 15.43
N ASP A 45 -41.88 28.89 16.22
CA ASP A 45 -41.55 29.19 17.61
C ASP A 45 -42.14 28.16 18.57
N GLU A 46 -41.30 27.78 19.52
CA GLU A 46 -41.64 26.92 20.64
C GLU A 46 -42.18 27.77 21.80
N ILE A 47 -43.17 27.22 22.51
CA ILE A 47 -43.65 27.81 23.75
C ILE A 47 -42.63 27.55 24.87
N PRO A 48 -42.23 28.58 25.65
CA PRO A 48 -41.43 28.44 26.86
C PRO A 48 -41.92 27.31 27.77
N ALA A 49 -40.99 26.45 28.17
CA ALA A 49 -41.21 25.48 29.23
C ALA A 49 -40.78 26.11 30.57
N ASN A 50 -41.52 25.83 31.65
CA ASN A 50 -41.14 26.32 32.99
C ASN A 50 -39.92 25.56 33.55
N GLU A 51 -39.48 25.89 34.78
CA GLU A 51 -38.35 25.22 35.45
C GLU A 51 -38.55 23.70 35.67
N LYS A 52 -39.79 23.22 35.53
CA LYS A 52 -40.17 21.79 35.57
C LYS A 52 -40.37 21.22 34.16
N GLY A 53 -39.99 21.98 33.13
CA GLY A 53 -40.18 21.79 31.69
C GLY A 53 -41.60 21.52 31.20
N ILE A 54 -42.60 22.01 31.93
CA ILE A 54 -43.99 22.00 31.46
C ILE A 54 -44.18 23.22 30.54
N GLN A 55 -44.58 22.99 29.29
CA GLN A 55 -44.96 24.05 28.36
C GLN A 55 -46.35 24.60 28.71
N ASP A 56 -46.48 25.93 28.85
CA ASP A 56 -47.79 26.60 29.04
C ASP A 56 -48.40 26.94 27.68
N PRO A 57 -49.52 26.31 27.26
CA PRO A 57 -50.16 26.60 25.98
C PRO A 57 -50.48 28.07 25.73
N ASN A 58 -50.51 28.93 26.76
CA ASN A 58 -50.77 30.37 26.66
C ASN A 58 -49.50 31.25 26.63
N GLY A 59 -48.30 30.66 26.49
CA GLY A 59 -47.05 31.41 26.40
C GLY A 59 -47.11 32.57 25.40
N GLN A 60 -46.73 33.77 25.82
CA GLN A 60 -46.89 35.01 25.04
C GLN A 60 -45.80 35.22 23.99
N TYR A 61 -44.61 34.66 24.22
CA TYR A 61 -43.43 34.92 23.39
C TYR A 61 -42.84 33.63 22.84
N GLY A 62 -42.26 33.73 21.65
CA GLY A 62 -41.53 32.65 21.01
C GLY A 62 -40.06 32.62 21.42
N LEU A 63 -39.57 31.46 21.85
CA LEU A 63 -38.19 31.31 22.38
C LEU A 63 -37.12 31.64 21.33
N ARG A 64 -37.33 31.26 20.07
CA ARG A 64 -36.33 31.43 19.02
C ARG A 64 -36.38 32.81 18.42
N ALA A 65 -37.57 33.40 18.31
CA ALA A 65 -37.67 34.82 18.02
C ALA A 65 -36.93 35.67 19.06
N GLN A 66 -37.06 35.35 20.36
CA GLN A 66 -36.29 36.02 21.42
C GLN A 66 -34.79 35.83 21.26
N TYR A 67 -34.33 34.58 21.06
CA TYR A 67 -32.92 34.27 20.87
C TYR A 67 -32.31 35.00 19.66
N LEU A 68 -32.95 34.91 18.49
CA LEU A 68 -32.48 35.56 17.26
C LEU A 68 -32.51 37.09 17.39
N THR A 69 -33.50 37.66 18.06
CA THR A 69 -33.59 39.11 18.28
C THR A 69 -32.45 39.61 19.18
N MET A 70 -32.12 38.88 20.24
CA MET A 70 -30.95 39.18 21.08
C MET A 70 -29.66 39.11 20.25
N GLN A 71 -29.48 38.06 19.46
CA GLN A 71 -28.26 37.86 18.67
C GLN A 71 -28.12 38.92 17.57
N LEU A 72 -29.21 39.26 16.87
CA LEU A 72 -29.24 40.37 15.92
C LEU A 72 -28.93 41.72 16.58
N ALA A 73 -29.35 41.93 17.83
CA ALA A 73 -29.00 43.14 18.57
C ALA A 73 -27.50 43.22 18.86
N LYS A 74 -26.86 42.11 19.26
CA LYS A 74 -25.40 42.03 19.41
C LYS A 74 -24.67 42.29 18.08
N LEU A 75 -25.16 41.73 16.98
CA LEU A 75 -24.58 41.95 15.65
C LEU A 75 -24.69 43.40 15.17
N LYS A 76 -25.76 44.10 15.54
CA LYS A 76 -25.89 45.55 15.27
C LYS A 76 -24.84 46.38 15.99
N GLU A 77 -24.33 45.90 17.12
CA GLU A 77 -23.27 46.57 17.88
C GLU A 77 -21.87 46.28 17.27
N GLU A 78 -21.67 45.08 16.70
CA GLU A 78 -20.37 44.64 16.16
C GLU A 78 -20.16 45.00 14.67
N VAL A 79 -21.21 44.96 13.84
CA VAL A 79 -21.09 45.08 12.39
C VAL A 79 -21.48 46.49 11.94
N PRO A 80 -20.62 47.23 11.19
CA PRO A 80 -20.84 48.62 10.82
C PRO A 80 -21.80 48.78 9.63
N LEU A 81 -23.00 48.20 9.71
CA LEU A 81 -24.06 48.32 8.70
C LEU A 81 -25.18 49.26 9.17
N PRO A 82 -25.86 49.98 8.27
CA PRO A 82 -27.02 50.79 8.64
C PRO A 82 -28.12 49.97 9.33
N ALA A 83 -28.84 50.54 10.30
CA ALA A 83 -29.83 49.80 11.10
C ALA A 83 -30.92 49.08 10.28
N GLY A 84 -31.36 49.66 9.15
CA GLY A 84 -32.35 49.06 8.24
C GLY A 84 -31.84 47.89 7.38
N THR A 85 -30.57 47.52 7.54
CA THR A 85 -29.90 46.46 6.77
C THR A 85 -30.12 45.08 7.38
N PHE A 86 -30.38 45.03 8.69
CA PHE A 86 -30.49 43.79 9.46
C PHE A 86 -31.84 43.11 9.24
N PRO A 87 -31.90 41.77 9.32
CA PRO A 87 -33.15 41.03 9.18
C PRO A 87 -34.21 41.44 10.19
N GLN A 88 -35.48 41.37 9.76
CA GLN A 88 -36.63 41.46 10.63
C GLN A 88 -37.03 40.05 11.10
N VAL A 89 -37.24 39.87 12.40
CA VAL A 89 -37.73 38.61 12.98
C VAL A 89 -39.25 38.69 13.14
N ILE A 90 -39.94 37.62 12.74
CA ILE A 90 -41.38 37.41 12.96
C ILE A 90 -41.54 36.09 13.71
N ALA A 91 -42.20 36.12 14.85
CA ALA A 91 -42.70 34.91 15.52
C ALA A 91 -43.83 34.31 14.67
N GLY A 92 -43.54 33.18 14.02
CA GLY A 92 -44.46 32.49 13.12
C GLY A 92 -45.44 31.59 13.88
N PRO A 93 -45.83 30.42 13.32
CA PRO A 93 -46.81 29.57 13.96
C PRO A 93 -46.29 28.99 15.28
N ARG A 94 -47.21 28.85 16.24
CA ARG A 94 -46.99 28.29 17.58
C ARG A 94 -46.83 26.78 17.53
N THR A 95 -45.85 26.24 18.27
CA THR A 95 -45.53 24.80 18.24
C THR A 95 -45.25 24.20 19.64
N THR A 96 -45.72 22.96 19.88
CA THR A 96 -45.63 22.25 21.19
C THR A 96 -45.34 20.76 21.01
N TYR A 97 -44.17 20.25 21.43
CA TYR A 97 -43.76 18.87 21.09
C TYR A 97 -42.97 18.09 22.15
N TYR A 98 -42.42 18.70 23.20
CA TYR A 98 -41.45 18.02 24.06
C TYR A 98 -42.08 17.29 25.25
N ARG A 99 -41.57 16.10 25.58
CA ARG A 99 -41.91 15.33 26.79
C ARG A 99 -40.66 15.05 27.62
N TYR A 100 -40.79 15.01 28.93
CA TYR A 100 -39.66 14.66 29.80
C TYR A 100 -39.24 13.21 29.57
N SER A 101 -37.97 12.98 29.22
CA SER A 101 -37.36 11.65 29.19
C SER A 101 -36.59 11.45 30.50
N GLU A 102 -37.08 10.56 31.35
CA GLU A 102 -36.39 10.15 32.58
C GLU A 102 -35.00 9.53 32.30
N GLU A 103 -34.86 8.80 31.19
CA GLU A 103 -33.60 8.18 30.77
C GLU A 103 -32.53 9.23 30.42
N LYS A 104 -32.92 10.29 29.69
CA LYS A 104 -32.02 11.38 29.29
C LYS A 104 -31.92 12.50 30.34
N LYS A 105 -32.79 12.48 31.35
CA LYS A 105 -32.99 13.57 32.32
C LYS A 105 -33.27 14.93 31.67
N ALA A 106 -33.82 14.93 30.46
CA ALA A 106 -34.08 16.14 29.67
C ALA A 106 -35.43 16.03 28.95
N PHE A 107 -36.07 17.17 28.69
CA PHE A 107 -37.21 17.23 27.79
C PHE A 107 -36.74 16.93 26.39
N SER A 108 -37.31 15.89 25.78
CA SER A 108 -36.98 15.47 24.43
C SER A 108 -38.23 15.20 23.61
N HIS A 109 -38.14 15.46 22.31
CA HIS A 109 -39.20 15.09 21.39
C HIS A 109 -39.11 13.59 21.11
N GLU A 110 -40.13 12.83 21.51
CA GLU A 110 -40.11 11.36 21.53
C GLU A 110 -39.77 10.73 20.16
N ALA A 111 -40.28 11.31 19.06
CA ALA A 111 -40.09 10.77 17.72
C ALA A 111 -38.72 11.13 17.09
N SER A 112 -38.16 12.28 17.43
CA SER A 112 -36.92 12.79 16.81
C SER A 112 -35.68 12.64 17.70
N GLY A 113 -35.89 12.51 19.01
CA GLY A 113 -34.87 12.40 20.03
C GLY A 113 -34.16 13.71 20.39
N SER A 114 -34.57 14.84 19.81
CA SER A 114 -34.01 16.18 20.09
C SER A 114 -34.39 16.68 21.48
N GLU A 115 -33.49 17.43 22.11
CA GLU A 115 -33.75 18.09 23.39
C GLU A 115 -34.51 19.41 23.18
N ALA A 116 -35.33 19.79 24.15
CA ALA A 116 -36.05 21.06 24.12
C ALA A 116 -35.08 22.25 24.12
N PHE A 117 -35.40 23.30 23.38
CA PHE A 117 -34.65 24.55 23.44
C PHE A 117 -35.01 25.28 24.75
N TYR A 118 -34.06 25.41 25.67
CA TYR A 118 -34.26 26.16 26.91
C TYR A 118 -33.81 27.61 26.75
N LEU A 119 -34.55 28.53 27.36
CA LEU A 119 -34.07 29.89 27.62
C LEU A 119 -32.79 29.78 28.48
N ASN A 120 -31.63 30.03 27.88
CA ASN A 120 -30.39 30.10 28.64
C ASN A 120 -30.40 31.35 29.54
N ASN A 121 -29.57 31.36 30.58
CA ASN A 121 -29.48 32.50 31.50
C ASN A 121 -29.20 33.82 30.77
N GLU A 122 -28.46 33.77 29.67
CA GLU A 122 -28.10 34.96 28.89
C GLU A 122 -29.32 35.64 28.26
N VAL A 123 -30.21 34.88 27.61
CA VAL A 123 -31.44 35.43 27.02
C VAL A 123 -32.37 35.94 28.13
N GLN A 124 -32.48 35.21 29.24
CA GLN A 124 -33.29 35.65 30.40
C GLN A 124 -32.79 36.98 30.97
N THR A 125 -31.48 37.11 31.20
CA THR A 125 -30.88 38.36 31.69
C THR A 125 -31.03 39.49 30.68
N TYR A 126 -30.83 39.24 29.39
CA TYR A 126 -30.95 40.26 28.35
C TYR A 126 -32.32 40.93 28.32
N PHE A 127 -33.40 40.13 28.33
CA PHE A 127 -34.78 40.63 28.30
C PHE A 127 -35.30 41.09 29.67
N ALA A 128 -34.61 40.77 30.77
CA ALA A 128 -34.90 41.29 32.10
C ALA A 128 -34.25 42.66 32.37
N ASP A 129 -33.04 42.90 31.83
CA ASP A 129 -32.23 44.08 32.14
C ASP A 129 -32.35 45.24 31.12
N LYS A 130 -32.77 44.97 29.87
CA LYS A 130 -32.95 46.00 28.84
C LYS A 130 -34.43 46.36 28.63
N ASP A 131 -34.72 47.65 28.44
CA ASP A 131 -36.03 48.14 27.96
C ASP A 131 -36.14 47.79 26.46
N CYS A 132 -36.47 46.54 26.15
CA CYS A 132 -36.46 46.00 24.78
C CYS A 132 -37.87 45.77 24.22
N ASP A 133 -38.00 45.97 22.91
CA ASP A 133 -39.27 45.85 22.18
C ASP A 133 -39.63 44.37 21.97
N ASN A 134 -40.36 43.81 22.93
CA ASN A 134 -40.83 42.43 22.90
C ASN A 134 -41.91 42.16 21.84
N PHE A 135 -42.43 43.19 21.16
CA PHE A 135 -43.54 43.06 20.23
C PHE A 135 -43.20 42.13 19.05
N SER A 136 -41.99 42.23 18.52
CA SER A 136 -41.47 41.40 17.42
C SER A 136 -41.37 39.89 17.73
N CYS A 137 -41.38 39.52 19.02
CA CYS A 137 -41.26 38.14 19.50
C CYS A 137 -42.60 37.55 19.95
N THR A 138 -43.71 38.27 19.77
CA THR A 138 -45.02 37.88 20.30
C THR A 138 -45.65 36.80 19.41
N LEU A 139 -46.02 35.68 20.02
CA LEU A 139 -46.73 34.60 19.31
C LEU A 139 -48.14 35.03 18.91
N SER A 140 -48.62 34.52 17.78
CA SER A 140 -50.03 34.69 17.39
C SER A 140 -50.97 34.12 18.48
N PRO A 141 -52.10 34.80 18.79
CA PRO A 141 -53.11 34.29 19.72
C PRO A 141 -53.65 32.92 19.28
N ILE A 142 -54.11 32.10 20.24
CA ILE A 142 -54.67 30.77 19.96
C ILE A 142 -55.91 30.88 19.05
N GLU A 143 -56.69 31.94 19.24
CA GLU A 143 -57.91 32.21 18.48
C GLU A 143 -57.62 32.67 17.03
N GLU A 144 -56.43 33.20 16.77
CA GLU A 144 -56.00 33.74 15.48
C GLU A 144 -54.60 33.20 15.08
N PRO A 145 -54.46 31.89 14.85
CA PRO A 145 -53.15 31.23 14.65
C PRO A 145 -52.42 31.67 13.37
N LEU A 146 -53.10 32.36 12.46
CA LEU A 146 -52.57 32.88 11.21
C LEU A 146 -52.31 34.40 11.24
N ALA A 147 -52.44 35.07 12.39
CA ALA A 147 -52.27 36.52 12.52
C ALA A 147 -50.88 37.01 12.06
N TRP A 148 -49.84 36.19 12.24
CA TRP A 148 -48.48 36.48 11.76
C TRP A 148 -48.41 36.72 10.24
N LEU A 149 -49.32 36.13 9.44
CA LEU A 149 -49.38 36.32 7.99
C LEU A 149 -49.74 37.76 7.60
N GLU A 150 -50.54 38.47 8.41
CA GLU A 150 -50.91 39.86 8.13
C GLU A 150 -49.69 40.79 8.08
N THR A 151 -48.63 40.45 8.82
CA THR A 151 -47.35 41.17 8.83
C THR A 151 -46.58 41.00 7.51
N LEU A 152 -46.80 39.89 6.80
CA LEU A 152 -46.12 39.58 5.53
C LEU A 152 -46.87 40.12 4.30
N LYS A 153 -48.21 40.25 4.37
CA LYS A 153 -49.04 40.61 3.21
C LYS A 153 -48.58 41.90 2.49
N PRO A 154 -48.35 43.05 3.17
CA PRO A 154 -48.03 44.29 2.47
C PRO A 154 -46.74 44.20 1.63
N MET A 155 -45.77 43.41 2.09
CA MET A 155 -44.47 43.26 1.46
C MET A 155 -44.45 42.21 0.34
N ILE A 156 -45.21 41.12 0.50
CA ILE A 156 -45.24 40.02 -0.47
C ILE A 156 -46.07 40.37 -1.72
N PHE A 157 -47.18 41.11 -1.56
CA PHE A 157 -48.16 41.31 -2.63
C PHE A 157 -47.86 42.44 -3.63
N GLN A 158 -46.82 43.25 -3.42
CA GLN A 158 -46.49 44.38 -4.30
C GLN A 158 -45.42 44.05 -5.38
N GLU A 159 -44.42 43.21 -5.08
CA GLU A 159 -43.23 43.05 -5.94
C GLU A 159 -42.79 41.58 -6.18
N GLY A 160 -43.49 40.59 -5.61
CA GLY A 160 -43.03 39.19 -5.55
C GLY A 160 -42.04 38.95 -4.40
N ALA A 161 -41.60 37.71 -4.20
CA ALA A 161 -40.64 37.36 -3.14
C ALA A 161 -39.89 36.06 -3.44
N THR A 162 -38.75 35.85 -2.80
CA THR A 162 -38.07 34.55 -2.75
C THR A 162 -38.23 33.94 -1.37
N PHE A 163 -38.85 32.78 -1.34
CA PHE A 163 -39.12 32.03 -0.12
C PHE A 163 -38.06 30.95 0.07
N ILE A 164 -37.48 30.88 1.27
CA ILE A 164 -36.53 29.85 1.64
C ILE A 164 -37.16 29.05 2.77
N SER A 165 -37.55 27.81 2.50
CA SER A 165 -38.15 26.90 3.49
C SER A 165 -37.13 25.89 3.96
N ILE A 166 -36.71 26.04 5.21
CA ILE A 166 -35.74 25.16 5.86
C ILE A 166 -36.52 24.06 6.59
N ALA A 167 -36.32 22.80 6.17
CA ALA A 167 -36.90 21.58 6.72
C ALA A 167 -38.44 21.44 6.63
N ALA A 168 -38.95 21.51 5.39
CA ALA A 168 -40.29 21.05 4.97
C ALA A 168 -41.42 21.43 5.94
N PHE A 169 -41.66 22.73 6.05
CA PHE A 169 -42.54 23.33 7.03
C PHE A 169 -43.98 23.52 6.51
N ASP A 170 -44.99 23.35 7.37
CA ASP A 170 -46.42 23.62 7.10
C ASP A 170 -46.66 25.09 6.70
N ALA A 171 -45.92 26.05 7.26
CA ALA A 171 -46.23 27.48 7.13
C ALA A 171 -45.96 28.07 5.75
N ILE A 172 -45.06 27.49 4.95
CA ILE A 172 -44.90 27.95 3.57
C ILE A 172 -46.16 27.63 2.75
N GLY A 173 -46.81 26.50 3.04
CA GLY A 173 -48.10 26.15 2.43
C GLY A 173 -49.17 27.20 2.74
N ASP A 174 -49.20 27.73 3.97
CA ASP A 174 -50.14 28.77 4.36
C ASP A 174 -49.88 30.10 3.63
N VAL A 175 -48.62 30.48 3.41
CA VAL A 175 -48.25 31.67 2.61
C VAL A 175 -48.59 31.47 1.13
N LEU A 176 -48.26 30.31 0.56
CA LEU A 176 -48.51 30.01 -0.86
C LEU A 176 -50.01 29.98 -1.18
N LYS A 177 -50.86 29.50 -0.25
CA LYS A 177 -52.34 29.55 -0.38
C LYS A 177 -52.90 30.96 -0.49
N LEU A 178 -52.21 31.97 0.05
CA LEU A 178 -52.63 33.36 -0.04
C LEU A 178 -52.27 33.99 -1.40
N ILE A 179 -51.40 33.36 -2.20
CA ILE A 179 -50.94 33.89 -3.49
C ILE A 179 -51.89 33.42 -4.61
N PRO A 180 -52.59 34.32 -5.30
CA PRO A 180 -53.43 33.95 -6.43
C PRO A 180 -52.58 33.31 -7.56
N GLY A 181 -53.09 32.25 -8.20
CA GLY A 181 -52.36 31.49 -9.22
C GLY A 181 -51.69 32.34 -10.31
N GLN A 182 -52.37 33.39 -10.79
CA GLN A 182 -51.86 34.33 -11.80
C GLN A 182 -50.62 35.16 -11.36
N HIS A 183 -50.30 35.18 -10.07
CA HIS A 183 -49.15 35.89 -9.51
C HIS A 183 -48.03 34.95 -9.06
N GLN A 184 -48.21 33.63 -9.14
CA GLN A 184 -47.24 32.64 -8.68
C GLN A 184 -45.90 32.72 -9.43
N GLU A 185 -45.89 33.14 -10.69
CA GLU A 185 -44.67 33.35 -11.49
C GLU A 185 -43.71 34.43 -10.92
N ASN A 186 -44.23 35.34 -10.09
CA ASN A 186 -43.41 36.37 -9.46
C ASN A 186 -42.67 35.87 -8.21
N PHE A 187 -42.88 34.62 -7.80
CA PHE A 187 -42.28 34.03 -6.62
C PHE A 187 -41.32 32.90 -6.98
N SER A 188 -40.21 32.79 -6.24
CA SER A 188 -39.34 31.61 -6.30
C SER A 188 -39.25 30.96 -4.92
N VAL A 189 -39.14 29.63 -4.90
CA VAL A 189 -39.05 28.88 -3.65
C VAL A 189 -37.85 27.94 -3.70
N ILE A 190 -37.00 28.07 -2.68
CA ILE A 190 -35.91 27.13 -2.40
C ILE A 190 -36.33 26.34 -1.17
N THR A 191 -36.43 25.02 -1.32
CA THR A 191 -36.81 24.14 -0.21
C THR A 191 -35.66 23.25 0.18
N MET A 192 -35.51 23.03 1.48
CA MET A 192 -34.54 22.11 2.02
C MET A 192 -35.21 21.13 2.97
N GLY A 193 -34.75 19.88 2.97
CA GLY A 193 -35.11 18.90 3.99
C GLY A 193 -36.01 17.75 3.53
N TYR A 194 -36.43 17.71 2.27
CA TYR A 194 -37.04 16.52 1.68
C TYR A 194 -35.99 15.44 1.41
N ASN A 195 -36.39 14.16 1.39
CA ASN A 195 -35.53 13.10 0.87
C ASN A 195 -35.59 13.11 -0.66
N ARG A 196 -34.52 12.65 -1.34
CA ARG A 196 -34.65 12.33 -2.76
C ARG A 196 -35.64 11.16 -2.93
N PRO A 197 -36.35 11.06 -4.07
CA PRO A 197 -37.15 9.89 -4.37
C PRO A 197 -36.28 8.61 -4.32
N TYR A 198 -36.69 7.62 -3.54
CA TYR A 198 -35.98 6.35 -3.46
C TYR A 198 -36.32 5.46 -4.64
N SER A 199 -35.29 4.82 -5.21
CA SER A 199 -35.43 3.70 -6.13
C SER A 199 -35.79 2.43 -5.39
N ALA A 200 -36.23 1.39 -6.11
CA ALA A 200 -36.61 0.09 -5.53
C ALA A 200 -35.51 -0.52 -4.65
N GLU A 201 -34.25 -0.44 -5.06
CA GLU A 201 -33.10 -0.98 -4.32
C GLU A 201 -32.84 -0.20 -3.04
N GLU A 202 -32.82 1.13 -3.11
CA GLU A 202 -32.59 1.99 -1.94
C GLU A 202 -33.72 1.91 -0.92
N TYR A 203 -34.95 1.83 -1.42
CA TYR A 203 -36.13 1.64 -0.60
C TYR A 203 -36.03 0.35 0.21
N GLN A 204 -35.70 -0.79 -0.42
CA GLN A 204 -35.52 -2.06 0.31
C GLN A 204 -34.38 -2.01 1.33
N GLN A 205 -33.25 -1.38 0.99
CA GLN A 205 -32.10 -1.29 1.90
C GLN A 205 -32.39 -0.41 3.13
N LYS A 206 -33.07 0.72 2.97
CA LYS A 206 -33.23 1.73 4.02
C LYS A 206 -34.49 1.57 4.88
N THR A 207 -35.48 0.80 4.44
CA THR A 207 -36.77 0.66 5.15
C THR A 207 -36.84 -0.56 6.08
N ASN A 208 -35.80 -1.40 6.10
CA ASN A 208 -35.68 -2.53 7.04
C ASN A 208 -35.53 -2.09 8.52
N ASP A 209 -35.16 -0.83 8.77
CA ASP A 209 -35.09 -0.24 10.10
C ASP A 209 -35.72 1.17 10.08
N PRO A 210 -37.00 1.33 10.46
CA PRO A 210 -37.70 2.62 10.44
C PRO A 210 -37.01 3.71 11.26
N ASN A 211 -36.21 3.35 12.27
CA ASN A 211 -35.48 4.32 13.10
C ASN A 211 -34.27 4.92 12.39
N ARG A 212 -33.85 4.35 11.24
CA ARG A 212 -32.78 4.89 10.37
C ARG A 212 -33.28 5.81 9.27
N LEU A 213 -34.60 5.96 9.11
CA LEU A 213 -35.16 6.97 8.21
C LEU A 213 -34.81 8.37 8.75
N PRO A 214 -34.32 9.30 7.91
CA PRO A 214 -33.72 10.56 8.35
C PRO A 214 -34.70 11.47 9.12
N TYR A 215 -34.11 12.28 10.02
CA TYR A 215 -34.77 13.11 11.04
C TYR A 215 -35.91 14.02 10.52
N ASN A 216 -35.79 14.56 9.30
CA ASN A 216 -36.72 15.56 8.76
C ASN A 216 -38.04 14.98 8.24
N ALA A 217 -38.23 13.66 8.34
CA ALA A 217 -39.42 12.99 7.86
C ALA A 217 -40.43 12.67 8.98
N ARG A 218 -40.22 13.19 10.20
CA ARG A 218 -40.90 12.71 11.43
C ARG A 218 -41.97 13.64 12.03
N THR A 219 -42.28 14.78 11.42
CA THR A 219 -43.24 15.77 11.99
C THR A 219 -44.06 16.51 10.93
N THR A 220 -44.30 15.91 9.78
CA THR A 220 -45.31 16.43 8.86
C THR A 220 -46.60 15.64 9.03
N ASP A 221 -47.71 16.36 9.27
CA ASP A 221 -49.02 15.83 8.93
C ASP A 221 -48.94 15.39 7.46
N PRO A 222 -49.09 14.09 7.13
CA PRO A 222 -48.88 13.59 5.78
C PRO A 222 -49.75 14.31 4.74
N GLN A 223 -50.94 14.75 5.14
CA GLN A 223 -51.85 15.48 4.26
C GLN A 223 -51.33 16.88 3.95
N LYS A 224 -50.71 17.56 4.92
CA LYS A 224 -50.08 18.86 4.70
C LYS A 224 -48.73 18.76 4.00
N ALA A 225 -47.94 17.73 4.29
CA ALA A 225 -46.70 17.44 3.57
C ALA A 225 -46.95 17.20 2.08
N LEU A 226 -47.92 16.33 1.74
CA LEU A 226 -48.30 16.11 0.36
C LEU A 226 -48.73 17.44 -0.28
N GLN A 227 -49.65 18.17 0.35
CA GLN A 227 -50.14 19.44 -0.19
C GLN A 227 -49.01 20.45 -0.40
N ALA A 228 -48.07 20.56 0.55
CA ALA A 228 -46.91 21.43 0.43
C ALA A 228 -46.01 20.99 -0.74
N ILE A 229 -45.68 19.70 -0.86
CA ILE A 229 -44.84 19.18 -1.94
C ILE A 229 -45.52 19.40 -3.29
N THR A 230 -46.82 19.11 -3.42
CA THR A 230 -47.62 19.34 -4.64
C THR A 230 -47.54 20.81 -5.05
N THR A 231 -47.89 21.73 -4.15
CA THR A 231 -47.86 23.18 -4.43
C THR A 231 -46.43 23.68 -4.74
N LEU A 232 -45.40 23.08 -4.14
CA LEU A 232 -44.00 23.41 -4.46
C LEU A 232 -43.58 22.91 -5.84
N THR A 233 -44.05 21.74 -6.27
CA THR A 233 -43.77 21.20 -7.61
C THR A 233 -44.52 21.93 -8.72
N GLU A 234 -45.63 22.59 -8.41
CA GLU A 234 -46.41 23.40 -9.37
C GLU A 234 -45.76 24.75 -9.69
N LEU A 235 -44.77 25.21 -8.90
CA LEU A 235 -44.08 26.48 -9.14
C LEU A 235 -43.03 26.34 -10.26
N PRO A 236 -43.01 27.22 -11.28
CA PRO A 236 -42.18 27.08 -12.49
C PRO A 236 -40.64 27.03 -12.30
N HIS A 237 -40.12 27.22 -11.09
CA HIS A 237 -38.68 27.32 -10.81
C HIS A 237 -38.23 26.66 -9.50
N SER A 238 -39.00 25.70 -8.98
CA SER A 238 -38.67 25.03 -7.72
C SER A 238 -37.40 24.18 -7.83
N PHE A 239 -36.55 24.26 -6.80
CA PHE A 239 -35.38 23.41 -6.64
C PHE A 239 -35.40 22.82 -5.23
N HIS A 240 -35.23 21.50 -5.14
CA HIS A 240 -35.33 20.75 -3.90
C HIS A 240 -33.94 20.37 -3.40
N VAL A 241 -33.51 20.94 -2.28
CA VAL A 241 -32.28 20.55 -1.59
C VAL A 241 -32.58 19.36 -0.69
N VAL A 242 -32.17 18.18 -1.13
CA VAL A 242 -32.50 16.94 -0.43
C VAL A 242 -31.55 16.70 0.75
N SER A 243 -32.10 16.28 1.89
CA SER A 243 -31.33 16.20 3.15
C SER A 243 -30.16 15.21 3.12
N GLY A 244 -30.18 14.22 2.23
CA GLY A 244 -29.11 13.24 2.09
C GLY A 244 -27.84 13.81 1.44
N THR A 245 -27.96 14.89 0.67
CA THR A 245 -26.87 15.38 -0.21
C THR A 245 -26.07 16.52 0.42
N THR A 246 -26.61 17.13 1.49
CA THR A 246 -25.92 18.16 2.29
C THR A 246 -25.36 17.63 3.60
N ARG A 247 -25.71 16.40 4.02
CA ARG A 247 -25.23 15.76 5.27
C ARG A 247 -23.96 14.93 5.11
N THR A 248 -23.48 14.74 3.88
CA THR A 248 -22.20 14.07 3.56
C THR A 248 -20.99 15.00 3.66
N LEU A 249 -21.19 16.23 4.14
CA LEU A 249 -20.13 17.20 4.40
C LEU A 249 -19.09 16.66 5.43
N PRO A 250 -17.85 17.19 5.40
CA PRO A 250 -16.77 16.70 6.26
C PRO A 250 -17.13 16.84 7.73
N LYS A 251 -16.94 15.76 8.50
CA LYS A 251 -17.08 15.78 9.96
C LYS A 251 -15.74 16.21 10.57
N TYR A 252 -15.77 17.11 11.56
CA TYR A 252 -14.61 17.30 12.43
C TYR A 252 -14.55 16.09 13.38
N ASP A 253 -13.65 15.14 13.10
CA ASP A 253 -13.19 14.00 13.93
C ASP A 253 -13.80 12.60 13.68
N ALA A 254 -12.94 11.67 13.21
CA ALA A 254 -12.57 10.41 13.89
C ALA A 254 -11.53 9.63 13.02
N ASN A 255 -10.24 9.75 13.37
CA ASN A 255 -9.15 8.78 13.14
C ASN A 255 -8.15 8.95 11.97
N SER A 256 -7.97 10.10 11.33
CA SER A 256 -6.72 10.47 10.60
C SER A 256 -6.85 11.86 9.97
N TRP A 257 -5.73 12.54 9.65
CA TRP A 257 -5.63 13.67 8.71
C TRP A 257 -6.08 13.27 7.28
N LEU A 258 -6.95 12.28 7.08
CA LEU A 258 -7.18 11.53 5.83
C LEU A 258 -8.07 12.25 4.79
N ALA A 259 -8.64 13.42 5.09
CA ALA A 259 -9.46 14.22 4.16
C ALA A 259 -8.75 15.51 3.67
N SER A 260 -7.41 15.45 3.59
CA SER A 260 -6.42 16.38 4.18
C SER A 260 -6.45 17.88 3.88
N PHE A 261 -7.33 18.41 3.04
CA PHE A 261 -7.35 19.84 2.68
C PHE A 261 -8.74 20.49 2.68
N ILE A 262 -9.79 19.68 2.47
CA ILE A 262 -11.17 20.12 2.67
C ILE A 262 -11.39 20.44 4.16
N GLU A 263 -10.77 19.67 5.05
CA GLU A 263 -10.83 19.96 6.48
C GLU A 263 -10.11 21.26 6.84
N ILE A 264 -8.90 21.48 6.31
CA ILE A 264 -8.12 22.71 6.53
C ILE A 264 -8.93 23.93 6.10
N THR A 265 -9.47 23.92 4.88
CA THR A 265 -10.33 25.00 4.38
C THR A 265 -11.59 25.14 5.23
N SER A 266 -12.22 24.04 5.64
CA SER A 266 -13.40 24.14 6.52
C SER A 266 -13.11 24.80 7.87
N ARG A 267 -11.93 24.56 8.46
CA ARG A 267 -11.50 25.19 9.72
C ARG A 267 -11.15 26.67 9.54
N ALA A 268 -10.82 27.10 8.31
CA ALA A 268 -10.50 28.49 8.02
C ALA A 268 -11.76 29.40 8.05
N TYR A 269 -12.93 28.89 7.63
CA TYR A 269 -14.15 29.69 7.58
C TYR A 269 -14.51 30.36 8.93
N PRO A 270 -14.53 29.66 10.09
CA PRO A 270 -14.72 30.29 11.39
C PRO A 270 -13.76 31.45 11.68
N ILE A 271 -12.51 31.36 11.22
CA ILE A 271 -11.49 32.40 11.43
C ILE A 271 -11.89 33.67 10.67
N TYR A 272 -12.22 33.56 9.37
CA TYR A 272 -12.67 34.70 8.57
C TYR A 272 -14.00 35.27 9.04
N ALA A 273 -14.93 34.40 9.44
CA ALA A 273 -16.18 34.77 10.06
C ALA A 273 -15.96 35.59 11.35
N GLY A 274 -15.01 35.17 12.19
CA GLY A 274 -14.62 35.87 13.42
C GLY A 274 -14.00 37.24 13.18
N HIS A 275 -13.24 37.41 12.08
CA HIS A 275 -12.72 38.73 11.68
C HIS A 275 -13.84 39.69 11.26
N TYR A 276 -14.94 39.18 10.72
CA TYR A 276 -16.11 39.98 10.39
C TYR A 276 -16.97 40.32 11.63
N ALA A 277 -17.26 39.32 12.48
CA ALA A 277 -18.02 39.49 13.72
C ALA A 277 -17.56 38.46 14.77
N LYS A 278 -17.13 38.93 15.95
CA LYS A 278 -16.58 38.06 17.01
C LYS A 278 -17.65 37.11 17.58
N SER A 279 -18.87 37.61 17.74
CA SER A 279 -20.03 36.84 18.23
C SER A 279 -20.31 35.58 17.38
N LEU A 280 -20.03 35.63 16.07
CA LEU A 280 -20.19 34.48 15.19
C LEU A 280 -19.22 33.36 15.55
N LEU A 281 -17.93 33.66 15.66
CA LEU A 281 -16.94 32.64 16.00
C LEU A 281 -17.28 31.95 17.33
N ILE A 282 -17.65 32.74 18.35
CA ILE A 282 -18.04 32.19 19.66
C ILE A 282 -19.23 31.22 19.49
N SER A 283 -20.25 31.64 18.73
CA SER A 283 -21.43 30.81 18.46
C SER A 283 -21.08 29.54 17.68
N MET A 284 -20.19 29.63 16.68
CA MET A 284 -19.70 28.47 15.93
C MET A 284 -18.96 27.48 16.84
N ILE A 285 -18.12 27.97 17.74
CA ILE A 285 -17.35 27.13 18.67
C ILE A 285 -18.24 26.48 19.71
N GLU A 286 -19.19 27.22 20.29
CA GLU A 286 -20.19 26.65 21.20
C GLU A 286 -21.06 25.60 20.50
N PHE A 287 -21.41 25.81 19.24
CA PHE A 287 -22.08 24.78 18.44
C PHE A 287 -21.20 23.53 18.27
N ILE A 288 -19.92 23.67 17.93
CA ILE A 288 -18.99 22.53 17.82
C ILE A 288 -18.91 21.75 19.14
N LYS A 289 -18.82 22.48 20.27
CA LYS A 289 -18.73 21.91 21.62
C LYS A 289 -19.97 21.09 21.98
N ASN A 290 -21.15 21.61 21.67
CA ASN A 290 -22.42 21.06 22.15
C ASN A 290 -23.13 20.16 21.11
N SER A 291 -22.73 20.21 19.84
CA SER A 291 -23.31 19.41 18.77
C SER A 291 -22.94 17.93 18.88
N LYS A 292 -23.96 17.06 18.79
CA LYS A 292 -23.78 15.60 18.68
C LYS A 292 -22.83 15.19 17.54
N TYR A 293 -22.76 16.01 16.49
CA TYR A 293 -21.96 15.71 15.30
C TYR A 293 -20.53 16.27 15.38
N LYS A 294 -20.20 17.07 16.42
CA LYS A 294 -18.91 17.76 16.62
C LYS A 294 -18.41 18.53 15.40
N GLY A 295 -19.27 18.78 14.42
CA GLY A 295 -18.99 19.39 13.12
C GLY A 295 -19.66 20.75 13.02
N PHE A 296 -18.94 21.81 12.66
CA PHE A 296 -19.55 23.09 12.25
C PHE A 296 -19.64 23.14 10.73
N TRP A 297 -20.77 22.71 10.21
CA TRP A 297 -21.18 23.03 8.85
C TRP A 297 -22.70 23.19 8.83
N PRO A 298 -23.21 24.43 8.70
CA PRO A 298 -24.64 24.65 8.63
C PRO A 298 -25.12 24.14 7.28
N HIS A 299 -25.70 22.94 7.27
CA HIS A 299 -26.46 22.39 6.13
C HIS A 299 -27.45 23.42 5.57
N ASP A 300 -27.86 24.37 6.40
CA ASP A 300 -28.80 25.46 6.14
C ASP A 300 -28.23 26.61 5.29
N VAL A 301 -26.90 26.78 5.25
CA VAL A 301 -26.27 27.82 4.41
C VAL A 301 -26.38 27.49 2.92
N VAL A 302 -26.56 26.21 2.55
CA VAL A 302 -26.73 25.80 1.14
C VAL A 302 -27.91 26.53 0.50
N ALA A 303 -29.04 26.64 1.19
CA ALA A 303 -30.23 27.32 0.68
C ALA A 303 -30.00 28.84 0.53
N SER A 304 -29.25 29.44 1.46
CA SER A 304 -28.84 30.85 1.37
C SER A 304 -27.92 31.10 0.18
N LEU A 305 -26.92 30.25 -0.04
CA LEU A 305 -26.01 30.35 -1.18
C LEU A 305 -26.74 30.15 -2.50
N MET A 306 -27.69 29.21 -2.59
CA MET A 306 -28.53 29.04 -3.77
C MET A 306 -29.30 30.32 -4.11
N MET A 307 -29.91 30.95 -3.10
CA MET A 307 -30.60 32.24 -3.29
C MET A 307 -29.63 33.33 -3.76
N LEU A 308 -28.45 33.41 -3.16
CA LEU A 308 -27.43 34.39 -3.57
C LEU A 308 -26.96 34.13 -5.01
N LEU A 309 -26.82 32.88 -5.44
CA LEU A 309 -26.49 32.54 -6.83
C LEU A 309 -27.61 32.93 -7.81
N GLU A 310 -28.88 32.79 -7.40
CA GLU A 310 -30.04 33.13 -8.24
C GLU A 310 -30.24 34.64 -8.41
N GLN A 311 -30.06 35.43 -7.34
CA GLN A 311 -30.41 36.86 -7.32
C GLN A 311 -29.25 37.83 -7.08
N GLY A 312 -28.08 37.33 -6.70
CA GLY A 312 -26.91 38.13 -6.38
C GLY A 312 -26.26 38.77 -7.60
N GLN A 313 -25.72 39.96 -7.40
CA GLN A 313 -25.04 40.77 -8.41
C GLN A 313 -23.54 40.44 -8.44
N TRP A 314 -23.20 39.18 -8.71
CA TRP A 314 -21.82 38.65 -8.69
C TRP A 314 -20.89 39.36 -9.68
N GLU A 315 -21.45 39.94 -10.75
CA GLU A 315 -20.74 40.77 -11.72
C GLU A 315 -20.08 42.00 -11.08
N LYS A 316 -20.59 42.51 -9.95
CA LYS A 316 -19.96 43.61 -9.19
C LYS A 316 -18.63 43.20 -8.58
N LEU A 317 -18.47 41.91 -8.29
CA LEU A 317 -17.20 41.33 -7.86
C LEU A 317 -16.33 40.92 -9.06
N GLY A 318 -16.72 41.23 -10.30
CA GLY A 318 -15.98 40.85 -11.50
C GLY A 318 -16.02 39.34 -11.79
N LEU A 319 -17.06 38.65 -11.32
CA LEU A 319 -17.32 37.25 -11.64
C LEU A 319 -18.29 37.11 -12.84
N PRO A 320 -18.23 36.00 -13.59
CA PRO A 320 -19.26 35.68 -14.58
C PRO A 320 -20.60 35.37 -13.90
N LYS A 321 -21.66 35.25 -14.70
CA LYS A 321 -22.96 34.81 -14.19
C LYS A 321 -22.83 33.41 -13.59
N LEU A 322 -23.22 33.26 -12.33
CA LEU A 322 -23.21 31.98 -11.62
C LEU A 322 -24.63 31.38 -11.63
N ASN A 323 -24.73 30.06 -11.57
CA ASN A 323 -25.99 29.32 -11.54
C ASN A 323 -26.08 28.47 -10.27
N ARG A 324 -27.28 28.33 -9.69
CA ARG A 324 -27.51 27.56 -8.45
C ARG A 324 -27.17 26.08 -8.59
N GLU A 325 -27.30 25.54 -9.80
CA GLU A 325 -26.95 24.16 -10.16
C GLU A 325 -25.46 23.86 -9.93
N MET A 326 -24.59 24.88 -9.99
CA MET A 326 -23.15 24.73 -9.79
C MET A 326 -22.75 24.36 -8.35
N LEU A 327 -23.66 24.51 -7.38
CA LEU A 327 -23.45 24.02 -6.01
C LEU A 327 -23.40 22.50 -5.94
N PHE A 328 -23.85 21.80 -6.99
CA PHE A 328 -23.92 20.36 -7.03
C PHE A 328 -23.03 19.80 -8.13
N THR A 329 -22.50 18.60 -7.91
CA THR A 329 -21.73 17.86 -8.92
C THR A 329 -22.62 17.42 -10.08
N GLU A 330 -23.90 17.14 -9.78
CA GLU A 330 -24.93 16.77 -10.75
C GLU A 330 -26.32 17.20 -10.26
N VAL A 331 -27.20 17.56 -11.21
CA VAL A 331 -28.61 17.89 -10.97
C VAL A 331 -29.50 16.91 -11.72
N GLU A 332 -30.49 16.37 -11.03
CA GLU A 332 -31.46 15.43 -11.58
C GLU A 332 -32.86 16.06 -11.63
N SER A 333 -33.61 15.74 -12.68
CA SER A 333 -34.97 16.23 -12.87
C SER A 333 -35.89 15.05 -13.20
N LEU A 334 -36.85 14.79 -12.33
CA LEU A 334 -37.78 13.68 -12.43
C LEU A 334 -39.19 14.19 -12.73
N ASP A 335 -39.95 13.45 -13.53
CA ASP A 335 -41.36 13.74 -13.79
C ASP A 335 -42.18 13.59 -12.49
N ALA A 336 -42.76 14.69 -12.01
CA ALA A 336 -43.45 14.74 -10.73
C ALA A 336 -44.68 13.81 -10.67
N GLN A 337 -45.28 13.46 -11.82
CA GLN A 337 -46.37 12.47 -11.88
C GLN A 337 -45.91 11.05 -11.52
N ARG A 338 -44.60 10.78 -11.67
CA ARG A 338 -43.99 9.48 -11.40
C ARG A 338 -43.49 9.35 -9.98
N ILE A 339 -43.56 10.43 -9.20
CA ILE A 339 -43.15 10.46 -7.80
C ILE A 339 -44.38 10.23 -6.93
N ARG A 340 -44.25 9.32 -5.97
CA ARG A 340 -45.29 9.03 -4.99
C ARG A 340 -44.77 9.18 -3.57
N LEU A 341 -45.63 9.61 -2.68
CA LEU A 341 -45.41 9.62 -1.24
C LEU A 341 -46.02 8.35 -0.64
N ARG A 342 -45.21 7.59 0.09
CA ARG A 342 -45.65 6.42 0.88
C ARG A 342 -45.37 6.65 2.36
N MET A 343 -46.29 6.23 3.21
CA MET A 343 -46.12 6.26 4.66
C MET A 343 -45.48 4.97 5.18
N ILE A 344 -44.41 5.10 5.97
CA ILE A 344 -43.79 4.01 6.74
C ILE A 344 -43.86 4.39 8.22
N GLY A 345 -44.80 3.78 8.95
CA GLY A 345 -45.18 4.27 10.28
C GLY A 345 -45.70 5.71 10.19
N ASN A 346 -45.10 6.63 10.94
CA ASN A 346 -45.42 8.07 10.90
C ASN A 346 -44.50 8.87 9.94
N THR A 347 -43.73 8.19 9.08
CA THR A 347 -42.71 8.82 8.23
C THR A 347 -43.11 8.82 6.76
N GLY A 348 -43.16 10.00 6.14
CA GLY A 348 -43.41 10.14 4.70
C GLY A 348 -42.15 9.91 3.87
N VAL A 349 -42.23 9.06 2.86
CA VAL A 349 -41.11 8.66 1.99
C VAL A 349 -41.46 8.89 0.52
N LEU A 350 -40.65 9.66 -0.19
CA LEU A 350 -40.80 9.87 -1.64
C LEU A 350 -40.20 8.69 -2.40
N LEU A 351 -40.94 8.19 -3.38
CA LEU A 351 -40.61 7.01 -4.19
C LEU A 351 -40.67 7.39 -5.66
N ASP A 352 -39.71 6.91 -6.44
CA ASP A 352 -39.77 7.03 -7.89
C ASP A 352 -40.66 5.94 -8.52
N SER A 353 -40.72 5.91 -9.87
CA SER A 353 -41.53 4.92 -10.61
C SER A 353 -40.99 3.49 -10.56
N THR A 354 -39.77 3.26 -10.07
CA THR A 354 -39.17 1.92 -9.99
C THR A 354 -39.73 1.10 -8.83
N VAL A 355 -40.27 1.75 -7.80
CA VAL A 355 -40.93 1.08 -6.67
C VAL A 355 -42.36 0.65 -7.09
N PRO A 356 -42.82 -0.60 -6.87
CA PRO A 356 -44.20 -0.98 -7.18
C PRO A 356 -45.23 -0.17 -6.38
N ALA A 357 -46.36 0.20 -7.00
CA ALA A 357 -47.44 0.93 -6.32
C ALA A 357 -48.16 0.09 -5.28
N GLU A 358 -48.48 0.72 -4.14
CA GLU A 358 -49.35 0.19 -3.10
C GLU A 358 -50.63 1.02 -2.95
N GLU A 359 -51.65 0.44 -2.31
CA GLU A 359 -53.02 0.99 -2.24
C GLU A 359 -53.09 2.39 -1.58
N ASN A 360 -52.14 2.72 -0.70
CA ASN A 360 -52.10 3.98 0.04
C ASN A 360 -51.04 4.97 -0.48
N ASP A 361 -50.41 4.69 -1.63
CA ASP A 361 -49.45 5.62 -2.24
C ASP A 361 -50.18 6.85 -2.78
N GLN A 362 -49.66 8.05 -2.46
CA GLN A 362 -50.23 9.32 -2.92
C GLN A 362 -49.33 9.94 -3.99
N ALA A 363 -49.87 10.24 -5.18
CA ALA A 363 -49.10 10.91 -6.23
C ALA A 363 -48.78 12.36 -5.83
N VAL A 364 -47.55 12.80 -6.09
CA VAL A 364 -47.08 14.14 -5.71
C VAL A 364 -47.67 15.23 -6.60
N SER A 365 -47.88 14.97 -7.89
CA SER A 365 -48.51 15.88 -8.84
C SER A 365 -49.37 15.11 -9.83
N THR A 366 -50.45 15.74 -10.31
CA THR A 366 -51.28 15.25 -11.42
C THR A 366 -50.92 15.90 -12.76
N GLU A 367 -50.01 16.87 -12.78
CA GLU A 367 -49.57 17.63 -13.96
C GLU A 367 -48.11 17.32 -14.33
N ASN A 368 -47.73 17.56 -15.60
CA ASN A 368 -46.38 17.30 -16.14
C ASN A 368 -45.36 18.34 -15.63
N HIS A 369 -45.14 18.40 -14.32
CA HIS A 369 -44.12 19.24 -13.68
C HIS A 369 -42.87 18.42 -13.36
N ALA A 370 -41.74 19.10 -13.14
CA ALA A 370 -40.46 18.45 -12.88
C ALA A 370 -40.02 18.65 -11.42
N PHE A 371 -39.68 17.56 -10.74
CA PHE A 371 -39.02 17.57 -9.43
C PHE A 371 -37.51 17.59 -9.64
N THR A 372 -36.91 18.77 -9.45
CA THR A 372 -35.47 18.98 -9.70
C THR A 372 -34.69 19.07 -8.39
N TYR A 373 -33.61 18.29 -8.26
CA TYR A 373 -32.77 18.25 -7.07
C TYR A 373 -31.29 17.99 -7.39
N GLY A 374 -30.40 18.44 -6.52
CA GLY A 374 -28.95 18.18 -6.62
C GLY A 374 -28.56 16.84 -5.99
N LYS A 375 -27.76 16.03 -6.68
CA LYS A 375 -27.35 14.67 -6.24
C LYS A 375 -26.26 14.66 -5.17
N GLU A 376 -25.28 15.55 -5.26
CA GLU A 376 -24.18 15.66 -4.31
C GLU A 376 -23.61 17.08 -4.38
N LEU A 377 -23.16 17.62 -3.25
CA LEU A 377 -22.59 18.97 -3.18
C LEU A 377 -21.20 19.02 -3.81
N ASP A 378 -20.93 20.01 -4.66
CA ASP A 378 -19.57 20.30 -5.15
C ASP A 378 -18.80 21.03 -4.05
N VAL A 379 -18.07 20.26 -3.23
CA VAL A 379 -17.38 20.78 -2.03
C VAL A 379 -16.37 21.88 -2.37
N VAL A 380 -15.71 21.81 -3.53
CA VAL A 380 -14.73 22.82 -3.96
C VAL A 380 -15.43 24.13 -4.28
N PHE A 381 -16.50 24.10 -5.09
CA PHE A 381 -17.26 25.30 -5.44
C PHE A 381 -17.96 25.90 -4.22
N PHE A 382 -18.66 25.07 -3.44
CA PHE A 382 -19.35 25.48 -2.22
C PHE A 382 -18.39 26.14 -1.22
N SER A 383 -17.27 25.49 -0.90
CA SER A 383 -16.30 26.04 0.06
C SER A 383 -15.68 27.34 -0.47
N SER A 384 -15.32 27.38 -1.75
CA SER A 384 -14.73 28.57 -2.36
C SER A 384 -15.68 29.77 -2.36
N LEU A 385 -16.96 29.53 -2.64
CA LEU A 385 -17.99 30.56 -2.63
C LEU A 385 -18.21 31.13 -1.23
N LEU A 386 -18.26 30.26 -0.22
CA LEU A 386 -18.46 30.66 1.17
C LEU A 386 -17.26 31.49 1.70
N HIS A 387 -16.03 31.06 1.40
CA HIS A 387 -14.84 31.79 1.81
C HIS A 387 -14.72 33.13 1.07
N LEU A 388 -15.01 33.14 -0.23
CA LEU A 388 -15.06 34.37 -1.03
C LEU A 388 -16.03 35.39 -0.40
N LEU A 389 -17.22 34.94 0.03
CA LEU A 389 -18.20 35.79 0.70
C LEU A 389 -17.68 36.38 2.02
N ALA A 390 -17.12 35.54 2.88
CA ALA A 390 -16.57 35.99 4.16
C ALA A 390 -15.44 37.01 3.98
N LEU A 391 -14.54 36.74 3.04
CA LEU A 391 -13.39 37.60 2.73
C LEU A 391 -13.82 38.93 2.10
N GLU A 392 -14.76 38.92 1.15
CA GLU A 392 -15.23 40.15 0.49
C GLU A 392 -16.03 41.06 1.43
N ALA A 393 -16.58 40.51 2.50
CA ALA A 393 -17.29 41.28 3.53
C ALA A 393 -16.35 42.06 4.46
N LEU A 394 -15.05 41.76 4.49
CA LEU A 394 -14.08 42.44 5.34
C LEU A 394 -13.81 43.88 4.90
N PRO A 395 -13.35 44.77 5.81
CA PRO A 395 -12.89 46.12 5.46
C PRO A 395 -11.79 46.11 4.40
N THR A 396 -11.77 47.12 3.53
CA THR A 396 -10.83 47.20 2.38
C THR A 396 -9.36 47.03 2.77
N THR A 397 -8.94 47.56 3.92
CA THR A 397 -7.56 47.42 4.42
C THR A 397 -7.20 45.96 4.69
N GLN A 398 -8.06 45.22 5.41
CA GLN A 398 -7.87 43.80 5.69
C GLN A 398 -7.96 42.95 4.42
N LYS A 399 -8.86 43.30 3.49
CA LYS A 399 -8.96 42.59 2.19
C LYS A 399 -7.69 42.67 1.36
N GLN A 400 -6.97 43.79 1.42
CA GLN A 400 -5.73 43.98 0.65
C GLN A 400 -4.55 43.18 1.21
N GLU A 401 -4.59 42.83 2.50
CA GLU A 401 -3.54 42.03 3.15
C GLU A 401 -3.71 40.52 2.88
N LEU A 402 -4.93 40.08 2.58
CA LEU A 402 -5.27 38.68 2.36
C LEU A 402 -4.98 38.24 0.91
N LYS A 403 -3.79 37.65 0.71
CA LYS A 403 -3.33 37.13 -0.59
C LYS A 403 -4.19 35.99 -1.16
N ILE A 404 -5.08 35.39 -0.38
CA ILE A 404 -5.86 34.20 -0.76
C ILE A 404 -7.14 34.51 -1.55
N LEU A 405 -7.72 35.69 -1.35
CA LEU A 405 -8.98 36.13 -1.98
C LEU A 405 -8.98 35.99 -3.53
N PRO A 406 -7.92 36.39 -4.26
CA PRO A 406 -7.86 36.22 -5.72
C PRO A 406 -7.99 34.76 -6.18
N TYR A 407 -7.49 33.80 -5.39
CA TYR A 407 -7.54 32.39 -5.76
C TYR A 407 -8.93 31.79 -5.59
N TYR A 408 -9.64 32.10 -4.49
CA TYR A 408 -11.04 31.71 -4.32
C TYR A 408 -11.91 32.26 -5.46
N LYS A 409 -11.72 33.53 -5.80
CA LYS A 409 -12.39 34.16 -6.93
C LYS A 409 -12.08 33.44 -8.25
N LYS A 410 -10.81 33.06 -8.47
CA LYS A 410 -10.41 32.33 -9.68
C LYS A 410 -11.05 30.94 -9.78
N ILE A 411 -11.17 30.21 -8.68
CA ILE A 411 -11.83 28.89 -8.65
C ILE A 411 -13.31 29.04 -9.03
N VAL A 412 -14.01 30.03 -8.48
CA VAL A 412 -15.42 30.33 -8.81
C VAL A 412 -15.57 30.66 -10.30
N GLU A 413 -14.68 31.50 -10.85
CA GLU A 413 -14.66 31.81 -12.29
C GLU A 413 -14.44 30.57 -13.17
N LEU A 414 -13.47 29.72 -12.81
CA LEU A 414 -13.17 28.50 -13.56
C LEU A 414 -14.31 27.48 -13.50
N LYS A 415 -14.98 27.35 -12.35
CA LYS A 415 -16.17 26.50 -12.18
C LYS A 415 -17.32 26.98 -13.06
N ALA A 416 -17.55 28.29 -13.20
CA ALA A 416 -18.54 28.82 -14.12
C ALA A 416 -18.22 28.46 -15.58
N ARG A 417 -16.95 28.63 -15.99
CA ARG A 417 -16.49 28.23 -17.33
C ARG A 417 -16.60 26.73 -17.58
N LEU A 418 -16.36 25.90 -16.55
CA LEU A 418 -16.49 24.45 -16.63
C LEU A 418 -17.96 24.05 -16.85
N PHE A 419 -18.87 24.72 -16.15
CA PHE A 419 -20.32 24.52 -16.26
C PHE A 419 -20.84 24.86 -17.66
N ASP A 420 -20.39 25.98 -18.24
CA ASP A 420 -20.83 26.44 -19.56
C ASP A 420 -20.16 25.70 -20.75
N SER A 421 -19.07 24.97 -20.50
CA SER A 421 -18.34 24.28 -21.56
C SER A 421 -19.08 23.01 -22.02
N ASN A 422 -19.18 22.81 -23.33
CA ASN A 422 -19.65 21.56 -23.93
C ASN A 422 -18.50 20.73 -24.55
N ASN A 423 -17.27 21.23 -24.55
CA ASN A 423 -16.11 20.56 -25.14
C ASN A 423 -15.39 19.68 -24.08
N PRO A 424 -15.29 18.36 -24.28
CA PRO A 424 -14.61 17.45 -23.34
C PRO A 424 -13.16 17.81 -23.03
N GLU A 425 -12.37 18.24 -24.02
CA GLU A 425 -10.96 18.59 -23.84
C GLU A 425 -10.81 19.83 -22.96
N VAL A 426 -11.66 20.84 -23.19
CA VAL A 426 -11.70 22.06 -22.38
C VAL A 426 -12.16 21.74 -20.96
N LYS A 427 -13.11 20.80 -20.78
CA LYS A 427 -13.54 20.37 -19.44
C LYS A 427 -12.39 19.73 -18.65
N ILE A 428 -11.61 18.87 -19.28
CA ILE A 428 -10.44 18.24 -18.64
C ILE A 428 -9.42 19.29 -18.22
N ALA A 429 -9.08 20.23 -19.12
CA ALA A 429 -8.13 21.30 -18.82
C ALA A 429 -8.61 22.21 -17.67
N LEU A 430 -9.88 22.62 -17.68
CA LEU A 430 -10.47 23.44 -16.62
C LEU A 430 -10.52 22.69 -15.28
N ALA A 431 -10.86 21.40 -15.28
CA ALA A 431 -10.87 20.58 -14.06
C ALA A 431 -9.47 20.48 -13.44
N GLN A 432 -8.44 20.30 -14.27
CA GLN A 432 -7.04 20.31 -13.82
C GLN A 432 -6.63 21.68 -13.25
N GLU A 433 -7.00 22.78 -13.93
CA GLU A 433 -6.71 24.14 -13.45
C GLU A 433 -7.42 24.43 -12.11
N ILE A 434 -8.68 24.01 -11.95
CA ILE A 434 -9.43 24.10 -10.69
C ILE A 434 -8.70 23.35 -9.59
N GLN A 435 -8.27 22.11 -9.85
CA GLN A 435 -7.59 21.29 -8.86
C GLN A 435 -6.28 21.92 -8.39
N ILE A 436 -5.49 22.48 -9.32
CA ILE A 436 -4.23 23.17 -9.00
C ILE A 436 -4.49 24.39 -8.10
N ASN A 437 -5.46 25.24 -8.45
CA ASN A 437 -5.79 26.41 -7.64
C ASN A 437 -6.38 26.03 -6.29
N TRP A 438 -7.18 24.96 -6.22
CA TRP A 438 -7.70 24.42 -4.98
C TRP A 438 -6.57 23.95 -4.07
N ASN A 439 -5.63 23.15 -4.59
CA ASN A 439 -4.46 22.68 -3.84
C ASN A 439 -3.64 23.85 -3.27
N LEU A 440 -3.42 24.90 -4.07
CA LEU A 440 -2.69 26.09 -3.63
C LEU A 440 -3.42 26.86 -2.52
N VAL A 441 -4.73 27.09 -2.67
CA VAL A 441 -5.57 27.71 -1.62
C VAL A 441 -5.47 26.92 -0.33
N CYS A 442 -5.58 25.60 -0.41
CA CYS A 442 -5.55 24.77 0.78
C CYS A 442 -4.19 24.81 1.51
N LEU A 443 -3.08 24.95 0.76
CA LEU A 443 -1.76 25.20 1.35
C LEU A 443 -1.65 26.59 1.98
N MET A 444 -2.25 27.61 1.36
CA MET A 444 -2.30 28.97 1.94
C MET A 444 -3.14 29.02 3.23
N GLU A 445 -4.21 28.24 3.31
CA GLU A 445 -4.99 28.11 4.56
C GLU A 445 -4.21 27.36 5.65
N LEU A 446 -3.51 26.30 5.28
CA LEU A 446 -2.62 25.59 6.20
C LEU A 446 -1.53 26.52 6.75
N GLN A 447 -0.93 27.33 5.87
CA GLN A 447 0.06 28.34 6.24
C GLN A 447 -0.49 29.31 7.31
N GLN A 448 -1.71 29.81 7.13
CA GLN A 448 -2.34 30.72 8.10
C GLN A 448 -2.61 30.01 9.44
N GLN A 449 -3.09 28.77 9.43
CA GLN A 449 -3.37 28.02 10.66
C GLN A 449 -2.09 27.69 11.44
N LEU A 450 -1.01 27.31 10.76
CA LEU A 450 0.30 27.10 11.38
C LEU A 450 0.87 28.40 11.98
N ALA A 451 0.67 29.54 11.30
CA ALA A 451 1.08 30.85 11.82
C ALA A 451 0.33 31.25 13.10
N LEU A 452 -0.96 30.92 13.20
CA LEU A 452 -1.72 31.14 14.43
C LEU A 452 -1.12 30.33 15.60
N GLN A 453 -0.69 29.09 15.35
CA GLN A 453 -0.10 28.25 16.39
C GLN A 453 1.26 28.75 16.90
N THR A 454 2.11 29.28 16.02
CA THR A 454 3.40 29.87 16.43
C THR A 454 3.22 31.18 17.21
N GLN A 455 2.16 31.95 16.94
CA GLN A 455 1.87 33.21 17.62
C GLN A 455 1.15 33.04 18.98
N VAL A 456 0.38 31.96 19.14
CA VAL A 456 -0.43 31.67 20.34
C VAL A 456 0.41 31.25 21.57
N LYS A 457 1.66 30.80 21.40
CA LYS A 457 2.56 30.45 22.53
C LYS A 457 3.61 31.51 22.87
N ALA A 458 4.02 32.35 21.91
CA ALA A 458 4.86 33.53 22.20
C ALA A 458 4.15 34.58 23.09
N THR A 459 2.82 34.54 23.14
CA THR A 459 1.94 35.52 23.80
C THR A 459 1.78 35.33 25.32
N GLU A 460 2.40 34.32 25.94
CA GLU A 460 2.50 34.28 27.41
C GLU A 460 3.49 35.32 27.97
N SER A 461 4.25 36.01 27.10
CA SER A 461 5.32 36.92 27.55
C SER A 461 5.28 38.37 27.00
N GLN A 462 4.45 38.72 26.01
CA GLN A 462 4.34 40.10 25.51
C GLN A 462 2.93 40.48 25.02
N GLU A 463 2.50 41.69 25.40
CA GLU A 463 1.31 42.38 24.87
C GLU A 463 1.46 42.61 23.36
N LEU A 464 0.80 41.79 22.54
CA LEU A 464 0.68 42.03 21.10
C LEU A 464 -0.52 42.94 20.78
N THR A 465 -0.34 43.65 19.66
CA THR A 465 -1.15 44.73 19.10
C THR A 465 -2.63 44.37 18.90
N ALA A 466 -3.48 45.39 18.88
CA ALA A 466 -4.94 45.33 18.84
C ALA A 466 -5.58 44.55 17.66
N GLU A 467 -4.77 43.97 16.77
CA GLU A 467 -5.18 43.42 15.47
C GLU A 467 -5.66 41.96 15.56
N TYR A 468 -5.34 41.21 16.64
CA TYR A 468 -5.70 39.80 16.80
C TYR A 468 -6.31 39.46 18.17
N LYS A 469 -7.34 40.19 18.62
CA LYS A 469 -8.09 39.91 19.86
C LYS A 469 -9.14 38.79 19.73
N LEU A 470 -8.70 37.62 19.26
CA LEU A 470 -9.44 36.36 19.34
C LEU A 470 -8.97 35.61 20.60
N ASN A 471 -9.89 35.12 21.44
CA ASN A 471 -9.52 34.48 22.71
C ASN A 471 -8.75 33.17 22.44
N LEU A 472 -7.59 32.96 23.10
CA LEU A 472 -6.76 31.74 22.94
C LEU A 472 -7.53 30.39 23.02
N PRO A 473 -8.51 30.19 23.92
CA PRO A 473 -9.30 28.96 23.96
C PRO A 473 -10.07 28.68 22.68
N ASP A 474 -10.53 29.72 21.99
CA ASP A 474 -11.39 29.60 20.80
C ASP A 474 -10.62 29.10 19.58
N ILE A 475 -9.38 29.57 19.41
CA ILE A 475 -8.46 29.14 18.33
C ILE A 475 -8.12 27.65 18.46
N SER A 476 -7.98 27.14 19.68
CA SER A 476 -7.65 25.72 19.92
C SER A 476 -8.73 24.75 19.45
N TYR A 477 -10.01 25.16 19.46
CA TYR A 477 -11.11 24.36 18.90
C TYR A 477 -11.07 24.34 17.38
N VAL A 478 -10.76 25.49 16.76
CA VAL A 478 -10.57 25.62 15.31
C VAL A 478 -9.39 24.77 14.81
N LEU A 479 -8.31 24.66 15.59
CA LEU A 479 -7.15 23.82 15.29
C LEU A 479 -7.33 22.32 15.66
N GLY A 480 -8.42 21.94 16.33
CA GLY A 480 -8.84 20.54 16.51
C GLY A 480 -8.36 19.85 17.79
N SER A 481 -8.32 20.56 18.92
CA SER A 481 -7.72 20.08 20.18
C SER A 481 -8.56 19.15 21.07
N GLN A 482 -9.77 18.73 20.69
CA GLN A 482 -10.69 18.01 21.62
C GLN A 482 -10.95 16.52 21.32
N GLY A 483 -10.26 15.94 20.33
CA GLY A 483 -10.38 14.53 19.99
C GLY A 483 -9.36 13.63 20.71
N THR A 484 -9.72 12.37 20.94
CA THR A 484 -8.77 11.26 21.22
C THR A 484 -7.92 10.91 19.99
N ALA A 485 -8.02 11.68 18.90
CA ALA A 485 -7.27 11.48 17.68
C ALA A 485 -5.77 11.49 17.96
N GLU A 486 -5.06 10.50 17.40
CA GLU A 486 -3.60 10.38 17.53
C GLU A 486 -2.89 11.62 16.98
N PHE A 487 -3.45 12.28 15.97
CA PHE A 487 -2.86 13.40 15.25
C PHE A 487 -3.81 14.63 15.16
N THR A 488 -3.30 15.86 15.37
CA THR A 488 -4.05 17.12 15.14
C THR A 488 -3.11 18.34 15.01
N LEU A 489 -3.50 19.40 14.28
CA LEU A 489 -2.70 20.63 14.17
C LEU A 489 -2.38 21.22 15.55
N ALA A 490 -3.37 21.23 16.46
CA ALA A 490 -3.19 21.75 17.82
C ALA A 490 -2.10 21.06 18.66
N LYS A 491 -1.65 19.86 18.28
CA LYS A 491 -0.63 19.08 19.01
C LYS A 491 0.80 19.36 18.56
N PHE A 492 1.03 20.09 17.46
CA PHE A 492 2.39 20.46 17.07
C PHE A 492 3.07 21.31 18.15
N SER A 493 4.36 21.04 18.39
CA SER A 493 5.23 21.94 19.13
C SER A 493 5.44 23.25 18.35
N GLU A 494 5.99 24.28 19.01
CA GLU A 494 6.27 25.55 18.35
C GLU A 494 7.31 25.37 17.23
N GLY A 495 8.38 24.60 17.48
CA GLY A 495 9.39 24.28 16.49
C GLY A 495 8.82 23.54 15.27
N GLN A 496 7.98 22.53 15.51
CA GLN A 496 7.30 21.79 14.44
C GLN A 496 6.39 22.68 13.59
N ALA A 497 5.55 23.49 14.24
CA ALA A 497 4.62 24.39 13.54
C ALA A 497 5.36 25.45 12.72
N LYS A 498 6.44 26.03 13.27
CA LYS A 498 7.30 26.99 12.57
C LYS A 498 7.96 26.37 11.33
N PHE A 499 8.59 25.20 11.49
CA PHE A 499 9.26 24.53 10.37
C PHE A 499 8.27 24.19 9.23
N LEU A 500 7.09 23.65 9.57
CA LEU A 500 6.03 23.38 8.60
C LEU A 500 5.52 24.67 7.93
N TYR A 501 5.39 25.76 8.69
CA TYR A 501 5.00 27.06 8.15
C TYR A 501 6.01 27.55 7.11
N ASP A 502 7.31 27.49 7.39
CA ASP A 502 8.36 27.95 6.48
C ASP A 502 8.44 27.06 5.22
N LEU A 503 8.31 25.74 5.41
CA LEU A 503 8.23 24.76 4.32
C LEU A 503 7.06 25.05 3.38
N VAL A 504 5.84 25.19 3.93
CA VAL A 504 4.63 25.48 3.14
C VAL A 504 4.74 26.85 2.48
N THR A 505 5.30 27.85 3.17
CA THR A 505 5.56 29.18 2.61
C THR A 505 6.44 29.10 1.36
N MET A 506 7.50 28.28 1.39
CA MET A 506 8.37 28.06 0.23
C MET A 506 7.61 27.44 -0.94
N VAL A 507 6.82 26.39 -0.68
CA VAL A 507 5.99 25.71 -1.70
C VAL A 507 5.00 26.67 -2.35
N VAL A 508 4.26 27.44 -1.54
CA VAL A 508 3.29 28.45 -2.02
C VAL A 508 3.99 29.49 -2.89
N ASN A 509 5.10 30.07 -2.41
CA ASN A 509 5.83 31.10 -3.16
C ASN A 509 6.35 30.58 -4.49
N SER A 510 6.91 29.36 -4.51
CA SER A 510 7.45 28.73 -5.72
C SER A 510 6.33 28.40 -6.71
N ALA A 511 5.21 27.85 -6.25
CA ALA A 511 4.06 27.56 -7.12
C ALA A 511 3.37 28.82 -7.66
N SER A 512 3.39 29.93 -6.92
CA SER A 512 2.86 31.21 -7.41
C SER A 512 3.76 31.87 -8.47
N GLN A 513 5.06 31.56 -8.50
CA GLN A 513 6.04 32.21 -9.39
C GLN A 513 6.50 31.34 -10.57
N ASN A 514 6.40 30.02 -10.45
CA ASN A 514 6.95 29.07 -11.42
C ASN A 514 5.89 28.04 -11.88
N GLU A 515 5.62 28.02 -13.19
CA GLU A 515 4.62 27.14 -13.80
C GLU A 515 4.97 25.65 -13.65
N ALA A 516 6.26 25.28 -13.63
CA ALA A 516 6.69 23.90 -13.40
C ALA A 516 6.36 23.44 -11.97
N SER A 517 6.54 24.30 -10.97
CA SER A 517 6.13 24.00 -9.59
C SER A 517 4.62 24.00 -9.44
N ARG A 518 3.92 24.95 -10.09
CA ARG A 518 2.46 25.03 -10.09
C ARG A 518 1.80 23.78 -10.64
N SER A 519 2.25 23.30 -11.79
CA SER A 519 1.75 22.08 -12.43
C SER A 519 2.22 20.79 -11.72
N PHE A 520 3.14 20.87 -10.75
CA PHE A 520 3.54 19.74 -9.91
C PHE A 520 2.67 19.58 -8.66
N LEU A 521 1.91 20.61 -8.26
CA LEU A 521 0.98 20.57 -7.12
C LEU A 521 -0.22 19.66 -7.38
N GLY A 522 -0.01 18.35 -7.22
CA GLY A 522 -1.04 17.32 -7.27
C GLY A 522 -1.28 16.63 -5.92
N GLU A 523 -2.20 15.68 -5.92
CA GLU A 523 -2.56 14.88 -4.74
C GLU A 523 -1.35 14.19 -4.08
N GLN A 524 -0.37 13.74 -4.87
CA GLN A 524 0.84 13.09 -4.35
C GLN A 524 1.69 14.02 -3.47
N VAL A 525 1.82 15.30 -3.83
CA VAL A 525 2.55 16.30 -3.04
C VAL A 525 1.82 16.60 -1.74
N LEU A 526 0.50 16.76 -1.85
CA LEU A 526 -0.38 17.01 -0.73
C LEU A 526 -0.36 15.85 0.28
N LYS A 527 -0.39 14.60 -0.22
CA LYS A 527 -0.19 13.40 0.58
C LYS A 527 1.18 13.37 1.23
N TRP A 528 2.24 13.68 0.49
CA TRP A 528 3.61 13.71 1.04
C TRP A 528 3.74 14.71 2.19
N LEU A 529 3.19 15.93 2.05
CA LEU A 529 3.24 16.95 3.11
C LEU A 529 2.50 16.47 4.36
N LYS A 530 1.35 15.83 4.17
CA LYS A 530 0.55 15.25 5.24
C LYS A 530 1.31 14.12 5.96
N ASP A 531 1.88 13.18 5.21
CA ASP A 531 2.66 12.06 5.76
C ASP A 531 3.89 12.60 6.52
N PHE A 532 4.61 13.58 5.96
CA PHE A 532 5.73 14.25 6.61
C PHE A 532 5.33 14.88 7.95
N ALA A 533 4.23 15.62 7.96
CA ALA A 533 3.75 16.32 9.13
C ALA A 533 3.19 15.36 10.21
N GLU A 534 2.53 14.26 9.83
CA GLU A 534 2.15 13.17 10.75
C GLU A 534 3.37 12.50 11.38
N ILE A 535 4.43 12.28 10.59
CA ILE A 535 5.65 11.63 11.07
C ILE A 535 6.39 12.50 12.09
N ILE A 536 6.63 13.78 11.80
CA ILE A 536 7.35 14.66 12.74
C ILE A 536 6.59 14.84 14.07
N GLN A 537 5.25 14.97 14.03
CA GLN A 537 4.44 15.07 15.26
C GLN A 537 4.52 13.78 16.07
N LYS A 538 4.39 12.63 15.41
CA LYS A 538 4.39 11.33 16.08
C LYS A 538 5.75 11.01 16.69
N LEU A 539 6.84 11.33 15.98
CA LEU A 539 8.19 11.14 16.48
C LEU A 539 8.62 12.23 17.46
N ASN A 540 7.79 13.26 17.67
CA ASN A 540 8.11 14.41 18.48
C ASN A 540 9.45 15.08 18.07
N ILE A 541 9.71 15.13 16.76
CA ILE A 541 10.95 15.70 16.20
C ILE A 541 10.72 17.17 15.91
N GLU A 542 11.67 18.01 16.34
CA GLU A 542 11.76 19.41 15.92
C GLU A 542 12.89 19.55 14.90
N LEU A 543 12.55 19.92 13.67
CA LEU A 543 13.53 20.12 12.61
C LEU A 543 14.04 21.56 12.62
N GLU A 544 15.35 21.73 12.48
CA GLU A 544 15.99 23.04 12.47
C GLU A 544 15.95 23.73 11.10
N ASP A 545 16.04 25.06 11.10
CA ASP A 545 15.96 25.92 9.91
C ASP A 545 17.04 25.58 8.85
N TYR A 546 18.16 24.96 9.22
CA TYR A 546 19.21 24.57 8.28
C TYR A 546 18.77 23.48 7.28
N TYR A 547 17.65 22.78 7.53
CA TYR A 547 17.08 21.83 6.58
C TYR A 547 16.32 22.52 5.43
N LEU A 548 15.91 23.80 5.57
CA LEU A 548 15.11 24.51 4.56
C LEU A 548 15.81 24.68 3.19
N PRO A 549 17.12 24.97 3.10
CA PRO A 549 17.83 24.97 1.83
C PRO A 549 17.78 23.61 1.13
N TYR A 550 17.98 22.50 1.86
CA TYR A 550 17.91 21.15 1.30
C TYR A 550 16.50 20.80 0.81
N PHE A 551 15.47 21.25 1.51
CA PHE A 551 14.09 21.14 1.04
C PHE A 551 13.86 21.93 -0.25
N THR A 552 14.41 23.14 -0.34
CA THR A 552 14.29 24.00 -1.53
C THR A 552 14.89 23.33 -2.76
N ASP A 553 16.08 22.74 -2.61
CA ASP A 553 16.75 22.00 -3.68
C ASP A 553 15.92 20.77 -4.09
N ALA A 554 15.45 19.98 -3.11
CA ALA A 554 14.60 18.82 -3.36
C ALA A 554 13.29 19.20 -4.07
N TRP A 555 12.65 20.31 -3.69
CA TRP A 555 11.44 20.81 -4.32
C TRP A 555 11.67 21.26 -5.76
N ALA A 556 12.77 21.96 -6.02
CA ALA A 556 13.15 22.40 -7.36
C ALA A 556 13.41 21.21 -8.28
N GLU A 557 14.07 20.16 -7.78
CA GLU A 557 14.31 18.92 -8.52
C GLU A 557 13.02 18.14 -8.77
N ALA A 558 12.19 17.95 -7.72
CA ALA A 558 10.91 17.26 -7.81
C ALA A 558 9.96 17.94 -8.81
N SER A 559 9.86 19.27 -8.75
CA SER A 559 9.05 20.08 -9.67
C SER A 559 9.50 19.95 -11.12
N ARG A 560 10.82 19.89 -11.35
CA ARG A 560 11.42 19.76 -12.69
C ARG A 560 11.18 18.37 -13.28
N ASN A 561 11.37 17.33 -12.46
CA ASN A 561 11.29 15.93 -12.87
C ASN A 561 9.87 15.36 -12.80
N LYS A 562 8.91 16.08 -12.21
CA LYS A 562 7.53 15.64 -11.97
C LYS A 562 7.45 14.34 -11.16
N THR A 563 8.31 14.19 -10.16
CA THR A 563 8.36 13.00 -9.28
C THR A 563 8.52 13.40 -7.82
N ILE A 564 7.96 12.60 -6.90
CA ILE A 564 8.03 12.86 -5.44
C ILE A 564 9.34 12.39 -4.81
N ASN A 565 10.18 11.67 -5.56
CA ASN A 565 11.37 10.99 -5.04
C ASN A 565 12.38 11.95 -4.36
N PRO A 566 12.66 13.16 -4.90
CA PRO A 566 13.56 14.09 -4.21
C PRO A 566 13.00 14.56 -2.86
N LEU A 567 11.70 14.84 -2.77
CA LEU A 567 11.03 15.23 -1.51
C LEU A 567 11.02 14.10 -0.49
N THR A 568 10.76 12.89 -0.98
CA THR A 568 10.82 11.67 -0.18
C THR A 568 12.23 11.47 0.38
N SER A 569 13.27 11.64 -0.44
CA SER A 569 14.67 11.56 0.00
C SER A 569 15.01 12.62 1.04
N PHE A 570 14.49 13.85 0.89
CA PHE A 570 14.62 14.91 1.89
C PHE A 570 14.00 14.49 3.23
N MET A 571 12.75 14.03 3.22
CA MET A 571 12.06 13.55 4.43
C MET A 571 12.88 12.50 5.16
N TYR A 572 13.38 11.47 4.45
CA TYR A 572 14.25 10.46 5.07
C TYR A 572 15.48 11.13 5.70
N ASN A 573 16.22 11.95 4.95
CA ASN A 573 17.44 12.57 5.46
C ASN A 573 17.21 13.40 6.74
N CYS A 574 16.10 14.15 6.83
CA CYS A 574 15.77 14.93 8.02
C CYS A 574 15.45 14.06 9.24
N LEU A 575 14.71 12.97 9.03
CA LEU A 575 14.21 12.15 10.12
C LEU A 575 15.28 11.23 10.71
N ARG A 576 16.19 10.69 9.89
CA ARG A 576 17.15 9.65 10.31
C ARG A 576 17.96 10.03 11.57
N ALA A 577 18.46 11.27 11.65
CA ALA A 577 19.30 11.70 12.77
C ALA A 577 18.52 11.82 14.07
N SER A 578 17.25 12.14 13.98
CA SER A 578 16.37 12.31 15.14
C SER A 578 15.74 10.98 15.59
N MET A 579 15.97 9.87 14.87
CA MET A 579 15.41 8.55 15.22
C MET A 579 16.32 7.72 16.13
N ILE A 580 17.58 8.12 16.34
CA ILE A 580 18.54 7.41 17.19
C ILE A 580 19.25 8.37 18.13
N PRO A 581 19.75 7.89 19.29
CA PRO A 581 20.52 8.72 20.21
C PRO A 581 21.77 9.32 19.54
N GLU A 582 22.14 10.52 19.95
CA GLU A 582 23.30 11.28 19.45
C GLU A 582 24.59 10.46 19.49
N ARG A 583 24.82 9.69 20.56
CA ARG A 583 25.99 8.82 20.68
C ARG A 583 26.10 7.79 19.55
N VAL A 584 24.98 7.23 19.09
CA VAL A 584 24.99 6.26 17.99
C VAL A 584 25.37 6.95 16.68
N CYS A 585 24.88 8.18 16.46
CA CYS A 585 25.32 9.04 15.36
C CYS A 585 26.83 9.26 15.40
N ASP A 586 27.39 9.57 16.57
CA ASP A 586 28.85 9.78 16.77
C ASP A 586 29.66 8.51 16.50
N LEU A 587 29.18 7.35 16.97
CA LEU A 587 29.83 6.07 16.75
C LEU A 587 29.82 5.66 15.27
N LEU A 588 28.83 6.12 14.51
CA LEU A 588 28.64 5.87 13.08
C LEU A 588 29.43 6.81 12.16
N GLU A 589 30.07 7.85 12.69
CA GLU A 589 30.80 8.81 11.87
C GLU A 589 31.96 8.17 11.10
N GLN A 590 32.15 8.63 9.87
CA GLN A 590 33.26 8.30 8.99
C GLN A 590 33.87 9.61 8.49
N ASN A 591 35.15 9.86 8.76
CA ASN A 591 35.85 11.11 8.44
C ASN A 591 35.14 12.39 8.96
N GLY A 592 34.54 12.33 10.16
CA GLY A 592 33.83 13.45 10.78
C GLY A 592 32.50 13.83 10.10
N LYS A 593 31.87 12.86 9.41
CA LYS A 593 30.53 12.98 8.85
C LYS A 593 29.75 11.70 9.16
N LEU A 594 28.42 11.80 9.24
CA LEU A 594 27.56 10.62 9.33
C LEU A 594 27.82 9.67 8.15
N GLY A 595 28.23 8.44 8.46
CA GLY A 595 28.66 7.46 7.46
C GLY A 595 27.55 7.06 6.48
N VAL A 596 27.95 6.47 5.35
CA VAL A 596 27.00 5.93 4.34
C VAL A 596 26.04 4.91 4.97
N GLU A 597 26.53 4.13 5.94
CA GLU A 597 25.76 3.10 6.64
C GLU A 597 24.64 3.71 7.47
N PHE A 598 24.84 4.85 8.12
CA PHE A 598 23.77 5.57 8.81
C PHE A 598 22.59 5.94 7.89
N LYS A 599 22.85 6.25 6.61
CA LYS A 599 21.77 6.46 5.62
C LYS A 599 20.95 5.19 5.41
N ARG A 600 21.58 4.01 5.50
CA ARG A 600 20.93 2.69 5.38
C ARG A 600 20.17 2.34 6.66
N THR A 601 20.83 2.41 7.80
CA THR A 601 20.25 2.15 9.12
C THR A 601 19.06 3.04 9.40
N GLY A 602 19.20 4.34 9.15
CA GLY A 602 18.12 5.29 9.39
C GLY A 602 16.92 5.06 8.46
N ASN A 603 17.14 4.56 7.23
CA ASN A 603 16.03 4.09 6.39
C ASN A 603 15.36 2.86 7.00
N SER A 604 16.15 1.84 7.37
CA SER A 604 15.66 0.63 8.04
C SER A 604 14.84 0.95 9.29
N LEU A 605 15.31 1.89 10.09
CA LEU A 605 14.64 2.37 11.29
C LEU A 605 13.35 3.11 10.98
N LEU A 606 13.33 4.02 9.99
CA LEU A 606 12.08 4.67 9.60
C LEU A 606 11.05 3.67 9.08
N TYR A 607 11.49 2.70 8.27
CA TYR A 607 10.65 1.62 7.78
C TYR A 607 10.13 0.73 8.90
N ALA A 608 11.01 0.30 9.80
CA ALA A 608 10.67 -0.52 10.95
C ALA A 608 9.68 0.22 11.85
N TYR A 609 9.91 1.50 12.12
CA TYR A 609 9.03 2.32 12.94
C TYR A 609 7.62 2.41 12.33
N GLU A 610 7.50 2.75 11.05
CA GLU A 610 6.19 2.85 10.37
C GLU A 610 5.48 1.48 10.29
N ALA A 611 6.20 0.41 9.99
CA ALA A 611 5.63 -0.93 9.88
C ALA A 611 5.24 -1.53 11.25
N THR A 612 6.03 -1.30 12.30
CA THR A 612 5.86 -1.98 13.61
C THR A 612 5.00 -1.21 14.60
N ILE A 613 4.89 0.12 14.45
CA ILE A 613 4.14 0.98 15.38
C ILE A 613 2.82 1.45 14.80
N LYS A 614 2.67 1.58 13.48
CA LYS A 614 1.40 1.99 12.84
C LYS A 614 0.65 0.86 12.15
N ASP A 615 1.22 -0.35 12.09
CA ASP A 615 0.78 -1.43 11.20
C ASP A 615 0.61 -0.95 9.74
N ASN A 616 1.33 0.12 9.35
CA ASN A 616 1.13 0.81 8.09
C ASN A 616 2.24 0.43 7.10
N LEU A 617 2.00 -0.66 6.37
CA LEU A 617 2.88 -1.11 5.30
C LEU A 617 2.74 -0.29 4.00
N SER A 618 1.83 0.69 3.92
CA SER A 618 1.55 1.43 2.67
C SER A 618 2.52 2.57 2.36
N ILE A 619 3.14 3.15 3.39
CA ILE A 619 4.16 4.19 3.25
C ILE A 619 5.54 3.60 2.88
N PRO A 620 5.94 2.40 3.35
CA PRO A 620 7.15 1.75 2.85
C PRO A 620 6.96 0.96 1.53
N PHE A 621 5.73 0.56 1.19
CA PHE A 621 5.43 -0.30 0.02
C PHE A 621 4.19 0.25 -0.72
N PRO A 622 4.32 1.35 -1.50
CA PRO A 622 3.23 2.13 -2.07
C PRO A 622 2.30 1.35 -3.00
N GLU A 623 2.71 0.17 -3.48
CA GLU A 623 1.81 -0.85 -3.98
C GLU A 623 2.01 -2.10 -3.11
N GLY A 624 1.13 -2.34 -2.14
CA GLY A 624 1.16 -3.55 -1.32
C GLY A 624 1.45 -4.77 -2.21
N VAL A 625 2.67 -5.29 -2.09
CA VAL A 625 3.25 -6.21 -3.08
C VAL A 625 2.29 -7.36 -3.29
N ARG A 626 1.70 -7.45 -4.49
CA ARG A 626 0.82 -8.56 -4.87
C ARG A 626 1.53 -9.88 -4.54
N GLY A 627 0.96 -10.67 -3.64
CA GLY A 627 1.48 -11.99 -3.29
C GLY A 627 2.24 -12.10 -1.97
N MET A 628 2.35 -11.05 -1.13
CA MET A 628 2.81 -11.26 0.25
C MET A 628 1.80 -12.09 1.05
N SER A 629 2.27 -13.17 1.67
CA SER A 629 1.46 -13.94 2.60
C SER A 629 1.09 -13.10 3.84
N PRO A 630 -0.05 -13.39 4.50
CA PRO A 630 -0.38 -12.78 5.79
C PRO A 630 0.73 -12.98 6.85
N ALA A 631 1.41 -14.13 6.82
CA ALA A 631 2.50 -14.45 7.74
C ALA A 631 3.70 -13.52 7.55
N TYR A 632 4.09 -13.25 6.29
CA TYR A 632 5.20 -12.33 6.02
C TYR A 632 4.86 -10.88 6.36
N LYS A 633 3.61 -10.44 6.14
CA LYS A 633 3.18 -9.11 6.63
C LYS A 633 3.23 -9.03 8.15
N ALA A 634 2.83 -10.09 8.84
CA ALA A 634 2.88 -10.14 10.30
C ALA A 634 4.32 -10.08 10.82
N LEU A 635 5.25 -10.78 10.16
CA LEU A 635 6.69 -10.73 10.43
C LEU A 635 7.25 -9.32 10.25
N LEU A 636 7.02 -8.66 9.11
CA LEU A 636 7.57 -7.31 8.87
C LEU A 636 7.00 -6.25 9.81
N SER A 637 5.71 -6.36 10.16
CA SER A 637 5.04 -5.46 11.11
C SER A 637 5.29 -5.84 12.57
N LEU A 638 5.97 -6.97 12.83
CA LEU A 638 6.14 -7.54 14.17
C LEU A 638 4.81 -7.57 14.96
N THR A 639 3.68 -7.78 14.28
CA THR A 639 2.33 -7.64 14.89
C THR A 639 2.07 -8.64 16.01
N GLN A 640 2.75 -9.78 15.98
CA GLN A 640 2.66 -10.81 17.02
C GLN A 640 3.65 -10.60 18.18
N HIS A 641 4.51 -9.58 18.12
CA HIS A 641 5.53 -9.31 19.12
C HIS A 641 5.05 -8.33 20.20
N SER A 642 5.59 -8.48 21.41
CA SER A 642 5.41 -7.53 22.50
C SER A 642 6.04 -6.17 22.18
N ILE A 643 5.63 -5.12 22.91
CA ILE A 643 6.22 -3.78 22.80
C ILE A 643 7.73 -3.83 23.08
N SER A 644 8.16 -4.60 24.10
CA SER A 644 9.58 -4.78 24.42
C SER A 644 10.37 -5.41 23.27
N ASN A 645 9.80 -6.39 22.57
CA ASN A 645 10.45 -7.02 21.40
C ASN A 645 10.59 -6.04 20.23
N LYS A 646 9.53 -5.26 19.96
CA LYS A 646 9.58 -4.20 18.94
C LYS A 646 10.63 -3.14 19.27
N LEU A 647 10.73 -2.76 20.55
CA LEU A 647 11.72 -1.80 21.01
C LEU A 647 13.15 -2.35 20.93
N ALA A 648 13.38 -3.60 21.35
CA ALA A 648 14.67 -4.28 21.22
C ALA A 648 15.13 -4.35 19.75
N PHE A 649 14.19 -4.63 18.84
CA PHE A 649 14.43 -4.62 17.41
C PHE A 649 14.89 -3.26 16.88
N LEU A 650 14.21 -2.18 17.29
CA LEU A 650 14.58 -0.82 16.90
C LEU A 650 15.94 -0.41 17.49
N PHE A 651 16.22 -0.74 18.75
CA PHE A 651 17.54 -0.51 19.36
C PHE A 651 18.64 -1.28 18.62
N HIS A 652 18.42 -2.55 18.33
CA HIS A 652 19.37 -3.38 17.61
C HIS A 652 19.65 -2.83 16.19
N LEU A 653 18.60 -2.44 15.45
CA LEU A 653 18.77 -1.79 14.16
C LEU A 653 19.64 -0.53 14.27
N ALA A 654 19.41 0.33 15.28
CA ALA A 654 20.21 1.54 15.47
C ALA A 654 21.70 1.26 15.72
N ILE A 655 22.02 0.27 16.56
CA ILE A 655 23.40 0.01 16.99
C ILE A 655 24.19 -0.90 16.04
N HIS A 656 23.53 -1.78 15.26
CA HIS A 656 24.19 -2.77 14.39
C HIS A 656 25.24 -2.12 13.47
N ASP A 657 24.90 -0.98 12.86
CA ASP A 657 25.81 -0.35 11.91
C ASP A 657 26.91 0.49 12.58
N ALA A 658 26.82 0.77 13.89
CA ALA A 658 27.82 1.56 14.61
C ALA A 658 29.23 0.93 14.53
N GLY A 659 29.31 -0.41 14.41
CA GLY A 659 30.58 -1.13 14.16
C GLY A 659 31.30 -0.71 12.89
N LYS A 660 30.58 -0.10 11.93
CA LYS A 660 31.12 0.36 10.65
C LYS A 660 31.67 1.79 10.70
N GLY A 661 31.47 2.54 11.79
CA GLY A 661 32.02 3.87 11.96
C GLY A 661 33.50 3.86 12.36
N ASP A 662 34.18 4.98 12.13
CA ASP A 662 35.61 5.12 12.37
C ASP A 662 35.95 4.99 13.85
N THR A 663 35.05 5.41 14.74
CA THR A 663 35.24 5.32 16.19
C THR A 663 35.47 3.89 16.63
N ILE A 664 34.59 2.95 16.25
CA ILE A 664 34.70 1.54 16.64
C ILE A 664 35.79 0.83 15.82
N LYS A 665 35.86 1.06 14.51
CA LYS A 665 36.87 0.45 13.63
C LYS A 665 38.30 0.76 14.06
N ASN A 666 38.55 1.99 14.49
CA ASN A 666 39.88 2.40 14.94
C ASN A 666 40.14 2.04 16.40
N ALA A 667 39.08 1.78 17.17
CA ALA A 667 39.18 1.39 18.57
C ALA A 667 39.48 -0.10 18.78
N VAL A 668 39.10 -0.99 17.85
CA VAL A 668 39.28 -2.44 18.03
C VAL A 668 40.30 -3.01 17.05
N LYS A 669 41.32 -3.72 17.54
CA LYS A 669 42.37 -4.32 16.72
C LYS A 669 42.70 -5.74 17.16
N LEU A 670 43.06 -6.60 16.20
CA LEU A 670 43.51 -7.96 16.51
C LEU A 670 45.03 -8.01 16.61
N HIS A 671 45.52 -8.48 17.75
CA HIS A 671 46.95 -8.74 17.96
C HIS A 671 47.35 -10.04 17.26
N PRO A 672 48.60 -10.18 16.74
CA PRO A 672 49.07 -11.40 16.08
C PRO A 672 48.90 -12.69 16.89
N GLY A 673 48.88 -12.58 18.23
CA GLY A 673 48.65 -13.68 19.17
C GLY A 673 47.19 -14.13 19.34
N GLY A 674 46.23 -13.53 18.63
CA GLY A 674 44.82 -13.92 18.69
C GLY A 674 43.98 -13.24 19.77
N PHE A 675 44.47 -12.15 20.36
CA PHE A 675 43.77 -11.35 21.38
C PHE A 675 43.29 -10.03 20.77
N TYR A 676 42.14 -9.55 21.21
CA TYR A 676 41.61 -8.26 20.77
C TYR A 676 42.08 -7.16 21.71
N MET A 677 42.53 -6.06 21.13
CA MET A 677 42.95 -4.84 21.81
C MET A 677 41.89 -3.77 21.56
N VAL A 678 41.45 -3.09 22.61
CA VAL A 678 40.35 -2.12 22.54
C VAL A 678 40.80 -0.79 23.15
N LYS A 679 40.58 0.31 22.43
CA LYS A 679 40.74 1.67 22.92
C LYS A 679 39.38 2.22 23.33
N LEU A 680 39.25 2.70 24.56
CA LEU A 680 38.10 3.46 25.03
C LEU A 680 38.61 4.78 25.61
N GLU A 681 38.17 5.90 25.04
CA GLU A 681 38.63 7.24 25.44
C GLU A 681 40.17 7.32 25.46
N ASP A 682 40.76 7.55 26.65
CA ASP A 682 42.21 7.65 26.86
C ASP A 682 42.86 6.35 27.40
N SER A 683 42.09 5.26 27.51
CA SER A 683 42.54 3.97 28.08
C SER A 683 42.54 2.84 27.05
N TYR A 684 43.34 1.79 27.29
CA TYR A 684 43.48 0.65 26.39
C TYR A 684 43.32 -0.67 27.16
N TYR A 685 42.63 -1.64 26.57
CA TYR A 685 42.28 -2.91 27.20
C TYR A 685 42.58 -4.08 26.27
N TYR A 686 42.69 -5.30 26.82
CA TYR A 686 42.70 -6.51 26.01
C TYR A 686 41.65 -7.54 26.45
N ILE A 687 41.13 -8.32 25.49
CA ILE A 687 40.16 -9.38 25.72
C ILE A 687 40.42 -10.60 24.81
N VAL A 688 40.06 -11.79 25.28
CA VAL A 688 40.23 -13.06 24.55
C VAL A 688 38.86 -13.64 24.21
N LYS A 689 38.55 -13.80 22.92
CA LYS A 689 37.34 -14.51 22.44
C LYS A 689 37.69 -15.99 22.23
N MET A 690 36.96 -16.89 22.87
CA MET A 690 37.13 -18.35 22.75
C MET A 690 36.38 -18.91 21.53
N ASN A 691 36.76 -20.12 21.10
CA ASN A 691 36.18 -20.81 19.94
C ASN A 691 34.68 -21.15 20.08
N ASP A 692 34.14 -21.13 21.30
CA ASP A 692 32.73 -21.33 21.63
C ASP A 692 31.96 -20.00 21.77
N GLY A 693 32.60 -18.86 21.45
CA GLY A 693 32.02 -17.52 21.54
C GLY A 693 32.13 -16.86 22.91
N TYR A 694 32.63 -17.56 23.94
CA TYR A 694 32.77 -17.00 25.29
C TYR A 694 34.04 -16.15 25.45
N PHE A 695 33.99 -15.12 26.29
CA PHE A 695 35.15 -14.29 26.58
C PHE A 695 35.88 -14.79 27.84
N GLN A 696 37.19 -14.97 27.76
CA GLN A 696 37.99 -15.40 28.92
C GLN A 696 38.52 -14.18 29.68
N TYR A 697 38.15 -14.11 30.95
CA TYR A 697 38.64 -13.11 31.90
C TYR A 697 39.68 -13.74 32.83
N GLN A 698 40.79 -13.05 33.10
CA GLN A 698 41.77 -13.52 34.09
C GLN A 698 41.21 -13.44 35.53
N THR A 699 40.21 -12.58 35.76
CA THR A 699 39.48 -12.41 37.01
C THR A 699 38.04 -11.99 36.70
N PRO A 700 37.02 -12.45 37.44
CA PRO A 700 35.64 -11.97 37.25
C PRO A 700 35.60 -10.45 37.45
N ASN A 701 35.12 -9.71 36.45
CA ASN A 701 34.87 -8.26 36.48
C ASN A 701 36.09 -7.33 36.49
N THR A 702 37.28 -7.77 36.08
CA THR A 702 38.39 -6.84 35.82
C THR A 702 39.01 -7.04 34.44
N LEU A 703 38.90 -6.01 33.60
CA LEU A 703 39.58 -5.92 32.31
C LEU A 703 41.02 -5.47 32.53
N PRO A 704 42.02 -6.19 32.00
CA PRO A 704 43.40 -5.76 32.11
C PRO A 704 43.64 -4.54 31.19
N GLU A 705 44.09 -3.45 31.79
CA GLU A 705 44.56 -2.28 31.06
C GLU A 705 45.95 -2.54 30.45
N ILE A 706 46.21 -1.99 29.27
CA ILE A 706 47.47 -2.13 28.53
C ILE A 706 48.03 -0.76 28.15
N ASP A 707 49.32 -0.70 27.81
CA ASP A 707 49.93 0.50 27.27
C ASP A 707 49.51 0.74 25.81
N GLU A 708 49.40 2.01 25.41
CA GLU A 708 49.14 2.44 24.03
C GLU A 708 50.10 1.79 23.01
N ARG A 709 51.36 1.55 23.42
CA ARG A 709 52.36 0.91 22.56
C ARG A 709 51.92 -0.47 22.08
N ILE A 710 51.31 -1.26 22.96
CA ILE A 710 50.82 -2.61 22.64
C ILE A 710 49.63 -2.53 21.68
N PHE A 711 48.75 -1.54 21.87
CA PHE A 711 47.65 -1.27 20.94
C PHE A 711 48.13 -0.86 19.53
N LYS A 712 49.22 -0.09 19.45
CA LYS A 712 49.84 0.30 18.16
C LYS A 712 50.53 -0.87 17.45
N GLU A 713 50.96 -1.89 18.20
CA GLU A 713 51.56 -3.12 17.64
C GLU A 713 50.50 -4.07 17.05
N ALA A 714 49.25 -4.00 17.51
CA ALA A 714 48.13 -4.70 16.88
C ALA A 714 47.72 -3.98 15.59
N ASN A 715 47.80 -4.66 14.45
CA ASN A 715 47.47 -4.09 13.13
C ASN A 715 46.62 -5.02 12.25
N ARG A 716 46.18 -6.17 12.76
CA ARG A 716 45.32 -7.07 11.99
C ARG A 716 43.90 -6.53 11.97
N HIS A 717 43.29 -6.61 10.78
CA HIS A 717 41.91 -6.25 10.55
C HIS A 717 40.96 -7.07 11.44
N VAL A 718 39.95 -6.40 11.99
CA VAL A 718 38.82 -6.98 12.72
C VAL A 718 37.58 -6.66 11.90
N ASP A 719 36.76 -7.67 11.62
CA ASP A 719 35.49 -7.44 10.95
C ASP A 719 34.61 -6.53 11.81
N HIS A 720 33.83 -5.66 11.18
CA HIS A 720 33.01 -4.66 11.85
C HIS A 720 31.99 -5.24 12.85
N ASP A 721 31.43 -6.42 12.56
CA ASP A 721 30.46 -7.08 13.43
C ASP A 721 31.15 -7.60 14.71
N ASP A 722 32.34 -8.20 14.57
CA ASP A 722 33.18 -8.59 15.69
C ASP A 722 33.66 -7.35 16.48
N ALA A 723 34.04 -6.28 15.79
CA ALA A 723 34.50 -5.03 16.41
C ALA A 723 33.39 -4.40 17.27
N LEU A 724 32.15 -4.37 16.78
CA LEU A 724 30.99 -3.88 17.54
C LEU A 724 30.79 -4.68 18.82
N GLU A 725 30.73 -6.02 18.72
CA GLU A 725 30.51 -6.90 19.87
C GLU A 725 31.59 -6.69 20.93
N ILE A 726 32.85 -6.65 20.51
CA ILE A 726 34.01 -6.49 21.40
C ILE A 726 34.02 -5.11 22.05
N TYR A 727 33.78 -4.05 21.27
CA TYR A 727 33.72 -2.68 21.76
C TYR A 727 32.61 -2.52 22.80
N ALA A 728 31.41 -3.05 22.52
CA ALA A 728 30.26 -3.01 23.42
C ALA A 728 30.53 -3.78 24.72
N ARG A 729 31.13 -4.97 24.62
CA ARG A 729 31.51 -5.80 25.80
C ARG A 729 32.51 -5.09 26.69
N VAL A 730 33.62 -4.59 26.14
CA VAL A 730 34.65 -3.91 26.93
C VAL A 730 34.10 -2.62 27.54
N GLY A 731 33.35 -1.83 26.76
CA GLY A 731 32.72 -0.60 27.23
C GLY A 731 31.73 -0.82 28.37
N SER A 732 30.84 -1.82 28.23
CA SER A 732 29.85 -2.16 29.26
C SER A 732 30.48 -2.52 30.61
N MET A 733 31.64 -3.21 30.60
CA MET A 733 32.36 -3.56 31.82
C MET A 733 33.05 -2.36 32.47
N VAL A 734 33.57 -1.42 31.66
CA VAL A 734 34.21 -0.19 32.17
C VAL A 734 33.17 0.78 32.73
N ALA A 735 32.06 0.97 32.02
CA ALA A 735 30.96 1.85 32.42
C ALA A 735 29.98 1.21 33.44
N ASN A 736 30.16 -0.08 33.75
CA ASN A 736 29.30 -0.85 34.65
C ASN A 736 27.80 -0.80 34.26
N CYS A 737 27.53 -0.98 32.97
CA CYS A 737 26.21 -1.00 32.36
C CYS A 737 26.06 -2.21 31.42
N SER A 738 24.92 -2.34 30.73
CA SER A 738 24.74 -3.34 29.68
C SER A 738 25.41 -2.91 28.35
N PRO A 739 25.77 -3.84 27.45
CA PRO A 739 26.28 -3.50 26.11
C PRO A 739 25.41 -2.51 25.33
N THR A 740 24.09 -2.72 25.33
CA THR A 740 23.14 -1.82 24.67
C THR A 740 23.11 -0.45 25.34
N GLU A 741 23.11 -0.38 26.68
CA GLU A 741 23.18 0.89 27.42
C GLU A 741 24.46 1.67 27.06
N PHE A 742 25.61 0.98 27.00
CA PHE A 742 26.87 1.60 26.60
C PHE A 742 26.88 2.13 25.17
N LEU A 743 26.29 1.40 24.22
CA LEU A 743 26.25 1.83 22.81
C LEU A 743 25.28 2.99 22.58
N LEU A 744 24.11 2.97 23.23
CA LEU A 744 23.08 4.00 23.07
C LEU A 744 23.39 5.27 23.87
N TYR A 745 23.92 5.14 25.09
CA TYR A 745 24.02 6.25 26.06
C TYR A 745 25.41 6.41 26.66
N GLY A 746 26.25 5.36 26.64
CA GLY A 746 27.61 5.39 27.17
C GLY A 746 27.74 5.06 28.65
N GLU A 747 26.63 5.11 29.36
CA GLU A 747 26.56 4.86 30.80
C GLU A 747 25.23 4.21 31.17
N VAL A 748 25.01 4.02 32.47
CA VAL A 748 23.73 3.53 32.99
C VAL A 748 22.66 4.61 32.81
N ILE A 749 21.54 4.26 32.17
CA ILE A 749 20.39 5.17 32.03
C ILE A 749 19.65 5.39 33.35
N ASP A 750 18.92 6.50 33.45
CA ASP A 750 18.10 6.85 34.63
C ASP A 750 17.10 5.74 35.01
N GLU A 751 16.86 5.56 36.32
CA GLU A 751 16.02 4.46 36.85
C GLU A 751 14.61 4.41 36.26
N GLU A 752 14.00 5.56 35.99
CA GLU A 752 12.65 5.68 35.42
C GLU A 752 12.62 5.16 33.97
N LEU A 753 13.60 5.54 33.14
CA LEU A 753 13.72 5.05 31.76
C LEU A 753 14.09 3.56 31.72
N ARG A 754 14.86 3.10 32.72
CA ARG A 754 15.32 1.71 32.84
C ARG A 754 14.20 0.74 33.20
N GLU A 755 13.20 1.17 33.97
CA GLU A 755 12.08 0.32 34.35
C GLU A 755 11.21 -0.04 33.14
N ASP A 756 10.98 0.91 32.23
CA ASP A 756 10.15 0.73 31.04
C ASP A 756 10.87 0.03 29.87
N THR A 757 12.21 0.00 29.87
CA THR A 757 13.02 -0.53 28.75
C THR A 757 13.85 -1.77 29.08
N ARG A 758 13.84 -2.24 30.33
CA ARG A 758 14.68 -3.36 30.82
C ARG A 758 14.64 -4.61 29.95
N ASP A 759 13.43 -5.08 29.62
CA ASP A 759 13.24 -6.30 28.84
C ASP A 759 13.72 -6.11 27.39
N ALA A 760 13.55 -4.90 26.84
CA ALA A 760 14.01 -4.55 25.50
C ALA A 760 15.55 -4.50 25.42
N ILE A 761 16.19 -3.92 26.43
CA ILE A 761 17.66 -3.85 26.56
C ILE A 761 18.26 -5.26 26.66
N ALA A 762 17.70 -6.11 27.53
CA ALA A 762 18.17 -7.48 27.70
C ALA A 762 18.08 -8.29 26.40
N LEU A 763 16.97 -8.17 25.67
CA LEU A 763 16.81 -8.83 24.38
C LEU A 763 17.72 -8.24 23.29
N CYS A 764 17.92 -6.93 23.27
CA CYS A 764 18.84 -6.25 22.35
C CYS A 764 20.29 -6.72 22.55
N ASP A 765 20.71 -6.92 23.81
CA ASP A 765 22.02 -7.48 24.15
C ASP A 765 22.25 -8.89 23.57
N GLU A 766 21.19 -9.70 23.50
CA GLU A 766 21.24 -11.01 22.85
C GLU A 766 21.30 -10.89 21.31
N LEU A 767 20.53 -9.95 20.73
CA LEU A 767 20.47 -9.73 19.28
C LEU A 767 21.81 -9.26 18.69
N ILE A 768 22.61 -8.47 19.43
CA ILE A 768 23.94 -8.02 18.99
C ILE A 768 24.81 -9.21 18.55
N SER A 769 24.76 -10.33 19.28
CA SER A 769 25.57 -11.51 18.93
C SER A 769 24.89 -12.38 17.86
N LEU A 770 23.57 -12.54 17.92
CA LEU A 770 22.83 -13.46 17.05
C LEU A 770 22.68 -12.98 15.59
N CYS A 771 22.43 -11.68 15.37
CA CYS A 771 22.23 -11.13 14.03
C CYS A 771 23.53 -11.11 13.21
N ASN A 772 24.68 -10.88 13.84
CA ASN A 772 26.01 -10.90 13.21
C ASN A 772 26.35 -12.27 12.58
N GLU A 773 25.66 -13.31 13.02
CA GLU A 773 26.00 -14.69 12.74
C GLU A 773 25.10 -15.34 11.65
N ILE A 774 23.99 -14.69 11.29
CA ILE A 774 22.89 -15.23 10.48
C ILE A 774 22.69 -14.37 9.22
N ASN A 775 23.62 -14.36 8.26
CA ASN A 775 23.51 -13.48 7.08
C ASN A 775 22.42 -13.93 6.05
N ILE A 776 21.14 -13.69 6.35
CA ILE A 776 19.98 -14.05 5.51
C ILE A 776 19.87 -13.14 4.28
N ALA A 777 20.36 -11.91 4.36
CA ALA A 777 20.38 -10.95 3.25
C ALA A 777 21.10 -11.52 2.02
N GLN A 778 22.17 -12.27 2.24
CA GLN A 778 22.93 -12.98 1.21
C GLN A 778 22.10 -14.05 0.46
N ILE A 779 21.20 -14.75 1.15
CA ILE A 779 20.34 -15.78 0.54
C ILE A 779 19.32 -15.16 -0.43
N VAL A 780 18.82 -13.97 -0.09
CA VAL A 780 17.78 -13.25 -0.84
C VAL A 780 18.38 -12.44 -2.01
N GLN A 781 19.55 -11.82 -1.80
CA GLN A 781 20.16 -10.89 -2.76
C GLN A 781 21.03 -11.56 -3.84
N GLY A 782 21.29 -12.87 -3.76
CA GLY A 782 22.11 -13.58 -4.73
C GLY A 782 21.96 -15.10 -4.66
N GLU A 783 22.38 -15.78 -5.73
CA GLU A 783 22.43 -17.24 -5.76
C GLU A 783 23.67 -17.78 -5.00
N ILE A 784 23.84 -17.40 -3.73
CA ILE A 784 25.03 -17.72 -2.93
C ILE A 784 25.16 -19.23 -2.68
N PRO A 785 26.37 -19.80 -2.75
CA PRO A 785 26.64 -21.22 -2.48
C PRO A 785 26.29 -21.63 -1.05
N PHE A 786 25.73 -22.84 -0.88
CA PHE A 786 25.28 -23.35 0.43
C PHE A 786 26.35 -23.27 1.54
N ALA A 787 27.62 -23.52 1.21
CA ALA A 787 28.71 -23.48 2.17
C ALA A 787 28.89 -22.11 2.83
N GLY A 788 28.59 -21.01 2.11
CA GLY A 788 28.68 -19.65 2.62
C GLY A 788 27.55 -19.26 3.57
N ILE A 789 26.41 -19.97 3.53
CA ILE A 789 25.20 -19.61 4.29
C ILE A 789 24.78 -20.67 5.31
N LYS A 790 25.38 -21.87 5.26
CA LYS A 790 25.06 -22.99 6.15
C LYS A 790 25.13 -22.60 7.63
N LYS A 791 26.19 -21.89 8.01
CA LYS A 791 26.40 -21.44 9.40
C LYS A 791 25.24 -20.56 9.90
N GLY A 792 24.77 -19.64 9.05
CA GLY A 792 23.65 -18.76 9.37
C GLY A 792 22.31 -19.50 9.45
N LEU A 793 22.07 -20.44 8.54
CA LEU A 793 20.87 -21.29 8.59
C LEU A 793 20.86 -22.19 9.84
N ASP A 794 21.98 -22.81 10.18
CA ASP A 794 22.10 -23.66 11.38
C ASP A 794 21.75 -22.85 12.64
N ARG A 795 22.24 -21.60 12.73
CA ARG A 795 21.99 -20.70 13.87
C ARG A 795 20.56 -20.17 13.90
N PHE A 796 19.94 -19.91 12.75
CA PHE A 796 18.51 -19.61 12.68
C PHE A 796 17.67 -20.76 13.27
N PHE A 797 17.94 -22.01 12.87
CA PHE A 797 17.21 -23.16 13.40
C PHE A 797 17.48 -23.42 14.89
N GLU A 798 18.70 -23.14 15.36
CA GLU A 798 19.02 -23.18 16.79
C GLU A 798 18.23 -22.13 17.58
N ALA A 799 18.21 -20.87 17.10
CA ALA A 799 17.42 -19.80 17.70
C ALA A 799 15.93 -20.13 17.69
N TYR A 800 15.40 -20.66 16.57
CA TYR A 800 13.99 -21.03 16.43
C TYR A 800 13.58 -22.14 17.41
N LYS A 801 14.45 -23.14 17.64
CA LYS A 801 14.20 -24.20 18.64
C LYS A 801 14.17 -23.67 20.08
N GLN A 802 14.92 -22.60 20.36
CA GLN A 802 14.94 -21.97 21.68
C GLN A 802 13.75 -21.03 21.89
N ASP A 803 13.52 -20.13 20.92
CA ASP A 803 12.46 -19.13 20.92
C ASP A 803 12.11 -18.72 19.47
N PRO A 804 10.95 -19.17 18.94
CA PRO A 804 10.51 -18.81 17.60
C PRO A 804 10.40 -17.30 17.36
N LEU A 805 9.94 -16.53 18.35
CA LEU A 805 9.78 -15.07 18.20
C LEU A 805 11.15 -14.38 18.11
N LYS A 806 12.18 -14.90 18.78
CA LYS A 806 13.55 -14.39 18.64
C LYS A 806 14.11 -14.65 17.24
N ALA A 807 13.86 -15.83 16.68
CA ALA A 807 14.24 -16.14 15.31
C ALA A 807 13.52 -15.24 14.28
N GLU A 808 12.26 -14.89 14.54
CA GLU A 808 11.52 -13.89 13.74
C GLU A 808 12.16 -12.51 13.80
N LEU A 809 12.63 -12.04 14.96
CA LEU A 809 13.35 -10.75 15.07
C LEU A 809 14.65 -10.74 14.26
N ILE A 810 15.41 -11.84 14.29
CA ILE A 810 16.65 -11.99 13.50
C ILE A 810 16.30 -11.95 12.00
N PHE A 811 15.28 -12.71 11.58
CA PHE A 811 14.87 -12.72 10.18
C PHE A 811 14.37 -11.33 9.73
N ALA A 812 13.58 -10.65 10.55
CA ALA A 812 13.12 -9.30 10.30
C ALA A 812 14.30 -8.33 10.18
N HIS A 813 15.31 -8.41 11.04
CA HIS A 813 16.51 -7.57 10.97
C HIS A 813 17.16 -7.65 9.59
N HIS A 814 17.41 -8.86 9.09
CA HIS A 814 18.00 -9.02 7.76
C HIS A 814 17.04 -8.60 6.63
N CYS A 815 15.73 -8.68 6.80
CA CYS A 815 14.78 -8.09 5.86
C CYS A 815 14.96 -6.57 5.78
N TYR A 816 15.02 -5.90 6.93
CA TYR A 816 15.19 -4.45 6.99
C TYR A 816 16.58 -4.01 6.53
N ASP A 817 17.63 -4.79 6.77
CA ASP A 817 18.96 -4.55 6.19
C ASP A 817 18.93 -4.60 4.66
N ILE A 818 18.21 -5.57 4.06
CA ILE A 818 17.97 -5.61 2.61
C ILE A 818 17.21 -4.37 2.12
N PHE A 819 16.20 -3.90 2.87
CA PHE A 819 15.41 -2.72 2.50
C PHE A 819 16.18 -1.41 2.69
N GLY A 820 17.02 -1.31 3.71
CA GLY A 820 17.83 -0.15 4.04
C GLY A 820 19.06 0.02 3.15
N ALA A 821 19.53 -1.06 2.51
CA ALA A 821 20.68 -1.04 1.61
C ALA A 821 20.48 -0.07 0.43
N ALA A 822 20.93 1.18 0.60
CA ALA A 822 21.02 2.17 -0.45
C ALA A 822 22.21 1.88 -1.39
N PRO A 823 22.00 1.87 -2.73
CA PRO A 823 22.95 2.17 -3.76
C PRO A 823 22.97 3.69 -3.91
N LEU A 824 24.13 4.32 -3.82
CA LEU A 824 24.26 5.75 -4.03
C LEU A 824 23.91 6.24 -5.46
N ASP A 825 23.27 5.48 -6.36
CA ASP A 825 23.22 5.83 -7.80
C ASP A 825 21.99 5.49 -8.67
N SER A 826 20.87 4.97 -8.16
CA SER A 826 19.68 4.92 -9.03
C SER A 826 18.38 4.81 -8.25
N LEU A 827 17.29 5.24 -8.90
CA LEU A 827 15.89 5.07 -8.50
C LEU A 827 15.50 3.64 -8.07
N ALA A 828 16.39 2.64 -8.10
CA ALA A 828 16.12 1.22 -7.91
C ALA A 828 16.00 0.73 -6.45
N SER A 829 16.39 1.51 -5.43
CA SER A 829 16.43 1.04 -4.02
C SER A 829 15.35 1.62 -3.12
N VAL A 830 14.92 2.86 -3.37
CA VAL A 830 13.55 3.27 -3.00
C VAL A 830 12.54 2.31 -3.65
N THR A 831 12.90 1.66 -4.76
CA THR A 831 12.13 0.58 -5.37
C THR A 831 12.58 -0.84 -5.02
N ALA A 832 13.53 -1.07 -4.10
CA ALA A 832 13.82 -2.44 -3.62
C ALA A 832 12.70 -2.91 -2.68
N GLY A 833 12.18 -2.01 -1.82
CA GLY A 833 10.88 -2.19 -1.17
C GLY A 833 9.72 -2.27 -2.17
N ASN A 834 9.86 -1.68 -3.36
CA ASN A 834 8.83 -1.82 -4.41
C ASN A 834 9.08 -3.05 -5.30
N SER A 835 10.19 -3.78 -5.09
CA SER A 835 10.59 -4.88 -5.95
C SER A 835 9.79 -6.12 -5.55
N LYS A 836 8.77 -6.41 -6.35
CA LYS A 836 7.94 -7.61 -6.20
C LYS A 836 8.81 -8.89 -6.16
N GLU A 837 9.94 -8.90 -6.86
CA GLU A 837 10.91 -10.00 -6.85
C GLU A 837 11.58 -10.18 -5.49
N ILE A 838 12.08 -9.11 -4.86
CA ILE A 838 12.76 -9.18 -3.55
C ILE A 838 11.79 -9.64 -2.47
N HIS A 839 10.59 -9.07 -2.43
CA HIS A 839 9.59 -9.45 -1.42
C HIS A 839 9.11 -10.88 -1.55
N LEU A 840 8.97 -11.40 -2.77
CA LEU A 840 8.64 -12.80 -2.98
C LEU A 840 9.79 -13.72 -2.56
N LYS A 841 11.04 -13.38 -2.87
CA LYS A 841 12.21 -14.14 -2.42
C LYS A 841 12.29 -14.23 -0.91
N ILE A 842 12.02 -13.13 -0.21
CA ILE A 842 11.97 -13.10 1.27
C ILE A 842 10.81 -13.94 1.78
N ASN A 843 9.59 -13.76 1.24
CA ASN A 843 8.41 -14.51 1.67
C ASN A 843 8.61 -16.03 1.50
N LEU A 844 9.10 -16.46 0.33
CA LEU A 844 9.35 -17.88 0.07
C LEU A 844 10.45 -18.44 0.96
N LEU A 845 11.49 -17.65 1.25
CA LEU A 845 12.54 -18.08 2.18
C LEU A 845 11.93 -18.26 3.57
N TYR A 846 11.19 -17.28 4.06
CA TYR A 846 10.54 -17.32 5.36
C TYR A 846 9.61 -18.54 5.51
N GLU A 847 8.69 -18.73 4.55
CA GLU A 847 7.78 -19.89 4.52
C GLU A 847 8.54 -21.21 4.50
N THR A 848 9.65 -21.29 3.75
CA THR A 848 10.48 -22.51 3.71
C THR A 848 11.18 -22.77 5.03
N LEU A 849 11.73 -21.74 5.66
CA LEU A 849 12.41 -21.88 6.95
C LEU A 849 11.43 -22.34 8.03
N LEU A 850 10.20 -21.80 8.05
CA LEU A 850 9.17 -22.24 8.99
C LEU A 850 8.78 -23.70 8.76
N GLU A 851 8.46 -24.09 7.52
CA GLU A 851 8.12 -25.48 7.19
C GLU A 851 9.21 -26.47 7.61
N VAL A 852 10.47 -26.11 7.35
CA VAL A 852 11.61 -26.97 7.64
C VAL A 852 11.94 -26.98 9.13
N ALA A 853 11.68 -25.89 9.86
CA ALA A 853 11.86 -25.83 11.31
C ALA A 853 10.86 -26.73 12.06
N GLU A 854 9.65 -26.92 11.50
CA GLU A 854 8.63 -27.83 12.03
C GLU A 854 8.97 -29.32 11.76
N GLU A 855 9.88 -29.60 10.82
CA GLU A 855 10.36 -30.94 10.50
C GLU A 855 11.60 -31.31 11.36
N ASP A 856 11.56 -32.42 12.11
CA ASP A 856 12.70 -32.87 12.93
C ASP A 856 13.79 -33.55 12.07
N LEU A 857 14.55 -32.74 11.32
CA LEU A 857 15.54 -33.19 10.33
C LEU A 857 16.99 -33.27 10.85
N GLY A 858 17.22 -32.95 12.13
CA GLY A 858 18.55 -33.03 12.75
C GLY A 858 19.61 -32.17 12.04
N LYS A 859 20.73 -32.78 11.62
CA LYS A 859 21.91 -32.09 11.05
C LYS A 859 21.76 -31.65 9.59
N GLU A 860 20.75 -32.17 8.89
CA GLU A 860 20.51 -31.88 7.46
C GLU A 860 19.54 -30.69 7.27
N VAL A 861 19.00 -30.13 8.35
CA VAL A 861 17.95 -29.09 8.34
C VAL A 861 18.28 -27.91 7.42
N SER A 862 19.51 -27.40 7.48
CA SER A 862 19.96 -26.28 6.65
C SER A 862 20.10 -26.62 5.17
N ALA A 863 20.55 -27.84 4.85
CA ALA A 863 20.66 -28.29 3.46
C ALA A 863 19.27 -28.46 2.85
N THR A 864 18.34 -29.09 3.58
CA THR A 864 16.95 -29.26 3.17
C THR A 864 16.25 -27.92 2.96
N ALA A 865 16.40 -26.98 3.89
CA ALA A 865 15.86 -25.62 3.78
C ALA A 865 16.37 -24.90 2.52
N TYR A 866 17.68 -24.95 2.29
CA TYR A 866 18.28 -24.33 1.13
C TYR A 866 17.76 -24.94 -0.18
N HIS A 867 17.72 -26.27 -0.30
CA HIS A 867 17.24 -26.94 -1.51
C HIS A 867 15.76 -26.65 -1.78
N ARG A 868 14.90 -26.76 -0.75
CA ARG A 868 13.45 -26.53 -0.88
C ARG A 868 13.14 -25.06 -1.22
N TYR A 869 13.90 -24.11 -0.67
CA TYR A 869 13.76 -22.70 -0.99
C TYR A 869 14.07 -22.45 -2.48
N ARG A 870 15.16 -23.03 -2.99
CA ARG A 870 15.55 -22.90 -4.39
C ARG A 870 14.51 -23.50 -5.34
N GLU A 871 13.95 -24.64 -4.97
CA GLU A 871 12.87 -25.28 -5.72
C GLU A 871 11.63 -24.36 -5.78
N LYS A 872 11.16 -23.87 -4.63
CA LYS A 872 10.01 -22.95 -4.56
C LYS A 872 10.24 -21.65 -5.33
N LEU A 873 11.44 -21.05 -5.19
CA LEU A 873 11.80 -19.84 -5.91
C LEU A 873 11.74 -20.04 -7.43
N ALA A 874 12.21 -21.19 -7.91
CA ALA A 874 12.19 -21.47 -9.34
C ALA A 874 10.78 -21.69 -9.91
N HIS A 875 9.85 -22.21 -9.12
CA HIS A 875 8.43 -22.27 -9.48
C HIS A 875 7.75 -20.89 -9.51
N ALA A 876 8.19 -19.96 -8.66
CA ALA A 876 7.53 -18.67 -8.48
C ALA A 876 8.00 -17.58 -9.48
N ILE A 877 9.22 -17.70 -10.02
CA ILE A 877 9.81 -16.72 -10.95
C ILE A 877 8.97 -16.42 -12.22
N PRO A 878 8.33 -17.39 -12.88
CA PRO A 878 7.49 -17.12 -14.07
C PRO A 878 6.35 -16.13 -13.82
N ALA A 879 5.85 -16.02 -12.57
CA ALA A 879 4.80 -15.09 -12.21
C ALA A 879 5.30 -13.63 -12.02
N ILE A 880 6.60 -13.45 -11.76
CA ILE A 880 7.25 -12.16 -11.49
C ILE A 880 7.45 -11.35 -12.78
N LEU A 881 7.75 -12.03 -13.88
CA LEU A 881 8.18 -11.41 -15.15
C LEU A 881 7.03 -10.80 -15.97
N LYS A 882 5.77 -10.99 -15.55
CA LYS A 882 4.61 -10.43 -16.25
C LYS A 882 4.41 -8.93 -16.03
N SER A 883 5.15 -8.29 -15.12
CA SER A 883 4.85 -6.92 -14.68
C SER A 883 5.70 -5.80 -15.24
N GLU A 884 6.78 -6.04 -15.99
CA GLU A 884 7.65 -4.94 -16.48
C GLU A 884 8.12 -5.10 -17.94
N ASP A 885 7.68 -4.12 -18.71
CA ASP A 885 7.81 -3.77 -20.13
C ASP A 885 9.18 -3.86 -20.86
N THR A 886 9.08 -3.90 -22.21
CA THR A 886 10.04 -3.51 -23.29
C THR A 886 11.37 -4.29 -23.50
N PRO A 887 11.86 -4.44 -24.75
CA PRO A 887 13.09 -5.20 -25.06
C PRO A 887 14.39 -4.63 -24.48
N GLU A 888 14.50 -3.30 -24.31
CA GLU A 888 15.73 -2.65 -23.81
C GLU A 888 15.94 -2.88 -22.30
N SER A 889 14.87 -2.97 -21.51
CA SER A 889 14.94 -3.32 -20.08
C SER A 889 15.41 -4.78 -19.87
N SER A 890 15.04 -5.68 -20.81
CA SER A 890 15.35 -7.11 -20.78
C SER A 890 16.86 -7.40 -20.83
N VAL A 891 17.60 -6.69 -21.69
CA VAL A 891 19.06 -6.87 -21.81
C VAL A 891 19.79 -6.34 -20.57
N VAL A 892 19.38 -5.18 -20.06
CA VAL A 892 19.95 -4.59 -18.83
C VAL A 892 19.71 -5.51 -17.63
N LEU A 893 18.52 -6.08 -17.53
CA LEU A 893 18.16 -7.05 -16.50
C LEU A 893 19.01 -8.33 -16.58
N ALA A 894 19.20 -8.89 -17.78
CA ALA A 894 20.02 -10.09 -17.98
C ALA A 894 21.49 -9.85 -17.59
N LYS A 895 22.07 -8.72 -17.99
CA LYS A 895 23.44 -8.32 -17.59
C LYS A 895 23.54 -8.12 -16.08
N THR A 896 22.52 -7.53 -15.47
CA THR A 896 22.44 -7.36 -14.00
C THR A 896 22.40 -8.71 -13.29
N ARG A 897 21.65 -9.70 -13.81
CA ARG A 897 21.61 -11.06 -13.26
C ARG A 897 22.95 -11.78 -13.36
N LEU A 898 23.67 -11.64 -14.48
CA LEU A 898 25.04 -12.17 -14.61
C LEU A 898 26.00 -11.52 -13.60
N ALA A 899 25.92 -10.20 -13.43
CA ALA A 899 26.70 -9.48 -12.43
C ALA A 899 26.36 -9.95 -10.99
N GLN A 900 25.08 -10.22 -10.71
CA GLN A 900 24.62 -10.77 -9.43
C GLN A 900 25.09 -12.22 -9.21
N MET A 901 25.14 -13.06 -10.26
CA MET A 901 25.68 -14.43 -10.16
C MET A 901 27.19 -14.43 -9.88
N LEU A 902 27.92 -13.46 -10.42
CA LEU A 902 29.36 -13.29 -10.21
C LEU A 902 29.70 -12.46 -8.95
N ARG A 903 28.70 -12.09 -8.14
CA ARG A 903 28.78 -11.11 -7.05
C ARG A 903 29.51 -11.58 -5.79
N CYS A 904 30.31 -12.65 -5.80
CA CYS A 904 31.08 -13.00 -4.60
C CYS A 904 32.05 -11.88 -4.13
N HIS A 905 32.31 -10.83 -4.92
CA HIS A 905 33.21 -9.73 -4.56
C HIS A 905 32.81 -8.30 -4.96
N LEU A 906 31.57 -8.01 -5.35
CA LEU A 906 31.21 -6.69 -5.87
C LEU A 906 30.47 -5.84 -4.82
N PHE A 907 31.21 -5.29 -3.86
CA PHE A 907 30.79 -4.07 -3.16
C PHE A 907 31.50 -2.86 -3.78
N LYS A 908 30.87 -1.69 -3.72
CA LYS A 908 31.47 -0.40 -4.07
C LYS A 908 32.46 -0.02 -2.97
N THR A 909 33.65 -0.60 -2.95
CA THR A 909 34.70 -0.25 -1.98
C THR A 909 35.80 0.57 -2.63
N ARG A 910 36.45 1.46 -1.90
CA ARG A 910 37.73 2.07 -2.26
C ARG A 910 38.72 1.69 -1.18
N THR A 911 39.94 1.39 -1.59
CA THR A 911 41.06 1.24 -0.68
C THR A 911 41.75 2.59 -0.61
N ASP A 912 41.78 3.21 0.58
CA ASP A 912 42.47 4.48 0.75
C ASP A 912 44.00 4.30 0.84
N GLU A 913 44.74 5.40 1.00
CA GLU A 913 46.21 5.41 1.11
C GLU A 913 46.75 4.61 2.31
N SER A 914 45.87 4.21 3.24
CA SER A 914 46.19 3.41 4.43
C SER A 914 45.87 1.92 4.28
N GLU A 915 45.53 1.48 3.05
CA GLU A 915 45.04 0.13 2.73
C GLU A 915 43.66 -0.21 3.35
N GLN A 916 42.92 0.80 3.83
CA GLN A 916 41.62 0.59 4.45
C GLN A 916 40.51 0.56 3.37
N MET A 917 39.76 -0.54 3.32
CA MET A 917 38.60 -0.67 2.42
C MET A 917 37.38 0.04 3.02
N SER A 918 36.91 1.11 2.38
CA SER A 918 35.70 1.86 2.74
C SER A 918 34.70 1.86 1.58
N ILE A 919 33.39 2.01 1.81
CA ILE A 919 32.44 2.13 0.70
C ILE A 919 32.66 3.48 -0.02
N ALA A 920 32.72 3.48 -1.35
CA ALA A 920 32.92 4.69 -2.13
C ALA A 920 31.67 5.59 -2.09
N GLU A 921 31.81 6.79 -1.50
CA GLU A 921 30.71 7.75 -1.30
C GLU A 921 30.16 8.36 -2.60
N ASP A 922 30.96 8.35 -3.67
CA ASP A 922 30.62 8.87 -5.00
C ASP A 922 29.95 7.83 -5.89
N GLY A 923 29.76 6.61 -5.37
CA GLY A 923 29.14 5.53 -6.11
C GLY A 923 30.04 4.91 -7.19
N ALA A 924 31.30 5.32 -7.31
CA ALA A 924 32.26 4.70 -8.20
C ALA A 924 32.56 3.26 -7.75
N TYR A 925 32.62 2.35 -8.72
CA TYR A 925 33.10 1.00 -8.46
C TYR A 925 34.60 1.06 -8.12
N GLU A 926 35.05 0.21 -7.19
CA GLU A 926 36.48 -0.07 -7.06
C GLU A 926 37.05 -0.44 -8.43
N SER A 927 38.33 -0.18 -8.67
CA SER A 927 39.02 -0.64 -9.89
C SER A 927 38.77 -2.14 -10.16
N ARG A 928 38.71 -2.95 -9.10
CA ARG A 928 38.35 -4.38 -9.14
C ARG A 928 36.92 -4.62 -9.63
N THR A 929 35.95 -3.97 -9.02
CA THR A 929 34.53 -4.13 -9.37
C THR A 929 34.23 -3.60 -10.77
N THR A 930 34.84 -2.46 -11.13
CA THR A 930 34.81 -1.88 -12.48
C THR A 930 35.32 -2.89 -13.50
N LEU A 931 36.49 -3.49 -13.22
CA LEU A 931 37.10 -4.50 -14.07
C LEU A 931 36.15 -5.68 -14.33
N PHE A 932 35.49 -6.20 -13.31
CA PHE A 932 34.55 -7.32 -13.47
C PHE A 932 33.30 -6.95 -14.25
N VAL A 933 32.65 -5.81 -13.94
CA VAL A 933 31.46 -5.34 -14.66
C VAL A 933 31.78 -5.12 -16.14
N GLU A 934 32.90 -4.45 -16.41
CA GLU A 934 33.37 -4.23 -17.77
C GLU A 934 33.78 -5.53 -18.48
N SER A 935 34.29 -6.52 -17.76
CA SER A 935 34.63 -7.84 -18.31
C SER A 935 33.39 -8.65 -18.66
N ILE A 936 32.30 -8.52 -17.91
CA ILE A 936 31.01 -9.15 -18.23
C ILE A 936 30.43 -8.55 -19.51
N ASP A 937 30.45 -7.22 -19.65
CA ASP A 937 29.99 -6.56 -20.86
C ASP A 937 30.85 -6.96 -22.07
N ALA A 938 32.17 -7.00 -21.91
CA ALA A 938 33.08 -7.49 -22.94
C ALA A 938 32.83 -8.97 -23.28
N ALA A 939 32.61 -9.85 -22.29
CA ALA A 939 32.30 -11.26 -22.52
C ALA A 939 30.99 -11.45 -23.26
N PHE A 940 29.96 -10.67 -22.91
CA PHE A 940 28.66 -10.69 -23.58
C PHE A 940 28.79 -10.26 -25.06
N GLN A 941 29.60 -9.24 -25.34
CA GLN A 941 29.88 -8.77 -26.71
C GLN A 941 30.74 -9.73 -27.54
N LEU A 942 31.47 -10.67 -26.92
CA LEU A 942 32.20 -11.73 -27.61
C LEU A 942 31.29 -12.84 -28.15
N LEU A 943 30.06 -12.94 -27.66
CA LEU A 943 29.05 -13.86 -28.17
C LEU A 943 28.46 -13.31 -29.48
N ASP A 944 28.10 -14.18 -30.42
CA ASP A 944 27.34 -13.75 -31.60
C ASP A 944 25.91 -13.31 -31.22
N HIS A 945 25.26 -12.56 -32.09
CA HIS A 945 23.94 -11.97 -31.81
C HIS A 945 22.88 -13.01 -31.44
N GLU A 946 22.88 -14.19 -32.08
CA GLU A 946 21.90 -15.25 -31.80
C GLU A 946 22.15 -15.85 -30.41
N SER A 947 23.41 -16.04 -30.03
CA SER A 947 23.81 -16.51 -28.70
C SER A 947 23.51 -15.47 -27.60
N GLN A 948 23.67 -14.18 -27.89
CA GLN A 948 23.26 -13.09 -26.98
C GLN A 948 21.75 -13.10 -26.72
N GLU A 949 20.93 -13.20 -27.77
CA GLU A 949 19.46 -13.26 -27.63
C GLU A 949 19.02 -14.50 -26.84
N LYS A 950 19.58 -15.67 -27.14
CA LYS A 950 19.32 -16.92 -26.40
C LYS A 950 19.72 -16.83 -24.94
N LEU A 951 20.89 -16.25 -24.65
CA LEU A 951 21.36 -16.07 -23.28
C LEU A 951 20.46 -15.10 -22.51
N VAL A 952 20.04 -13.98 -23.12
CA VAL A 952 19.06 -13.05 -22.53
C VAL A 952 17.75 -13.76 -22.25
N GLU A 953 17.25 -14.55 -23.20
CA GLU A 953 16.03 -15.34 -23.02
C GLU A 953 16.14 -16.34 -21.85
N CYS A 954 17.26 -17.07 -21.77
CA CYS A 954 17.53 -18.04 -20.71
C CYS A 954 17.66 -17.38 -19.32
N LEU A 955 18.42 -16.28 -19.23
CA LEU A 955 18.62 -15.53 -17.99
C LEU A 955 17.35 -14.81 -17.54
N ASN A 956 16.51 -14.42 -18.50
CA ASN A 956 15.21 -13.83 -18.23
C ASN A 956 14.09 -14.84 -18.05
N ARG A 957 14.41 -16.15 -18.07
CA ARG A 957 13.56 -17.27 -17.62
C ARG A 957 12.13 -17.21 -18.16
N ASN A 958 12.03 -17.16 -19.49
CA ASN A 958 10.83 -17.37 -20.34
C ASN A 958 9.53 -16.68 -19.89
N ILE A 959 9.26 -15.57 -20.57
CA ILE A 959 7.97 -14.89 -20.64
C ILE A 959 6.98 -15.79 -21.41
N ASP A 960 6.14 -16.52 -20.68
CA ASP A 960 4.76 -16.92 -21.03
C ASP A 960 4.49 -17.48 -22.46
N SER A 961 5.35 -18.33 -23.03
CA SER A 961 4.97 -19.15 -24.18
C SER A 961 4.88 -20.63 -23.80
N SER A 962 3.68 -21.18 -23.89
CA SER A 962 3.40 -22.61 -23.68
C SER A 962 4.40 -23.47 -24.45
N GLY A 963 5.22 -24.24 -23.76
CA GLY A 963 6.18 -25.18 -24.35
C GLY A 963 7.66 -24.97 -24.02
N ARG A 964 8.03 -24.00 -23.18
CA ARG A 964 9.41 -23.84 -22.70
C ARG A 964 9.48 -23.86 -21.16
N PRO A 965 10.16 -24.83 -20.52
CA PRO A 965 10.22 -24.89 -19.05
C PRO A 965 11.16 -23.82 -18.47
N SER A 966 10.94 -23.51 -17.19
CA SER A 966 11.92 -22.80 -16.36
C SER A 966 13.03 -23.77 -15.95
N VAL A 967 14.28 -23.46 -16.29
CA VAL A 967 15.43 -24.30 -15.93
C VAL A 967 16.32 -23.61 -14.89
N MET A 968 16.68 -24.35 -13.85
CA MET A 968 17.70 -23.93 -12.88
C MET A 968 18.99 -24.74 -13.01
N LEU A 969 20.12 -24.06 -13.23
CA LEU A 969 21.45 -24.67 -13.21
C LEU A 969 22.06 -24.53 -11.80
N MET A 970 21.90 -25.55 -10.96
CA MET A 970 22.46 -25.56 -9.60
C MET A 970 23.98 -25.50 -9.67
N TYR A 971 24.60 -24.58 -8.92
CA TYR A 971 26.03 -24.24 -8.97
C TYR A 971 26.50 -23.53 -10.25
N GLY A 972 25.60 -23.02 -11.09
CA GLY A 972 25.93 -22.13 -12.22
C GLY A 972 26.82 -20.93 -11.83
N PRO A 973 26.52 -20.19 -10.74
CA PRO A 973 27.38 -19.11 -10.25
C PRO A 973 28.82 -19.57 -9.96
N LYS A 974 28.97 -20.72 -9.29
CA LYS A 974 30.26 -21.32 -8.98
C LYS A 974 31.03 -21.68 -10.24
N LEU A 975 30.36 -22.22 -11.26
CA LEU A 975 30.96 -22.53 -12.56
C LEU A 975 31.54 -21.26 -13.22
N LEU A 976 30.75 -20.18 -13.29
CA LEU A 976 31.17 -18.91 -13.90
C LEU A 976 32.32 -18.23 -13.12
N LEU A 977 32.23 -18.23 -11.78
CA LEU A 977 33.28 -17.69 -10.90
C LEU A 977 34.59 -18.48 -11.00
N THR A 978 34.51 -19.81 -10.96
CA THR A 978 35.69 -20.67 -11.05
C THR A 978 36.36 -20.54 -12.41
N ALA A 979 35.60 -20.36 -13.48
CA ALA A 979 36.16 -20.13 -14.81
C ALA A 979 36.89 -18.79 -14.96
N THR A 980 36.61 -17.81 -14.10
CA THR A 980 37.26 -16.48 -14.15
C THR A 980 38.41 -16.34 -13.16
N THR A 981 38.31 -16.98 -11.99
CA THR A 981 39.24 -16.78 -10.86
C THR A 981 39.96 -18.06 -10.42
N GLY A 982 39.55 -19.22 -10.92
CA GLY A 982 40.18 -20.52 -10.66
C GLY A 982 39.71 -21.24 -9.42
N SER A 983 38.91 -20.57 -8.57
CA SER A 983 38.19 -21.20 -7.47
C SER A 983 37.09 -20.25 -7.00
N GLU A 984 36.08 -20.79 -6.34
CA GLU A 984 35.00 -20.00 -5.73
C GLU A 984 35.50 -18.90 -4.78
N PHE A 985 36.61 -19.14 -4.07
CA PHE A 985 37.28 -18.19 -3.16
C PHE A 985 38.77 -18.07 -3.51
N ALA A 986 39.08 -17.43 -4.63
CA ALA A 986 40.47 -17.25 -5.07
C ALA A 986 41.25 -16.33 -4.11
N ALA A 987 42.51 -16.69 -3.84
CA ALA A 987 43.37 -15.90 -2.95
C ALA A 987 43.85 -14.58 -3.57
N ASN A 988 43.83 -14.46 -4.91
CA ASN A 988 44.24 -13.28 -5.65
C ASN A 988 43.27 -13.04 -6.82
N ASP A 989 42.93 -11.78 -7.07
CA ASP A 989 42.02 -11.41 -8.15
C ASP A 989 42.69 -11.33 -9.53
N PRO A 990 41.96 -11.67 -10.60
CA PRO A 990 42.41 -11.42 -11.95
C PRO A 990 42.38 -9.92 -12.25
N THR A 991 43.43 -9.41 -12.90
CA THR A 991 43.59 -7.97 -13.20
C THR A 991 43.42 -7.63 -14.68
N ASN A 992 43.28 -8.64 -15.55
CA ASN A 992 43.24 -8.46 -17.01
C ASN A 992 41.82 -8.67 -17.57
N LYS A 993 41.16 -7.56 -17.92
CA LYS A 993 39.80 -7.52 -18.48
C LYS A 993 39.60 -8.47 -19.66
N THR A 994 40.51 -8.42 -20.63
CA THR A 994 40.42 -9.21 -21.86
C THR A 994 40.51 -10.70 -21.55
N LYS A 995 41.45 -11.11 -20.68
CA LYS A 995 41.56 -12.52 -20.26
C LYS A 995 40.33 -13.00 -19.50
N ILE A 996 39.76 -12.18 -18.62
CA ILE A 996 38.52 -12.51 -17.89
C ILE A 996 37.38 -12.71 -18.90
N ALA A 997 37.21 -11.78 -19.84
CA ALA A 997 36.18 -11.86 -20.87
C ALA A 997 36.33 -13.11 -21.77
N GLU A 998 37.56 -13.41 -22.22
CA GLU A 998 37.87 -14.61 -23.00
C GLU A 998 37.63 -15.93 -22.24
N CYS A 999 37.76 -15.92 -20.91
CA CYS A 999 37.47 -17.08 -20.07
C CYS A 999 35.97 -17.21 -19.76
N LEU A 1000 35.25 -16.09 -19.68
CA LEU A 1000 33.84 -16.06 -19.32
C LEU A 1000 32.92 -16.36 -20.52
N ALA A 1001 33.21 -15.82 -21.71
CA ALA A 1001 32.36 -15.98 -22.89
C ALA A 1001 32.03 -17.45 -23.23
N PRO A 1002 33.01 -18.39 -23.29
CA PRO A 1002 32.73 -19.80 -23.55
C PRO A 1002 31.84 -20.46 -22.49
N MET A 1003 31.87 -19.96 -21.26
CA MET A 1003 31.06 -20.47 -20.14
C MET A 1003 29.64 -19.91 -20.14
N LEU A 1004 29.43 -18.71 -20.69
CA LEU A 1004 28.09 -18.17 -20.94
C LEU A 1004 27.37 -18.97 -22.04
N ASP A 1005 28.10 -19.38 -23.08
CA ASP A 1005 27.57 -20.30 -24.10
C ASP A 1005 27.25 -21.68 -23.51
N LEU A 1006 28.17 -22.24 -22.70
CA LEU A 1006 27.93 -23.48 -21.96
C LEU A 1006 26.68 -23.38 -21.07
N TYR A 1007 26.50 -22.26 -20.37
CA TYR A 1007 25.32 -22.02 -19.54
C TYR A 1007 24.03 -22.11 -20.36
N THR A 1008 24.01 -21.50 -21.55
CA THR A 1008 22.88 -21.56 -22.49
C THR A 1008 22.64 -22.98 -23.00
N GLU A 1009 23.71 -23.73 -23.32
CA GLU A 1009 23.62 -25.12 -23.78
C GLU A 1009 23.06 -26.05 -22.70
N LEU A 1010 23.55 -25.91 -21.45
CA LEU A 1010 23.07 -26.66 -20.30
C LEU A 1010 21.61 -26.35 -19.97
N TYR A 1011 21.21 -25.08 -20.09
CA TYR A 1011 19.83 -24.66 -19.96
C TYR A 1011 18.95 -25.40 -20.99
N ASN A 1012 19.32 -25.35 -22.27
CA ASN A 1012 18.57 -25.98 -23.36
C ASN A 1012 18.53 -27.51 -23.25
N LEU A 1013 19.63 -28.12 -22.80
CA LEU A 1013 19.70 -29.56 -22.56
C LEU A 1013 18.68 -29.99 -21.50
N GLN A 1014 18.56 -29.23 -20.42
CA GLN A 1014 17.64 -29.52 -19.32
C GLN A 1014 16.20 -29.09 -19.64
N ALA A 1015 16.02 -28.07 -20.48
CA ALA A 1015 14.72 -27.62 -20.95
C ALA A 1015 13.99 -28.69 -21.78
N LYS A 1016 14.71 -29.62 -22.39
CA LYS A 1016 14.10 -30.75 -23.12
C LYS A 1016 13.44 -31.79 -22.22
N LYS A 1017 13.70 -31.77 -20.90
CA LYS A 1017 13.27 -32.81 -19.96
C LYS A 1017 11.95 -32.50 -19.23
N SER A 1018 11.43 -31.29 -19.34
CA SER A 1018 10.20 -30.88 -18.66
C SER A 1018 9.45 -29.83 -19.48
N ALA A 1019 8.13 -29.75 -19.33
CA ALA A 1019 7.32 -28.71 -19.94
C ALA A 1019 7.07 -27.50 -19.01
N GLU A 1020 7.37 -27.64 -17.71
CA GLU A 1020 7.05 -26.63 -16.68
C GLU A 1020 8.31 -26.16 -15.94
N TYR A 1021 8.93 -27.02 -15.13
CA TYR A 1021 10.15 -26.72 -14.38
C TYR A 1021 11.12 -27.89 -14.39
N SER A 1022 12.43 -27.61 -14.45
CA SER A 1022 13.47 -28.62 -14.25
C SER A 1022 14.76 -28.01 -13.71
N PHE A 1023 15.59 -28.84 -13.08
CA PHE A 1023 16.89 -28.41 -12.55
C PHE A 1023 18.03 -29.33 -13.00
N MET A 1024 19.25 -28.81 -13.05
CA MET A 1024 20.46 -29.57 -13.37
C MET A 1024 21.57 -29.21 -12.38
N ASP A 1025 22.20 -30.23 -11.78
CA ASP A 1025 23.41 -30.05 -10.98
C ASP A 1025 24.63 -29.95 -11.91
N VAL A 1026 25.39 -28.85 -11.82
CA VAL A 1026 26.62 -28.63 -12.58
C VAL A 1026 27.85 -28.51 -11.67
N GLY A 1027 27.74 -28.92 -10.41
CA GLY A 1027 28.80 -28.81 -9.40
C GLY A 1027 30.08 -29.55 -9.78
N ASP A 1028 29.97 -30.71 -10.43
CA ASP A 1028 31.14 -31.46 -10.90
C ASP A 1028 31.84 -30.78 -12.08
N LEU A 1029 31.09 -30.09 -12.96
CA LEU A 1029 31.68 -29.28 -14.02
C LEU A 1029 32.52 -28.15 -13.44
N ALA A 1030 32.00 -27.46 -12.41
CA ALA A 1030 32.74 -26.41 -11.72
C ALA A 1030 34.05 -26.93 -11.10
N LYS A 1031 34.03 -28.10 -10.46
CA LYS A 1031 35.25 -28.75 -9.91
C LYS A 1031 36.24 -29.17 -11.00
N ILE A 1032 35.77 -29.58 -12.18
CA ILE A 1032 36.64 -29.87 -13.33
C ILE A 1032 37.38 -28.60 -13.75
N VAL A 1033 36.65 -27.49 -13.93
CA VAL A 1033 37.24 -26.18 -14.27
C VAL A 1033 38.28 -25.76 -13.22
N GLU A 1034 37.95 -25.91 -11.93
CA GLU A 1034 38.86 -25.60 -10.81
C GLU A 1034 40.19 -26.35 -10.92
N LYS A 1035 40.14 -27.65 -11.22
CA LYS A 1035 41.34 -28.50 -11.31
C LYS A 1035 42.23 -28.17 -12.51
N VAL A 1036 41.67 -27.67 -13.61
CA VAL A 1036 42.41 -27.41 -14.87
C VAL A 1036 42.61 -25.91 -15.15
N PHE A 1037 42.34 -25.06 -14.17
CA PHE A 1037 42.28 -23.62 -14.38
C PHE A 1037 43.60 -23.01 -14.87
N ASN A 1038 44.76 -23.53 -14.43
CA ASN A 1038 46.07 -23.01 -14.88
C ASN A 1038 46.29 -23.20 -16.38
N TRP A 1039 45.76 -24.29 -16.95
CA TRP A 1039 45.70 -24.44 -18.39
C TRP A 1039 44.60 -23.58 -19.01
N TYR A 1040 43.37 -23.65 -18.49
CA TYR A 1040 42.20 -23.00 -19.07
C TYR A 1040 42.40 -21.49 -19.25
N LYS A 1041 42.96 -20.79 -18.25
CA LYS A 1041 43.14 -19.33 -18.29
C LYS A 1041 44.05 -18.85 -19.44
N ASP A 1042 45.05 -19.66 -19.80
CA ASP A 1042 46.06 -19.33 -20.81
C ASP A 1042 45.81 -20.03 -22.17
N ALA A 1043 44.77 -20.86 -22.26
CA ALA A 1043 44.34 -21.50 -23.50
C ALA A 1043 43.78 -20.47 -24.50
N SER A 1044 43.88 -20.78 -25.81
CA SER A 1044 43.28 -19.95 -26.85
C SER A 1044 41.75 -19.96 -26.78
N LEU A 1045 41.09 -18.91 -27.29
CA LEU A 1045 39.62 -18.85 -27.29
C LEU A 1045 38.98 -20.08 -27.97
N GLN A 1046 39.59 -20.58 -29.05
CA GLN A 1046 39.14 -21.80 -29.72
C GLN A 1046 39.23 -23.04 -28.83
N GLN A 1047 40.31 -23.18 -28.05
CA GLN A 1047 40.47 -24.27 -27.09
C GLN A 1047 39.49 -24.14 -25.91
N LYS A 1048 39.23 -22.91 -25.44
CA LYS A 1048 38.24 -22.66 -24.39
C LYS A 1048 36.81 -23.00 -24.85
N ASN A 1049 36.46 -22.66 -26.09
CA ASN A 1049 35.19 -23.07 -26.72
C ASN A 1049 35.09 -24.60 -26.85
N CYS A 1050 36.18 -25.26 -27.27
CA CYS A 1050 36.22 -26.73 -27.31
C CYS A 1050 36.10 -27.34 -25.91
N PHE A 1051 36.68 -26.71 -24.89
CA PHE A 1051 36.59 -27.15 -23.51
C PHE A 1051 35.17 -27.00 -22.95
N ALA A 1052 34.51 -25.87 -23.19
CA ALA A 1052 33.10 -25.66 -22.87
C ALA A 1052 32.22 -26.74 -23.53
N SER A 1053 32.41 -27.00 -24.82
CA SER A 1053 31.71 -28.08 -25.55
C SER A 1053 31.96 -29.47 -24.95
N MET A 1054 33.18 -29.72 -24.46
CA MET A 1054 33.53 -30.95 -23.76
C MET A 1054 32.78 -31.07 -22.42
N LEU A 1055 32.66 -29.99 -21.64
CA LEU A 1055 31.88 -29.96 -20.40
C LEU A 1055 30.39 -30.21 -20.66
N ALA A 1056 29.82 -29.61 -21.71
CA ALA A 1056 28.45 -29.89 -22.13
C ALA A 1056 28.26 -31.37 -22.48
N CYS A 1057 29.20 -31.96 -23.23
CA CYS A 1057 29.16 -33.38 -23.59
C CYS A 1057 29.28 -34.30 -22.36
N LEU A 1058 30.16 -33.96 -21.41
CA LEU A 1058 30.29 -34.68 -20.14
C LEU A 1058 28.98 -34.67 -19.35
N GLN A 1059 28.30 -33.53 -19.30
CA GLN A 1059 27.01 -33.41 -18.62
C GLN A 1059 25.91 -34.19 -19.36
N ALA A 1060 25.82 -34.05 -20.68
CA ALA A 1060 24.82 -34.73 -21.51
C ALA A 1060 24.96 -36.26 -21.47
N THR A 1061 26.19 -36.77 -21.31
CA THR A 1061 26.48 -38.20 -21.23
C THR A 1061 26.52 -38.75 -19.79
N GLY A 1062 26.34 -37.90 -18.76
CA GLY A 1062 26.42 -38.31 -17.36
C GLY A 1062 27.80 -38.78 -16.91
N ARG A 1063 28.88 -38.29 -17.56
CA ARG A 1063 30.27 -38.72 -17.32
C ARG A 1063 31.11 -37.72 -16.54
N ALA A 1064 30.53 -36.60 -16.10
CA ALA A 1064 31.24 -35.54 -15.39
C ALA A 1064 31.97 -36.03 -14.12
N GLU A 1065 31.28 -36.79 -13.26
CA GLU A 1065 31.87 -37.35 -12.03
C GLU A 1065 33.04 -38.30 -12.32
N ALA A 1066 32.87 -39.22 -13.28
CA ALA A 1066 33.91 -40.16 -13.68
C ALA A 1066 35.15 -39.44 -14.25
N PHE A 1067 34.94 -38.40 -15.06
CA PHE A 1067 36.02 -37.57 -15.60
C PHE A 1067 36.73 -36.78 -14.49
N LEU A 1068 35.98 -36.18 -13.57
CA LEU A 1068 36.51 -35.45 -12.42
C LEU A 1068 37.38 -36.33 -11.51
N ASN A 1069 36.94 -37.57 -11.28
CA ASN A 1069 37.68 -38.57 -10.52
C ASN A 1069 38.96 -39.00 -11.27
N GLY A 1070 38.87 -39.18 -12.59
CA GLY A 1070 40.00 -39.50 -13.46
C GLY A 1070 41.09 -38.42 -13.51
N LEU A 1071 40.73 -37.14 -13.31
CA LEU A 1071 41.69 -36.04 -13.24
C LEU A 1071 42.58 -36.09 -11.98
N GLY A 1072 42.12 -36.67 -10.87
CA GLY A 1072 42.88 -36.65 -9.61
C GLY A 1072 43.08 -35.23 -9.04
N ASP A 1073 44.06 -35.01 -8.15
CA ASP A 1073 44.41 -33.67 -7.65
C ASP A 1073 45.53 -33.05 -8.50
N ILE A 1074 45.14 -32.23 -9.47
CA ILE A 1074 46.04 -31.57 -10.42
C ILE A 1074 45.98 -30.04 -10.34
N LYS A 1075 45.23 -29.50 -9.37
CA LYS A 1075 44.94 -28.06 -9.28
C LYS A 1075 46.20 -27.20 -9.22
N THR A 1076 47.25 -27.69 -8.55
CA THR A 1076 48.53 -26.99 -8.36
C THR A 1076 49.57 -27.29 -9.46
N GLN A 1077 49.24 -28.15 -10.43
CA GLN A 1077 50.17 -28.53 -11.49
C GLN A 1077 50.27 -27.47 -12.60
N SER A 1078 51.33 -27.56 -13.42
CA SER A 1078 51.55 -26.68 -14.56
C SER A 1078 50.50 -26.89 -15.66
N SER A 1079 50.31 -25.88 -16.52
CA SER A 1079 49.38 -25.94 -17.67
C SER A 1079 49.65 -27.16 -18.58
N GLU A 1080 50.92 -27.46 -18.84
CA GLU A 1080 51.34 -28.63 -19.65
C GLU A 1080 50.93 -29.96 -19.02
N ASN A 1081 51.10 -30.09 -17.70
CA ASN A 1081 50.73 -31.30 -16.95
C ASN A 1081 49.21 -31.46 -16.83
N GLN A 1082 48.49 -30.36 -16.62
CA GLN A 1082 47.02 -30.37 -16.63
C GLN A 1082 46.47 -30.79 -18.00
N LEU A 1083 47.04 -30.27 -19.09
CA LEU A 1083 46.66 -30.65 -20.45
C LEU A 1083 47.00 -32.12 -20.76
N ALA A 1084 48.13 -32.63 -20.27
CA ALA A 1084 48.48 -34.05 -20.37
C ALA A 1084 47.47 -34.93 -19.61
N GLN A 1085 47.01 -34.51 -18.43
CA GLN A 1085 45.99 -35.24 -17.67
C GLN A 1085 44.63 -35.21 -18.36
N ILE A 1086 44.25 -34.08 -18.98
CA ILE A 1086 43.05 -33.99 -19.83
C ILE A 1086 43.15 -35.00 -20.99
N LYS A 1087 44.30 -35.08 -21.66
CA LYS A 1087 44.53 -36.06 -22.74
C LYS A 1087 44.38 -37.50 -22.26
N GLU A 1088 44.94 -37.83 -21.09
CA GLU A 1088 44.81 -39.16 -20.50
C GLU A 1088 43.33 -39.48 -20.18
N CYS A 1089 42.60 -38.55 -19.56
CA CYS A 1089 41.19 -38.73 -19.24
C CYS A 1089 40.35 -38.90 -20.51
N LEU A 1090 40.58 -38.09 -21.55
CA LEU A 1090 39.87 -38.21 -22.82
C LEU A 1090 40.06 -39.59 -23.47
N SER A 1091 41.26 -40.17 -23.39
CA SER A 1091 41.53 -41.52 -23.92
C SER A 1091 40.74 -42.62 -23.20
N LYS A 1092 40.38 -42.41 -21.93
CA LYS A 1092 39.62 -43.37 -21.10
C LYS A 1092 38.11 -43.13 -21.17
N THR A 1093 37.68 -41.91 -21.50
CA THR A 1093 36.28 -41.48 -21.39
C THR A 1093 35.52 -41.59 -22.73
N ASN A 1094 36.20 -41.95 -23.84
CA ASN A 1094 35.63 -42.14 -25.18
C ASN A 1094 34.69 -40.99 -25.61
N LEU A 1095 35.23 -39.76 -25.61
CA LEU A 1095 34.53 -38.53 -26.00
C LEU A 1095 35.07 -38.02 -27.36
N PRO A 1096 34.30 -37.24 -28.14
CA PRO A 1096 34.71 -36.76 -29.46
C PRO A 1096 35.71 -35.59 -29.41
N PHE A 1097 36.63 -35.61 -28.45
CA PHE A 1097 37.64 -34.57 -28.22
C PHE A 1097 39.01 -35.22 -28.07
N THR A 1098 40.05 -34.53 -28.57
CA THR A 1098 41.43 -34.97 -28.46
C THR A 1098 42.36 -33.79 -28.19
N VAL A 1099 43.55 -34.07 -27.67
CA VAL A 1099 44.61 -33.08 -27.50
C VAL A 1099 45.64 -33.27 -28.62
N SER A 1100 45.61 -32.36 -29.58
CA SER A 1100 46.53 -32.28 -30.73
C SER A 1100 47.74 -31.38 -30.44
N GLU A 1101 48.64 -31.20 -31.40
CA GLU A 1101 49.72 -30.19 -31.32
C GLU A 1101 49.17 -28.75 -31.23
N ALA A 1102 47.95 -28.50 -31.73
CA ALA A 1102 47.22 -27.25 -31.56
C ALA A 1102 46.43 -27.20 -30.23
N GLY A 1103 46.64 -28.17 -29.34
CA GLY A 1103 45.95 -28.37 -28.05
C GLY A 1103 44.57 -29.01 -28.17
N LEU A 1104 43.65 -28.70 -27.23
CA LEU A 1104 42.33 -29.33 -27.16
C LEU A 1104 41.47 -28.96 -28.38
N VAL A 1105 41.06 -29.97 -29.14
CA VAL A 1105 40.27 -29.83 -30.36
C VAL A 1105 39.17 -30.90 -30.42
N ALA A 1106 38.04 -30.54 -31.04
CA ALA A 1106 37.03 -31.52 -31.42
C ALA A 1106 37.55 -32.41 -32.57
N VAL A 1107 37.26 -33.71 -32.52
CA VAL A 1107 37.59 -34.62 -33.61
C VAL A 1107 36.53 -34.46 -34.70
N LYS A 1108 36.89 -33.90 -35.86
CA LYS A 1108 36.05 -34.01 -37.06
C LYS A 1108 35.97 -35.49 -37.43
N LEU A 1109 34.81 -36.11 -37.24
CA LEU A 1109 34.50 -37.35 -37.94
C LEU A 1109 34.63 -37.06 -39.45
N PRO A 1110 35.29 -37.92 -40.24
CA PRO A 1110 35.42 -37.70 -41.68
C PRO A 1110 34.03 -37.60 -42.29
N ASP A 1111 33.88 -36.66 -43.24
CA ASP A 1111 32.66 -36.46 -44.02
C ASP A 1111 32.15 -37.80 -44.53
N VAL A 1112 31.11 -38.33 -43.89
CA VAL A 1112 30.25 -39.30 -44.53
C VAL A 1112 29.53 -38.49 -45.59
N GLU A 1113 29.84 -38.78 -46.86
CA GLU A 1113 29.07 -38.28 -48.01
C GLU A 1113 27.58 -38.32 -47.69
N PRO A 1114 26.77 -37.36 -48.19
CA PRO A 1114 25.32 -37.46 -48.06
C PRO A 1114 24.89 -38.74 -48.78
N VAL A 1115 24.72 -39.82 -48.02
CA VAL A 1115 24.00 -40.99 -48.47
C VAL A 1115 22.59 -40.49 -48.69
N ASP A 1116 22.17 -40.56 -49.94
CA ASP A 1116 20.81 -40.36 -50.42
C ASP A 1116 19.77 -40.61 -49.32
N ASP A 1117 18.81 -39.69 -49.25
CA ASP A 1117 17.51 -39.86 -48.61
C ASP A 1117 16.89 -41.22 -49.00
N LYS A 1118 17.26 -42.25 -48.26
CA LYS A 1118 16.40 -43.35 -47.93
C LYS A 1118 16.22 -43.30 -46.45
N VAL A 1119 15.28 -42.43 -46.08
CA VAL A 1119 14.29 -42.64 -45.01
C VAL A 1119 14.36 -44.09 -44.54
N SER A 1120 15.18 -44.36 -43.51
CA SER A 1120 14.84 -45.46 -42.64
C SER A 1120 13.60 -44.95 -41.95
N GLU A 1121 12.44 -45.34 -42.47
CA GLU A 1121 11.20 -45.26 -41.73
C GLU A 1121 11.50 -45.96 -40.40
N SER A 1122 11.84 -45.18 -39.37
CA SER A 1122 11.65 -45.63 -38.00
C SER A 1122 10.20 -46.03 -37.99
N LYS A 1123 9.93 -47.34 -37.90
CA LYS A 1123 8.57 -47.86 -37.81
C LYS A 1123 7.83 -46.92 -36.88
N PRO A 1124 6.79 -46.21 -37.36
CA PRO A 1124 6.11 -45.22 -36.56
C PRO A 1124 5.76 -45.86 -35.23
N ASN A 1125 6.08 -45.19 -34.13
CA ASN A 1125 5.71 -45.69 -32.81
C ASN A 1125 4.20 -46.02 -32.89
N PRO A 1126 3.81 -47.31 -32.76
CA PRO A 1126 2.44 -47.73 -33.02
C PRO A 1126 1.46 -46.98 -32.12
N ILE A 1127 1.91 -46.49 -30.96
CA ILE A 1127 1.16 -45.66 -30.03
C ILE A 1127 0.91 -44.25 -30.61
N GLU A 1128 1.92 -43.60 -31.19
CA GLU A 1128 1.75 -42.27 -31.80
C GLU A 1128 0.81 -42.31 -33.01
N GLU A 1129 0.84 -43.39 -33.80
CA GLU A 1129 -0.15 -43.60 -34.88
C GLU A 1129 -1.57 -43.70 -34.31
N ILE A 1130 -1.77 -44.51 -33.26
CA ILE A 1130 -3.08 -44.69 -32.62
C ILE A 1130 -3.58 -43.35 -32.08
N ILE A 1131 -2.73 -42.56 -31.41
CA ILE A 1131 -3.07 -41.24 -30.87
C ILE A 1131 -3.45 -40.27 -32.00
N LYS A 1132 -2.68 -40.22 -33.10
CA LYS A 1132 -3.02 -39.41 -34.27
C LYS A 1132 -4.37 -39.79 -34.87
N VAL A 1133 -4.67 -41.09 -34.99
CA VAL A 1133 -5.97 -41.57 -35.50
C VAL A 1133 -7.11 -41.27 -34.52
N ILE A 1134 -6.88 -41.33 -33.21
CA ILE A 1134 -7.85 -40.88 -32.19
C ILE A 1134 -8.12 -39.39 -32.36
N HIS A 1135 -7.09 -38.54 -32.50
CA HIS A 1135 -7.28 -37.10 -32.67
C HIS A 1135 -8.04 -36.74 -33.95
N SER A 1136 -7.85 -37.48 -35.05
CA SER A 1136 -8.54 -37.25 -36.32
C SER A 1136 -10.03 -37.62 -36.32
N GLN A 1137 -10.54 -38.34 -35.32
CA GLN A 1137 -11.98 -38.62 -35.21
C GLN A 1137 -12.76 -37.44 -34.60
N ASN A 1138 -13.94 -37.15 -35.14
CA ASN A 1138 -14.70 -35.95 -34.76
C ASN A 1138 -15.65 -36.12 -33.57
N THR A 1139 -15.85 -37.34 -33.06
CA THR A 1139 -16.82 -37.57 -31.98
C THR A 1139 -16.25 -38.49 -30.91
N LYS A 1140 -16.61 -38.24 -29.64
CA LYS A 1140 -16.22 -39.06 -28.48
C LYS A 1140 -16.43 -40.56 -28.71
N ALA A 1141 -17.61 -40.96 -29.23
CA ALA A 1141 -17.92 -42.36 -29.49
C ALA A 1141 -16.98 -42.99 -30.54
N LYS A 1142 -16.67 -42.27 -31.63
CA LYS A 1142 -15.72 -42.74 -32.65
C LYS A 1142 -14.29 -42.79 -32.12
N LYS A 1143 -13.87 -41.80 -31.32
CA LYS A 1143 -12.55 -41.78 -30.65
C LYS A 1143 -12.39 -42.99 -29.72
N GLN A 1144 -13.39 -43.28 -28.90
CA GLN A 1144 -13.41 -44.44 -28.00
C GLN A 1144 -13.45 -45.77 -28.78
N GLN A 1145 -14.20 -45.84 -29.87
CA GLN A 1145 -14.26 -47.03 -30.73
C GLN A 1145 -12.92 -47.30 -31.41
N VAL A 1146 -12.27 -46.28 -31.98
CA VAL A 1146 -10.94 -46.38 -32.60
C VAL A 1146 -9.90 -46.86 -31.59
N LEU A 1147 -9.91 -46.31 -30.37
CA LEU A 1147 -9.04 -46.79 -29.30
C LEU A 1147 -9.23 -48.30 -29.04
N LEU A 1148 -10.47 -48.75 -28.87
CA LEU A 1148 -10.76 -50.16 -28.59
C LEU A 1148 -10.46 -51.08 -29.78
N THR A 1149 -10.67 -50.62 -31.01
CA THR A 1149 -10.30 -51.35 -32.22
C THR A 1149 -8.80 -51.56 -32.27
N HIS A 1150 -7.99 -50.51 -32.05
CA HIS A 1150 -6.54 -50.63 -32.09
C HIS A 1150 -5.97 -51.44 -30.92
N VAL A 1151 -6.54 -51.30 -29.72
CA VAL A 1151 -6.16 -52.14 -28.58
C VAL A 1151 -6.39 -53.62 -28.88
N ARG A 1152 -7.43 -53.98 -29.65
CA ARG A 1152 -7.74 -55.37 -30.02
C ARG A 1152 -6.98 -55.92 -31.22
N GLU A 1153 -6.68 -55.08 -32.21
CA GLU A 1153 -6.19 -55.54 -33.52
C GLU A 1153 -4.67 -55.45 -33.69
N LYS A 1154 -3.95 -54.63 -32.90
CA LYS A 1154 -2.53 -54.33 -33.13
C LYS A 1154 -1.52 -55.23 -32.39
N ASN A 1155 -1.97 -56.23 -31.61
CA ASN A 1155 -1.10 -57.15 -30.83
C ASN A 1155 0.00 -56.39 -30.04
N LEU A 1156 -0.38 -55.38 -29.27
CA LEU A 1156 0.56 -54.60 -28.45
C LEU A 1156 0.97 -55.38 -27.19
N SER A 1157 2.23 -55.23 -26.78
CA SER A 1157 2.73 -55.76 -25.49
C SER A 1157 2.10 -55.04 -24.29
N VAL A 1158 2.21 -55.61 -23.09
CA VAL A 1158 1.66 -55.00 -21.87
C VAL A 1158 2.25 -53.61 -21.58
N GLU A 1159 3.56 -53.44 -21.78
CA GLU A 1159 4.24 -52.16 -21.58
C GLU A 1159 3.74 -51.10 -22.58
N GLU A 1160 3.56 -51.48 -23.85
CA GLU A 1160 3.02 -50.58 -24.87
C GLU A 1160 1.55 -50.22 -24.62
N LEU A 1161 0.76 -51.17 -24.10
CA LEU A 1161 -0.63 -50.92 -23.70
C LEU A 1161 -0.68 -49.96 -22.51
N ASN A 1162 0.24 -50.07 -21.55
CA ASN A 1162 0.33 -49.15 -20.42
C ASN A 1162 0.78 -47.74 -20.87
N GLU A 1163 1.75 -47.65 -21.77
CA GLU A 1163 2.18 -46.38 -22.36
C GLU A 1163 1.04 -45.71 -23.16
N LEU A 1164 0.33 -46.49 -23.98
CA LEU A 1164 -0.86 -45.99 -24.69
C LEU A 1164 -1.90 -45.45 -23.69
N TYR A 1165 -2.12 -46.14 -22.56
CA TYR A 1165 -3.01 -45.66 -21.50
C TYR A 1165 -2.58 -44.32 -20.90
N HIS A 1166 -1.28 -44.15 -20.63
CA HIS A 1166 -0.72 -42.89 -20.15
C HIS A 1166 -1.00 -41.73 -21.10
N GLN A 1167 -0.93 -41.96 -22.41
CA GLN A 1167 -1.21 -40.91 -23.37
C GLN A 1167 -2.71 -40.66 -23.54
N VAL A 1168 -3.55 -41.70 -23.60
CA VAL A 1168 -4.99 -41.50 -23.82
C VAL A 1168 -5.74 -40.92 -22.62
N LYS A 1169 -5.26 -41.13 -21.38
CA LYS A 1169 -5.94 -40.61 -20.18
C LYS A 1169 -5.95 -39.07 -20.11
N HIS A 1170 -5.01 -38.41 -20.80
CA HIS A 1170 -4.92 -36.95 -20.90
C HIS A 1170 -5.69 -36.37 -22.08
N ILE A 1171 -6.36 -37.21 -22.90
CA ILE A 1171 -7.22 -36.73 -23.99
C ILE A 1171 -8.63 -36.48 -23.44
N ASP A 1172 -8.91 -35.23 -23.05
CA ASP A 1172 -10.21 -34.82 -22.49
C ASP A 1172 -11.40 -35.22 -23.38
N ALA A 1173 -11.21 -35.23 -24.70
CA ALA A 1173 -12.23 -35.62 -25.69
C ALA A 1173 -12.70 -37.09 -25.55
N LEU A 1174 -11.90 -37.97 -24.94
CA LEU A 1174 -12.28 -39.36 -24.66
C LEU A 1174 -13.14 -39.50 -23.40
N ASN A 1175 -13.08 -38.53 -22.48
CA ASN A 1175 -13.77 -38.55 -21.20
C ASN A 1175 -14.64 -37.31 -20.95
N THR A 1176 -15.03 -36.59 -22.01
CA THR A 1176 -15.84 -35.37 -21.87
C THR A 1176 -17.22 -35.68 -21.31
N HIS A 1177 -17.57 -34.97 -20.24
CA HIS A 1177 -18.86 -35.03 -19.55
C HIS A 1177 -19.94 -34.25 -20.30
N ARG A 1178 -21.20 -34.69 -20.22
CA ARG A 1178 -22.32 -33.94 -20.81
C ARG A 1178 -22.56 -32.63 -20.07
N ASN A 1179 -22.27 -32.56 -18.77
CA ASN A 1179 -22.43 -31.35 -17.96
C ASN A 1179 -21.24 -31.15 -17.01
N PRO A 1180 -20.08 -30.68 -17.53
CA PRO A 1180 -18.79 -30.74 -16.82
C PRO A 1180 -18.74 -29.95 -15.51
N ARG A 1181 -19.55 -28.89 -15.38
CA ARG A 1181 -19.63 -28.11 -14.12
C ARG A 1181 -20.35 -28.87 -13.00
N TRP A 1182 -21.43 -29.58 -13.35
CA TRP A 1182 -22.19 -30.40 -12.39
C TRP A 1182 -21.42 -31.66 -12.01
N ASP A 1183 -20.80 -32.33 -12.98
CA ASP A 1183 -20.03 -33.55 -12.74
C ASP A 1183 -18.77 -33.28 -11.90
N ASN A 1184 -18.11 -32.12 -12.09
CA ASN A 1184 -17.03 -31.66 -11.19
C ASN A 1184 -17.53 -31.35 -9.77
N PHE A 1185 -18.73 -30.77 -9.61
CA PHE A 1185 -19.31 -30.49 -8.29
C PHE A 1185 -19.61 -31.77 -7.49
N PHE A 1186 -20.06 -32.84 -8.15
CA PHE A 1186 -20.26 -34.15 -7.54
C PHE A 1186 -18.98 -35.02 -7.48
N GLY A 1187 -17.82 -34.48 -7.87
CA GLY A 1187 -16.55 -35.20 -7.87
C GLY A 1187 -16.48 -36.37 -8.86
N VAL A 1188 -17.35 -36.40 -9.88
CA VAL A 1188 -17.42 -37.45 -10.89
C VAL A 1188 -16.34 -37.20 -11.95
N LYS A 1189 -15.17 -37.80 -11.77
CA LYS A 1189 -14.04 -37.59 -12.68
C LYS A 1189 -14.15 -38.33 -14.02
N ASN A 1190 -14.89 -39.45 -14.08
CA ASN A 1190 -14.99 -40.29 -15.27
C ASN A 1190 -16.43 -40.49 -15.74
N THR A 1191 -16.67 -40.30 -17.04
CA THR A 1191 -17.95 -40.62 -17.65
C THR A 1191 -18.22 -42.12 -17.68
N ALA A 1192 -19.50 -42.53 -17.64
CA ALA A 1192 -19.88 -43.94 -17.76
C ALA A 1192 -19.31 -44.60 -19.04
N SER A 1193 -19.32 -43.89 -20.17
CA SER A 1193 -18.77 -44.45 -21.42
C SER A 1193 -17.25 -44.62 -21.38
N TRP A 1194 -16.50 -43.70 -20.75
CA TRP A 1194 -15.06 -43.87 -20.56
C TRP A 1194 -14.74 -45.02 -19.61
N ARG A 1195 -15.54 -45.19 -18.55
CA ARG A 1195 -15.42 -46.33 -17.64
C ARG A 1195 -15.59 -47.67 -18.38
N ASP A 1196 -16.57 -47.76 -19.27
CA ASP A 1196 -16.84 -48.96 -20.05
C ASP A 1196 -15.77 -49.20 -21.14
N THR A 1197 -15.21 -48.13 -21.70
CA THR A 1197 -14.03 -48.19 -22.60
C THR A 1197 -12.79 -48.68 -21.85
N LEU A 1198 -12.48 -48.11 -20.69
CA LEU A 1198 -11.32 -48.50 -19.89
C LEU A 1198 -11.43 -49.94 -19.38
N ALA A 1199 -12.64 -50.40 -19.03
CA ALA A 1199 -12.86 -51.80 -18.66
C ALA A 1199 -12.53 -52.77 -19.81
N GLN A 1200 -12.89 -52.41 -21.05
CA GLN A 1200 -12.55 -53.21 -22.23
C GLN A 1200 -11.07 -53.14 -22.56
N PHE A 1201 -10.43 -51.98 -22.41
CA PHE A 1201 -8.98 -51.82 -22.58
C PHE A 1201 -8.23 -52.72 -21.57
N ARG A 1202 -8.55 -52.61 -20.28
CA ARG A 1202 -7.96 -53.46 -19.23
C ARG A 1202 -8.18 -54.93 -19.46
N LYS A 1203 -9.34 -55.33 -19.98
CA LYS A 1203 -9.62 -56.74 -20.30
C LYS A 1203 -8.62 -57.27 -21.32
N VAL A 1204 -8.39 -56.55 -22.42
CA VAL A 1204 -7.43 -56.96 -23.45
C VAL A 1204 -6.02 -56.96 -22.88
N ALA A 1205 -5.64 -55.94 -22.11
CA ALA A 1205 -4.31 -55.88 -21.51
C ALA A 1205 -4.03 -57.01 -20.50
N LEU A 1206 -5.05 -57.45 -19.75
CA LEU A 1206 -4.93 -58.63 -18.88
C LEU A 1206 -4.82 -59.94 -19.69
N GLU A 1207 -5.59 -60.07 -20.78
CA GLU A 1207 -5.50 -61.23 -21.68
C GLU A 1207 -4.10 -61.31 -22.31
N THR A 1208 -3.54 -60.18 -22.75
CA THR A 1208 -2.16 -60.08 -23.24
C THR A 1208 -1.16 -60.43 -22.14
N LEU A 1209 -1.30 -59.86 -20.94
CA LEU A 1209 -0.39 -60.13 -19.82
C LEU A 1209 -0.36 -61.61 -19.45
N PHE A 1210 -1.52 -62.25 -19.33
CA PHE A 1210 -1.57 -63.67 -18.97
C PHE A 1210 -1.06 -64.57 -20.09
N ALA A 1211 -1.26 -64.20 -21.36
CA ALA A 1211 -0.62 -64.90 -22.47
C ALA A 1211 0.92 -64.76 -22.40
N GLU A 1212 1.45 -63.53 -22.22
CA GLU A 1212 2.89 -63.28 -22.09
C GLU A 1212 3.52 -63.99 -20.89
N VAL A 1213 2.76 -64.14 -19.80
CA VAL A 1213 3.16 -64.92 -18.63
C VAL A 1213 3.11 -66.42 -18.96
N GLU A 1214 2.08 -66.93 -19.62
CA GLU A 1214 1.99 -68.36 -19.99
C GLU A 1214 3.15 -68.81 -20.89
N TYR A 1215 3.56 -67.96 -21.83
CA TYR A 1215 4.71 -68.19 -22.73
C TYR A 1215 6.07 -68.15 -22.03
N GLU A 1216 6.17 -67.62 -20.80
CA GLU A 1216 7.42 -67.60 -20.05
C GLU A 1216 7.70 -68.96 -19.40
N GLU A 1217 8.87 -69.55 -19.61
CA GLU A 1217 9.14 -70.90 -19.08
C GLU A 1217 9.53 -70.86 -17.59
N ASP A 1218 10.25 -69.82 -17.16
CA ASP A 1218 10.70 -69.68 -15.78
C ASP A 1218 9.60 -69.13 -14.86
N ARG A 1219 9.29 -69.89 -13.81
CA ARG A 1219 8.32 -69.52 -12.77
C ARG A 1219 8.72 -68.24 -12.03
N ALA A 1220 10.02 -67.98 -11.81
CA ALA A 1220 10.47 -66.76 -11.14
C ALA A 1220 10.22 -65.52 -12.01
N GLU A 1221 10.47 -65.62 -13.33
CA GLU A 1221 10.19 -64.54 -14.27
C GLU A 1221 8.69 -64.34 -14.48
N LYS A 1222 7.88 -65.41 -14.50
CA LYS A 1222 6.41 -65.33 -14.49
C LYS A 1222 5.87 -64.46 -13.35
N LEU A 1223 6.33 -64.74 -12.11
CA LEU A 1223 5.93 -63.97 -10.92
C LEU A 1223 6.44 -62.52 -10.98
N SER A 1224 7.65 -62.29 -11.47
CA SER A 1224 8.21 -60.94 -11.61
C SER A 1224 7.42 -60.08 -12.61
N LYS A 1225 6.95 -60.68 -13.72
CA LYS A 1225 6.10 -59.98 -14.70
C LYS A 1225 4.75 -59.59 -14.10
N LEU A 1226 4.10 -60.50 -13.35
CA LEU A 1226 2.84 -60.21 -12.67
C LEU A 1226 3.00 -59.11 -11.60
N GLU A 1227 4.05 -59.17 -10.78
CA GLU A 1227 4.37 -58.14 -9.77
C GLU A 1227 4.61 -56.75 -10.35
N THR A 1228 5.28 -56.70 -11.51
CA THR A 1228 5.52 -55.44 -12.22
C THR A 1228 4.22 -54.89 -12.78
N ALA A 1229 3.38 -55.75 -13.37
CA ALA A 1229 2.08 -55.35 -13.91
C ALA A 1229 1.13 -54.81 -12.83
N LYS A 1230 1.11 -55.35 -11.60
CA LYS A 1230 0.28 -54.82 -10.49
C LYS A 1230 0.53 -53.35 -10.18
N LYS A 1231 1.74 -52.86 -10.45
CA LYS A 1231 2.16 -51.47 -10.18
C LYS A 1231 1.91 -50.53 -11.35
N MET A 1232 1.61 -51.07 -12.54
CA MET A 1232 1.37 -50.25 -13.74
C MET A 1232 0.05 -49.47 -13.63
N PRO A 1233 0.03 -48.17 -13.96
CA PRO A 1233 -1.18 -47.34 -13.85
C PRO A 1233 -2.39 -47.88 -14.62
N LEU A 1234 -2.17 -48.52 -15.78
CA LEU A 1234 -3.24 -49.18 -16.54
C LEU A 1234 -4.02 -50.19 -15.68
N PHE A 1235 -3.38 -50.92 -14.77
CA PHE A 1235 -4.05 -51.88 -13.89
C PHE A 1235 -4.36 -51.31 -12.51
N ALA A 1236 -3.47 -50.52 -11.91
CA ALA A 1236 -3.54 -50.04 -10.52
C ALA A 1236 -4.49 -48.85 -10.28
N GLU A 1237 -4.78 -48.04 -11.31
CA GLU A 1237 -5.54 -46.79 -11.14
C GLU A 1237 -7.05 -47.07 -10.96
N HIS A 1238 -7.69 -46.49 -9.93
CA HIS A 1238 -9.10 -46.72 -9.65
C HIS A 1238 -10.04 -45.83 -10.50
N ARG A 1239 -11.17 -46.39 -10.92
CA ARG A 1239 -12.13 -45.76 -11.85
C ARG A 1239 -12.83 -44.49 -11.31
N ASN A 1240 -12.77 -44.21 -10.02
CA ASN A 1240 -13.52 -43.13 -9.34
C ASN A 1240 -12.62 -42.13 -8.58
N ASN A 1241 -11.32 -42.02 -8.85
CA ASN A 1241 -10.29 -41.30 -8.05
C ASN A 1241 -10.72 -39.98 -7.37
N SER A 1242 -11.36 -40.06 -6.20
CA SER A 1242 -11.42 -39.02 -5.18
C SER A 1242 -10.10 -39.02 -4.41
N ILE A 1243 -9.51 -37.84 -4.21
CA ILE A 1243 -8.26 -37.64 -3.45
C ILE A 1243 -8.42 -38.10 -1.98
N LEU A 1244 -9.66 -38.20 -1.47
CA LEU A 1244 -9.92 -38.51 -0.06
C LEU A 1244 -10.05 -40.01 0.29
N THR A 1245 -10.13 -40.95 -0.68
CA THR A 1245 -10.47 -42.36 -0.35
C THR A 1245 -9.39 -43.41 -0.68
N GLY A 1246 -8.16 -43.05 -1.02
CA GLY A 1246 -7.00 -43.96 -0.96
C GLY A 1246 -7.11 -45.32 -1.67
N ALA A 1247 -7.88 -45.43 -2.77
CA ALA A 1247 -8.18 -46.71 -3.43
C ALA A 1247 -7.19 -47.08 -4.57
N TRP A 1248 -5.93 -46.60 -4.50
CA TRP A 1248 -4.88 -46.97 -5.45
C TRP A 1248 -4.45 -48.42 -5.23
N GLY A 1249 -4.36 -49.23 -6.28
CA GLY A 1249 -3.93 -50.64 -6.20
C GLY A 1249 -5.00 -51.67 -5.84
N ARG A 1250 -6.22 -51.27 -5.45
CA ARG A 1250 -7.34 -52.22 -5.17
C ARG A 1250 -8.33 -52.30 -6.33
N THR A 1251 -7.86 -52.67 -7.52
CA THR A 1251 -8.71 -52.79 -8.72
C THR A 1251 -9.07 -54.24 -9.03
N THR A 1252 -10.15 -54.45 -9.78
CA THR A 1252 -10.51 -55.79 -10.29
C THR A 1252 -9.46 -56.36 -11.24
N ALA A 1253 -8.58 -55.53 -11.81
CA ALA A 1253 -7.49 -56.00 -12.66
C ALA A 1253 -6.32 -56.50 -11.81
N VAL A 1254 -5.90 -55.74 -10.80
CA VAL A 1254 -4.87 -56.17 -9.83
C VAL A 1254 -5.31 -57.44 -9.11
N ARG A 1255 -6.57 -57.54 -8.68
CA ARG A 1255 -7.09 -58.76 -8.04
C ARG A 1255 -7.00 -60.00 -8.95
N ARG A 1256 -7.24 -59.85 -10.25
CA ARG A 1256 -7.09 -60.98 -11.20
C ARG A 1256 -5.63 -61.36 -11.41
N ILE A 1257 -4.71 -60.40 -11.36
CA ILE A 1257 -3.26 -60.66 -11.41
C ILE A 1257 -2.82 -61.41 -10.15
N GLU A 1258 -3.29 -61.00 -8.98
CA GLU A 1258 -3.06 -61.71 -7.71
C GLU A 1258 -3.65 -63.14 -7.73
N GLU A 1259 -4.86 -63.33 -8.26
CA GLU A 1259 -5.47 -64.66 -8.43
C GLU A 1259 -4.60 -65.59 -9.33
N GLU A 1260 -3.96 -65.06 -10.38
CA GLU A 1260 -3.06 -65.81 -11.25
C GLU A 1260 -1.69 -66.09 -10.60
N GLU A 1261 -1.18 -65.15 -9.79
CA GLU A 1261 0.01 -65.36 -8.96
C GLU A 1261 -0.23 -66.49 -7.95
N ASP A 1262 -1.39 -66.50 -7.28
CA ASP A 1262 -1.76 -67.55 -6.32
C ASP A 1262 -1.81 -68.94 -6.99
N VAL A 1263 -2.36 -69.05 -8.20
CA VAL A 1263 -2.35 -70.29 -8.99
C VAL A 1263 -0.91 -70.75 -9.29
N LEU A 1264 -0.03 -69.81 -9.63
CA LEU A 1264 1.40 -70.10 -9.83
C LEU A 1264 2.09 -70.46 -8.52
N TYR A 1265 1.67 -69.96 -7.35
CA TYR A 1265 2.21 -70.34 -6.05
C TYR A 1265 1.77 -71.74 -5.61
N ASP A 1266 0.51 -72.11 -5.87
CA ASP A 1266 -0.10 -73.39 -5.45
C ASP A 1266 0.20 -74.58 -6.38
N ALA A 1267 0.74 -74.34 -7.59
CA ALA A 1267 1.13 -75.41 -8.50
C ALA A 1267 2.32 -76.25 -7.94
N PRO A 1268 2.19 -77.59 -7.78
CA PRO A 1268 3.26 -78.43 -7.26
C PRO A 1268 4.45 -78.44 -8.23
N VAL A 1269 5.65 -78.19 -7.68
CA VAL A 1269 6.92 -78.23 -8.43
C VAL A 1269 7.16 -79.67 -8.90
N LEU A 1270 6.92 -79.96 -10.18
CA LEU A 1270 7.40 -81.18 -10.82
C LEU A 1270 8.88 -80.94 -11.17
N GLU A 1271 9.77 -81.63 -10.46
CA GLU A 1271 11.22 -81.70 -10.72
C GLU A 1271 11.56 -82.28 -12.11
#